data_AF-A0A6I8MGI0-F1
#
_entry.id   AF-A0A6I8MGI0-F1
#
_cell.length_a   1.000
_cell.length_b   1.000
_cell.length_c   1.000
_cell.angle_alpha   90.00
_cell.angle_beta   90.00
_cell.angle_gamma   90.00
#
_symmetry.space_group_name_H-M   'P 1'
#
loop_
_entity.id
_entity.type
_entity.pdbx_description
1 polymer ?
#
loop_
_entity_poly.entity_id
_entity_poly.type
_entity_poly.pdbx_seq_one_letter_code
_entity_poly.pdbx_strand_id
1 'polypeptide(L)'
;MVVPEQFLRSGEAPRPRTLVDIFRASVAAFPEAAALDCGDVLTYADLAELVDERVAQLHAAGVGADCRVGVRLPSGQPDLYVTILAVLCAGAAYVPVDADDPDERAELVFGEANVDAVWSAAGLRVINAQAQPLTTAPRVEDTAWIIFTSGSTGKPKGVAVSHRSAAAFVDAERELFVRDQPIGPNDRVLAGLSVAFDASCEEMWLAWGHGACLVPAPRSLVRTGLDLGPWLISRDISIVSTVPTLAGMWPAEALDNVRLLILGGEACSAELVARVASSRREVWNTYGPTEATVVTCAARLHPDRPIAIGLPLAGWDTAVVDANGQPVALGEVGELVIGGVGLARYVDPVKDREKFSAELGWERAYRSGDHVRLCEDGLYFVGRIDDQVKIGGRRIELGEVEAYVAALPNVAQHAVVVRETAAGEKVLVAYVSPQDPDVDIDASGLDEIPKAMVPRLVVLPEIPTTTSGKADKKALPWPLESAQVTGADFTPTQQWLAQLWVDVLGVPVGDVDADFFALGGTSLAAAGVVSRIRQKAPTMSVRDLYDHPRLGALAEVVEQLPGAQVSKPRELRQVPWATRVVQAIIIWLCATIRAASWVAWLLVINNVAAGLGASWARPLPWLAVVLFTLVVATPVGRLPLGAWSARIITAGVSPGDYPRGGVTHVRLWAAQRLFDAFGAGDIAGATWVNYCARVLGAQVGRAVDLHTMPPVTGLLRLGDHCAVEPEVDLSGVWVDGDVVHVGAVEIGEDARVGARSTLLPGTVIGAGAHIEAGSTVTGAVVKPGARWSGSPAAKVGRPKHRFPDEYPPRRSRWVPMYGVSSLVLALLPLLAIAAGMVVVWRMQERTHTALWWWVPLGVVAAMGLYALLVLLLVRLLGWRLAPGITAVRSARGWRVWCIERLLDDARTYLFPLYASLVTPWWFRALGAKVGKDVEISTAVMVPSLSEIRDRAFLADDTLIGGYELGGGWMRLGRTIIGKRSFVGNSGMALQGRKLAKNSLVAVLSQVPKKARSGSNWWGSPPERMRRVAVTSCAADTSTFHPTVGKKFLRAAVEILRLTAPITSGFLLAAVLVSAQWLLAFGVVTAVVGTGIALCAAGVLAIVLTAAVKWCTVGRHRPGNHPLWSWFVWLNELQDTFVEVVAAPWFFQHCTGSGLMNAGLRLLGVHIGPGAWIESYWFPETDLCHVGKGATVGPGTVVQTHLFHDRVMSLDHVRIGAGATLATHSVMLPASRIGEATTVGPGSLIMRGDDVPAHSHWQGNPIATATI
;
A
#
# COMPACT_ATOMS: atom_id res chain seq x y z
N MET A 1 -12.29 39.51 -45.97
CA MET A 1 -11.59 38.21 -45.86
C MET A 1 -12.61 37.16 -45.46
N VAL A 2 -12.45 35.92 -45.92
CA VAL A 2 -13.41 34.83 -45.69
C VAL A 2 -12.89 33.96 -44.54
N VAL A 3 -13.76 33.58 -43.61
CA VAL A 3 -13.43 32.65 -42.51
C VAL A 3 -13.00 31.31 -43.12
N PRO A 4 -11.87 30.69 -42.72
CA PRO A 4 -11.44 29.43 -43.32
C PRO A 4 -12.44 28.29 -43.08
N GLU A 5 -12.63 27.44 -44.09
CA GLU A 5 -13.69 26.41 -44.13
C GLU A 5 -13.65 25.43 -42.95
N GLN A 6 -12.47 25.08 -42.45
CA GLN A 6 -12.28 24.21 -41.27
C GLN A 6 -12.86 24.77 -39.96
N PHE A 7 -13.19 26.07 -39.92
CA PHE A 7 -13.86 26.71 -38.79
C PHE A 7 -15.38 26.86 -39.00
N LEU A 8 -15.91 26.42 -40.15
CA LEU A 8 -17.32 26.47 -40.53
C LEU A 8 -17.90 25.05 -40.68
N ARG A 9 -18.25 24.41 -39.55
CA ARG A 9 -18.71 23.01 -39.50
C ARG A 9 -20.20 22.84 -39.24
N SER A 10 -21.02 23.89 -39.34
CA SER A 10 -22.48 23.83 -39.21
C SER A 10 -23.13 22.88 -40.23
N GLY A 11 -22.55 22.72 -41.41
CA GLY A 11 -22.97 21.73 -42.42
C GLY A 11 -22.81 20.27 -42.00
N GLU A 12 -22.02 19.99 -40.96
CA GLU A 12 -21.78 18.65 -40.41
C GLU A 12 -22.66 18.36 -39.18
N ALA A 13 -23.67 19.19 -38.91
CA ALA A 13 -24.52 19.03 -37.73
C ALA A 13 -25.17 17.62 -37.67
N PRO A 14 -25.07 16.91 -36.52
CA PRO A 14 -25.72 15.61 -36.34
C PRO A 14 -27.23 15.64 -36.59
N ARG A 15 -27.84 14.47 -36.81
CA ARG A 15 -29.29 14.37 -37.09
C ARG A 15 -30.14 14.90 -35.92
N PRO A 16 -31.27 15.61 -36.19
CA PRO A 16 -32.17 16.07 -35.14
C PRO A 16 -32.75 14.92 -34.31
N ARG A 17 -32.50 14.93 -33.00
CA ARG A 17 -33.08 14.05 -31.98
C ARG A 17 -33.01 14.69 -30.60
N THR A 18 -33.63 14.06 -29.60
CA THR A 18 -33.62 14.50 -28.20
C THR A 18 -32.64 13.68 -27.36
N LEU A 19 -32.31 14.18 -26.16
CA LEU A 19 -31.56 13.44 -25.15
C LEU A 19 -32.28 12.16 -24.70
N VAL A 20 -33.62 12.20 -24.68
CA VAL A 20 -34.44 11.02 -24.35
C VAL A 20 -34.28 9.95 -25.43
N ASP A 21 -34.19 10.32 -26.71
CA ASP A 21 -33.89 9.36 -27.79
C ASP A 21 -32.53 8.70 -27.61
N ILE A 22 -31.52 9.47 -27.16
CA ILE A 22 -30.18 8.94 -26.85
C ILE A 22 -30.25 7.91 -25.73
N PHE A 23 -30.89 8.29 -24.62
CA PHE A 23 -31.03 7.43 -23.44
C PHE A 23 -31.79 6.14 -23.78
N ARG A 24 -32.95 6.23 -24.43
CA ARG A 24 -33.75 5.06 -24.82
C ARG A 24 -33.02 4.17 -25.83
N ALA A 25 -32.22 4.74 -26.74
CA ALA A 25 -31.36 3.95 -27.62
C ALA A 25 -30.30 3.15 -26.85
N SER A 26 -29.68 3.73 -25.82
CA SER A 26 -28.72 3.04 -24.96
C SER A 26 -29.37 1.95 -24.12
N VAL A 27 -30.57 2.20 -23.56
CA VAL A 27 -31.36 1.19 -22.83
C VAL A 27 -31.70 0.00 -23.73
N ALA A 28 -32.14 0.26 -24.97
CA ALA A 28 -32.48 -0.81 -25.91
C ALA A 28 -31.25 -1.60 -26.39
N ALA A 29 -30.10 -0.92 -26.57
CA ALA A 29 -28.87 -1.56 -27.05
C ALA A 29 -28.14 -2.35 -25.95
N PHE A 30 -28.19 -1.90 -24.70
CA PHE A 30 -27.38 -2.44 -23.59
C PHE A 30 -28.17 -2.62 -22.28
N PRO A 31 -29.30 -3.33 -22.27
CA PRO A 31 -30.21 -3.38 -21.11
C PRO A 31 -29.53 -3.91 -19.83
N GLU A 32 -28.68 -4.93 -19.97
CA GLU A 32 -27.98 -5.59 -18.85
C GLU A 32 -26.63 -4.93 -18.49
N ALA A 33 -26.22 -3.88 -19.20
CA ALA A 33 -24.97 -3.19 -18.90
C ALA A 33 -25.15 -2.25 -17.69
N ALA A 34 -24.06 -2.03 -16.95
CA ALA A 34 -24.06 -1.09 -15.83
C ALA A 34 -24.26 0.35 -16.33
N ALA A 35 -25.29 1.03 -15.85
CA ALA A 35 -25.63 2.41 -16.22
C ALA A 35 -25.21 3.42 -15.13
N LEU A 36 -25.33 3.03 -13.86
CA LEU A 36 -25.03 3.88 -12.70
C LEU A 36 -24.47 3.03 -11.56
N ASP A 37 -23.35 3.44 -10.96
CA ASP A 37 -22.74 2.78 -9.80
C ASP A 37 -22.41 3.79 -8.69
N CYS A 38 -23.25 3.81 -7.66
CA CYS A 38 -23.09 4.63 -6.45
C CYS A 38 -22.73 3.79 -5.22
N GLY A 39 -22.20 2.58 -5.39
CA GLY A 39 -22.02 1.57 -4.33
C GLY A 39 -22.75 0.27 -4.66
N ASP A 40 -23.97 0.39 -5.18
CA ASP A 40 -24.74 -0.65 -5.84
C ASP A 40 -24.84 -0.34 -7.33
N VAL A 41 -24.81 -1.38 -8.17
CA VAL A 41 -24.81 -1.24 -9.63
C VAL A 41 -26.24 -1.36 -10.15
N LEU A 42 -26.72 -0.32 -10.81
CA LEU A 42 -27.97 -0.33 -11.59
C LEU A 42 -27.65 -0.60 -13.06
N THR A 43 -28.36 -1.55 -13.65
CA THR A 43 -28.30 -1.77 -15.10
C THR A 43 -29.11 -0.71 -15.85
N TYR A 44 -28.95 -0.61 -17.17
CA TYR A 44 -29.80 0.29 -17.98
C TYR A 44 -31.28 -0.09 -17.90
N ALA A 45 -31.61 -1.37 -17.75
CA ALA A 45 -32.99 -1.83 -17.53
C ALA A 45 -33.52 -1.36 -16.16
N ASP A 46 -32.75 -1.56 -15.09
CA ASP A 46 -33.13 -1.11 -13.73
C ASP A 46 -33.29 0.42 -13.68
N LEU A 47 -32.36 1.14 -14.30
CA LEU A 47 -32.37 2.61 -14.36
C LEU A 47 -33.60 3.11 -15.13
N ALA A 48 -33.97 2.45 -16.23
CA ALA A 48 -35.15 2.82 -17.01
C ALA A 48 -36.44 2.61 -16.21
N GLU A 49 -36.55 1.52 -15.44
CA GLU A 49 -37.70 1.25 -14.57
C GLU A 49 -37.85 2.34 -13.50
N LEU A 50 -36.76 2.69 -12.80
CA LEU A 50 -36.76 3.76 -11.79
C LEU A 50 -37.10 5.13 -12.39
N VAL A 51 -36.62 5.40 -13.61
CA VAL A 51 -36.96 6.63 -14.35
C VAL A 51 -38.44 6.66 -14.68
N ASP A 52 -39.00 5.56 -15.20
CA ASP A 52 -40.42 5.46 -15.57
C ASP A 52 -41.35 5.60 -14.35
N GLU A 53 -40.99 5.00 -13.21
CA GLU A 53 -41.70 5.20 -11.93
C GLU A 53 -41.73 6.66 -11.50
N ARG A 54 -40.60 7.37 -11.66
CA ARG A 54 -40.47 8.76 -11.23
C ARG A 54 -41.13 9.74 -12.21
N VAL A 55 -41.13 9.42 -13.51
CA VAL A 55 -41.94 10.11 -14.53
C VAL A 55 -43.42 10.04 -14.16
N ALA A 56 -43.92 8.89 -13.70
CA ALA A 56 -45.31 8.76 -13.25
C ALA A 56 -45.62 9.67 -12.05
N GLN A 57 -44.68 9.84 -11.11
CA GLN A 57 -44.83 10.77 -9.99
C GLN A 57 -44.86 12.24 -10.44
N LEU A 58 -43.99 12.61 -11.39
CA LEU A 58 -43.98 13.95 -11.98
C LEU A 58 -45.31 14.25 -12.68
N HIS A 59 -45.79 13.34 -13.52
CA HIS A 59 -47.08 13.48 -14.20
C HIS A 59 -48.26 13.55 -13.22
N ALA A 60 -48.26 12.74 -12.16
CA ALA A 60 -49.28 12.78 -11.12
C ALA A 60 -49.32 14.11 -10.36
N ALA A 61 -48.18 14.80 -10.27
CA ALA A 61 -48.05 16.14 -9.70
C ALA A 61 -48.33 17.27 -10.72
N GLY A 62 -48.72 16.93 -11.95
CA GLY A 62 -49.03 17.89 -13.01
C GLY A 62 -47.80 18.43 -13.75
N VAL A 63 -46.61 17.88 -13.53
CA VAL A 63 -45.39 18.24 -14.28
C VAL A 63 -45.40 17.49 -15.61
N GLY A 64 -45.15 18.18 -16.72
CA GLY A 64 -45.07 17.59 -18.06
C GLY A 64 -44.30 18.49 -19.04
N ALA A 65 -44.65 18.44 -20.32
CA ALA A 65 -44.07 19.32 -21.34
C ALA A 65 -44.11 20.80 -20.93
N ASP A 66 -43.07 21.56 -21.29
CA ASP A 66 -42.87 22.98 -21.01
C ASP A 66 -42.69 23.37 -19.52
N CYS A 67 -42.78 22.42 -18.59
CA CYS A 67 -42.52 22.67 -17.17
C CYS A 67 -41.02 22.79 -16.87
N ARG A 68 -40.68 23.55 -15.83
CA ARG A 68 -39.32 23.70 -15.29
C ARG A 68 -39.26 23.12 -13.89
N VAL A 69 -38.40 22.13 -13.68
CA VAL A 69 -38.26 21.45 -12.39
C VAL A 69 -36.94 21.85 -11.75
N GLY A 70 -36.99 22.55 -10.63
CA GLY A 70 -35.83 22.80 -9.77
C GLY A 70 -35.35 21.48 -9.16
N VAL A 71 -34.09 21.11 -9.34
CA VAL A 71 -33.51 19.89 -8.78
C VAL A 71 -32.47 20.27 -7.75
N ARG A 72 -32.72 19.95 -6.48
CA ARG A 72 -31.82 20.21 -5.36
C ARG A 72 -31.56 18.94 -4.56
N LEU A 73 -30.64 18.12 -5.06
CA LEU A 73 -30.25 16.86 -4.46
C LEU A 73 -28.72 16.79 -4.30
N PRO A 74 -28.20 16.09 -3.28
CA PRO A 74 -26.76 15.95 -3.10
C PRO A 74 -26.08 15.25 -4.28
N SER A 75 -25.04 15.87 -4.83
CA SER A 75 -24.17 15.26 -5.82
C SER A 75 -23.49 14.00 -5.26
N GLY A 76 -23.36 12.95 -6.09
CA GLY A 76 -22.81 11.66 -5.67
C GLY A 76 -23.85 10.61 -5.27
N GLN A 77 -25.13 10.98 -5.18
CA GLN A 77 -26.24 10.06 -4.86
C GLN A 77 -27.00 9.62 -6.12
N PRO A 78 -27.52 8.39 -6.19
CA PRO A 78 -28.24 7.90 -7.37
C PRO A 78 -29.51 8.71 -7.65
N ASP A 79 -30.15 9.19 -6.59
CA ASP A 79 -31.42 9.90 -6.65
C ASP A 79 -31.38 11.15 -7.53
N LEU A 80 -30.24 11.86 -7.54
CA LEU A 80 -30.01 13.03 -8.37
C LEU A 80 -30.08 12.68 -9.86
N TYR A 81 -29.34 11.65 -10.29
CA TYR A 81 -29.24 11.26 -11.70
C TYR A 81 -30.55 10.64 -12.20
N VAL A 82 -31.22 9.84 -11.37
CA VAL A 82 -32.55 9.31 -11.68
C VAL A 82 -33.57 10.46 -11.84
N THR A 83 -33.53 11.47 -10.97
CA THR A 83 -34.40 12.65 -11.07
C THR A 83 -34.17 13.42 -12.36
N ILE A 84 -32.91 13.69 -12.74
CA ILE A 84 -32.57 14.41 -13.97
C ILE A 84 -33.13 13.67 -15.19
N LEU A 85 -32.89 12.36 -15.30
CA LEU A 85 -33.42 11.54 -16.40
C LEU A 85 -34.95 11.51 -16.41
N ALA A 86 -35.59 11.44 -15.24
CA ALA A 86 -37.04 11.46 -15.12
C ALA A 86 -37.65 12.80 -15.55
N VAL A 87 -37.05 13.93 -15.18
CA VAL A 87 -37.50 15.26 -15.61
C VAL A 87 -37.43 15.39 -17.14
N LEU A 88 -36.31 14.96 -17.73
CA LEU A 88 -36.15 14.94 -19.19
C LEU A 88 -37.17 14.01 -19.87
N CYS A 89 -37.40 12.82 -19.32
CA CYS A 89 -38.38 11.86 -19.86
C CYS A 89 -39.84 12.31 -19.69
N ALA A 90 -40.14 13.14 -18.69
CA ALA A 90 -41.44 13.78 -18.51
C ALA A 90 -41.66 14.97 -19.47
N GLY A 91 -40.67 15.33 -20.28
CA GLY A 91 -40.73 16.46 -21.23
C GLY A 91 -40.45 17.83 -20.59
N ALA A 92 -39.98 17.85 -19.34
CA ALA A 92 -39.68 19.06 -18.59
C ALA A 92 -38.19 19.42 -18.63
N ALA A 93 -37.87 20.69 -18.39
CA ALA A 93 -36.49 21.17 -18.26
C ALA A 93 -36.04 21.09 -16.80
N TYR A 94 -34.87 20.53 -16.51
CA TYR A 94 -34.31 20.57 -15.16
C TYR A 94 -33.50 21.85 -14.92
N VAL A 95 -33.61 22.40 -13.71
CA VAL A 95 -32.87 23.57 -13.23
C VAL A 95 -32.07 23.14 -12.00
N PRO A 96 -30.78 22.79 -12.13
CA PRO A 96 -30.01 22.21 -11.05
C PRO A 96 -29.46 23.28 -10.11
N VAL A 97 -29.60 23.06 -8.80
CA VAL A 97 -28.86 23.77 -7.76
C VAL A 97 -28.22 22.71 -6.87
N ASP A 98 -26.93 22.83 -6.56
CA ASP A 98 -26.28 21.84 -5.71
C ASP A 98 -26.84 21.93 -4.28
N ALA A 99 -27.01 20.80 -3.61
CA ALA A 99 -27.49 20.79 -2.22
C ALA A 99 -26.55 21.52 -1.26
N ASP A 100 -25.26 21.62 -1.60
CA ASP A 100 -24.26 22.36 -0.82
C ASP A 100 -24.33 23.89 -1.02
N ASP A 101 -25.10 24.38 -2.00
CA ASP A 101 -25.31 25.82 -2.20
C ASP A 101 -26.33 26.38 -1.17
N PRO A 102 -26.15 27.64 -0.71
CA PRO A 102 -27.05 28.28 0.25
C PRO A 102 -28.52 28.28 -0.20
N ASP A 103 -29.44 28.21 0.77
CA ASP A 103 -30.88 28.24 0.50
C ASP A 103 -31.29 29.48 -0.31
N GLU A 104 -30.74 30.65 0.04
CA GLU A 104 -30.98 31.93 -0.66
C GLU A 104 -30.61 31.87 -2.15
N ARG A 105 -29.50 31.18 -2.48
CA ARG A 105 -29.09 30.98 -3.87
C ARG A 105 -30.06 30.06 -4.61
N ALA A 106 -30.55 29.01 -3.95
CA ALA A 106 -31.55 28.12 -4.53
C ALA A 106 -32.86 28.87 -4.77
N GLU A 107 -33.31 29.68 -3.82
CA GLU A 107 -34.51 30.53 -3.97
C GLU A 107 -34.37 31.54 -5.10
N LEU A 108 -33.21 32.21 -5.20
CA LEU A 108 -32.92 33.15 -6.28
C LEU A 108 -32.92 32.46 -7.66
N VAL A 109 -32.21 31.34 -7.79
CA VAL A 109 -32.13 30.59 -9.06
C VAL A 109 -33.49 30.05 -9.47
N PHE A 110 -34.22 29.43 -8.55
CA PHE A 110 -35.56 28.88 -8.82
C PHE A 110 -36.59 29.97 -9.11
N GLY A 111 -36.48 31.14 -8.46
CA GLY A 111 -37.29 32.31 -8.73
C GLY A 111 -37.03 32.90 -10.11
N GLU A 112 -35.76 33.17 -10.45
CA GLU A 112 -35.37 33.70 -11.77
C GLU A 112 -35.66 32.71 -12.91
N ALA A 113 -35.58 31.40 -12.64
CA ALA A 113 -35.97 30.37 -13.59
C ALA A 113 -37.49 30.20 -13.73
N ASN A 114 -38.28 30.74 -12.78
CA ASN A 114 -39.72 30.53 -12.65
C ASN A 114 -40.09 29.04 -12.71
N VAL A 115 -39.56 28.23 -11.77
CA VAL A 115 -39.80 26.79 -11.72
C VAL A 115 -41.23 26.44 -11.29
N ASP A 116 -41.79 25.39 -11.89
CA ASP A 116 -43.16 24.91 -11.63
C ASP A 116 -43.20 23.91 -10.47
N ALA A 117 -42.10 23.19 -10.27
CA ALA A 117 -41.93 22.26 -9.16
C ALA A 117 -40.46 22.21 -8.71
N VAL A 118 -40.23 21.79 -7.47
CA VAL A 118 -38.89 21.54 -6.92
C VAL A 118 -38.82 20.11 -6.40
N TRP A 119 -37.81 19.38 -6.83
CA TRP A 119 -37.46 18.07 -6.30
C TRP A 119 -36.25 18.19 -5.36
N SER A 120 -36.43 17.87 -4.09
CA SER A 120 -35.37 17.88 -3.09
C SER A 120 -35.38 16.61 -2.22
N ALA A 121 -34.50 16.55 -1.22
CA ALA A 121 -34.49 15.44 -0.25
C ALA A 121 -35.82 15.28 0.52
N ALA A 122 -36.64 16.34 0.60
CA ALA A 122 -37.99 16.29 1.18
C ALA A 122 -39.05 15.73 0.22
N GLY A 123 -38.68 15.39 -1.02
CA GLY A 123 -39.56 14.94 -2.08
C GLY A 123 -39.93 16.03 -3.08
N LEU A 124 -40.95 15.75 -3.90
CA LEU A 124 -41.47 16.65 -4.92
C LEU A 124 -42.43 17.68 -4.28
N ARG A 125 -42.16 18.96 -4.50
CA ARG A 125 -43.02 20.08 -4.10
C ARG A 125 -43.44 20.88 -5.33
N VAL A 126 -44.74 20.93 -5.59
CA VAL A 126 -45.32 21.74 -6.68
C VAL A 126 -45.42 23.19 -6.22
N ILE A 127 -45.00 24.13 -7.06
CA ILE A 127 -45.08 25.58 -6.83
C ILE A 127 -46.24 26.17 -7.62
N ASN A 128 -46.32 25.87 -8.92
CA ASN A 128 -47.38 26.34 -9.81
C ASN A 128 -48.17 25.15 -10.38
N ALA A 129 -49.40 24.93 -9.88
CA ALA A 129 -50.25 23.81 -10.26
C ALA A 129 -51.20 24.14 -11.43
N GLN A 130 -50.67 24.62 -12.56
CA GLN A 130 -51.51 25.01 -13.73
C GLN A 130 -51.31 24.18 -15.00
N ALA A 131 -50.39 23.21 -15.03
CA ALA A 131 -50.18 22.40 -16.22
C ALA A 131 -51.17 21.21 -16.29
N GLN A 132 -51.98 21.17 -17.34
CA GLN A 132 -52.59 19.91 -17.77
C GLN A 132 -51.46 19.04 -18.34
N PRO A 133 -51.18 17.85 -17.81
CA PRO A 133 -50.10 17.01 -18.31
C PRO A 133 -50.43 16.57 -19.74
N LEU A 134 -49.84 17.22 -20.73
CA LEU A 134 -49.72 16.65 -22.05
C LEU A 134 -48.67 15.54 -21.94
N THR A 135 -49.13 14.29 -21.92
CA THR A 135 -48.26 13.11 -22.02
C THR A 135 -47.71 12.99 -23.43
N THR A 136 -46.85 13.92 -23.81
CA THR A 136 -46.19 13.97 -25.11
C THR A 136 -44.69 13.89 -24.91
N ALA A 137 -44.01 13.05 -25.70
CA ALA A 137 -42.56 12.99 -25.72
C ALA A 137 -41.95 14.38 -26.03
N PRO A 138 -40.76 14.71 -25.50
CA PRO A 138 -40.13 16.00 -25.77
C PRO A 138 -39.84 16.18 -27.26
N ARG A 139 -39.97 17.41 -27.74
CA ARG A 139 -39.57 17.84 -29.09
C ARG A 139 -38.12 18.33 -29.07
N VAL A 140 -37.52 18.44 -30.25
CA VAL A 140 -36.11 18.85 -30.37
C VAL A 140 -35.88 20.31 -29.97
N GLU A 141 -36.89 21.16 -30.13
CA GLU A 141 -36.91 22.57 -29.74
C GLU A 141 -37.19 22.81 -28.25
N ASP A 142 -37.69 21.80 -27.52
CA ASP A 142 -38.01 21.92 -26.11
C ASP A 142 -36.71 22.08 -25.28
N THR A 143 -36.80 22.75 -24.13
CA THR A 143 -35.64 23.00 -23.27
C THR A 143 -35.28 21.74 -22.48
N ALA A 144 -34.04 21.30 -22.58
CA ALA A 144 -33.53 20.16 -21.81
C ALA A 144 -33.11 20.59 -20.40
N TRP A 145 -32.37 21.70 -20.29
CA TRP A 145 -31.90 22.21 -19.01
C TRP A 145 -31.72 23.72 -19.01
N ILE A 146 -31.70 24.29 -17.80
CA ILE A 146 -31.38 25.69 -17.57
C ILE A 146 -30.30 25.78 -16.49
N ILE A 147 -29.11 26.26 -16.85
CA ILE A 147 -27.97 26.40 -15.92
C ILE A 147 -27.68 27.87 -15.71
N PHE A 148 -27.47 28.28 -14.45
CA PHE A 148 -27.26 29.68 -14.08
C PHE A 148 -25.77 30.02 -13.95
N THR A 149 -25.35 31.10 -14.59
CA THR A 149 -23.98 31.64 -14.53
C THR A 149 -23.95 33.03 -13.85
N SER A 150 -22.77 33.46 -13.39
CA SER A 150 -22.57 34.78 -12.75
C SER A 150 -22.76 35.94 -13.75
N GLY A 151 -23.21 37.09 -13.25
CA GLY A 151 -23.60 38.20 -14.10
C GLY A 151 -22.92 39.51 -13.78
N SER A 152 -22.45 40.22 -14.81
CA SER A 152 -21.87 41.57 -14.75
C SER A 152 -22.74 42.65 -14.08
N THR A 153 -24.02 42.37 -13.81
CA THR A 153 -24.97 43.28 -13.14
C THR A 153 -25.35 42.81 -11.72
N GLY A 154 -24.66 41.79 -11.18
CA GLY A 154 -24.91 41.20 -9.85
C GLY A 154 -26.07 40.19 -9.77
N LYS A 155 -26.83 39.99 -10.85
CA LYS A 155 -27.91 38.97 -10.94
C LYS A 155 -27.48 37.76 -11.78
N PRO A 156 -27.72 36.51 -11.31
CA PRO A 156 -27.35 35.31 -12.04
C PRO A 156 -28.18 35.14 -13.33
N LYS A 157 -27.56 34.61 -14.38
CA LYS A 157 -28.12 34.54 -15.74
C LYS A 157 -28.45 33.09 -16.08
N GLY A 158 -29.73 32.77 -16.29
CA GLY A 158 -30.15 31.43 -16.71
C GLY A 158 -29.92 31.19 -18.20
N VAL A 159 -29.11 30.19 -18.55
CA VAL A 159 -28.86 29.74 -19.92
C VAL A 159 -29.69 28.49 -20.18
N ALA A 160 -30.69 28.61 -21.05
CA ALA A 160 -31.58 27.52 -21.45
C ALA A 160 -31.05 26.84 -22.72
N VAL A 161 -30.78 25.54 -22.62
CA VAL A 161 -30.27 24.70 -23.72
C VAL A 161 -31.39 23.81 -24.23
N SER A 162 -31.58 23.78 -25.55
CA SER A 162 -32.57 22.92 -26.20
C SER A 162 -32.12 21.46 -26.26
N HIS A 163 -33.08 20.54 -26.39
CA HIS A 163 -32.77 19.14 -26.68
C HIS A 163 -31.95 18.97 -27.97
N ARG A 164 -32.21 19.78 -29.01
CA ARG A 164 -31.47 19.77 -30.27
C ARG A 164 -30.00 20.09 -30.07
N SER A 165 -29.70 21.17 -29.34
CA SER A 165 -28.34 21.61 -29.06
C SER A 165 -27.60 20.60 -28.19
N ALA A 166 -28.24 20.13 -27.13
CA ALA A 166 -27.67 19.12 -26.23
C ALA A 166 -27.39 17.78 -26.94
N ALA A 167 -28.34 17.26 -27.71
CA ALA A 167 -28.16 16.00 -28.42
C ALA A 167 -27.10 16.11 -29.54
N ALA A 168 -27.04 17.23 -30.25
CA ALA A 168 -25.98 17.49 -31.22
C ALA A 168 -24.59 17.51 -30.57
N PHE A 169 -24.48 18.08 -29.35
CA PHE A 169 -23.23 18.08 -28.58
C PHE A 169 -22.79 16.65 -28.23
N VAL A 170 -23.71 15.84 -27.70
CA VAL A 170 -23.43 14.44 -27.35
C VAL A 170 -23.01 13.63 -28.57
N ASP A 171 -23.70 13.79 -29.70
CA ASP A 171 -23.37 13.06 -30.93
C ASP A 171 -22.04 13.54 -31.55
N ALA A 172 -21.71 14.83 -31.46
CA ALA A 172 -20.44 15.36 -31.93
C ALA A 172 -19.25 14.85 -31.10
N GLU A 173 -19.36 14.80 -29.77
CA GLU A 173 -18.32 14.24 -28.89
C GLU A 173 -18.13 12.74 -29.08
N ARG A 174 -19.24 12.02 -29.30
CA ARG A 174 -19.23 10.58 -29.58
C ARG A 174 -18.37 10.22 -30.78
N GLU A 175 -18.31 11.10 -31.77
CA GLU A 175 -17.47 10.92 -32.96
C GLU A 175 -16.06 11.50 -32.79
N LEU A 176 -15.77 12.22 -31.71
CA LEU A 176 -14.50 12.93 -31.51
C LEU A 176 -13.46 12.09 -30.78
N PHE A 177 -13.82 11.52 -29.63
CA PHE A 177 -12.86 10.92 -28.72
C PHE A 177 -12.57 9.45 -29.04
N VAL A 178 -11.31 9.01 -28.82
CA VAL A 178 -10.89 7.60 -28.83
C VAL A 178 -11.42 6.80 -30.04
N ARG A 179 -11.39 7.38 -31.24
CA ARG A 179 -11.96 6.79 -32.48
C ARG A 179 -11.52 5.36 -32.77
N ASP A 180 -10.26 5.02 -32.44
CA ASP A 180 -9.71 3.69 -32.65
C ASP A 180 -10.26 2.64 -31.67
N GLN A 181 -10.74 3.09 -30.51
CA GLN A 181 -11.35 2.26 -29.45
C GLN A 181 -12.52 3.04 -28.81
N PRO A 182 -13.68 3.11 -29.48
CA PRO A 182 -14.81 3.92 -29.03
C PRO A 182 -15.25 3.59 -27.60
N ILE A 183 -15.84 4.57 -26.92
CA ILE A 183 -16.45 4.37 -25.59
C ILE A 183 -17.59 3.35 -25.72
N GLY A 184 -17.71 2.43 -24.75
CA GLY A 184 -18.75 1.43 -24.73
C GLY A 184 -19.10 0.88 -23.34
N PRO A 185 -19.90 -0.20 -23.26
CA PRO A 185 -20.50 -0.67 -22.00
C PRO A 185 -19.57 -1.15 -20.90
N ASN A 186 -18.28 -1.35 -21.22
CA ASN A 186 -17.27 -1.74 -20.23
C ASN A 186 -16.54 -0.52 -19.65
N ASP A 187 -16.79 0.68 -20.16
CA ASP A 187 -16.20 1.92 -19.69
C ASP A 187 -16.95 2.48 -18.49
N ARG A 188 -16.21 3.25 -17.69
CA ARG A 188 -16.66 3.82 -16.42
C ARG A 188 -16.25 5.27 -16.39
N VAL A 189 -17.25 6.15 -16.39
CA VAL A 189 -17.07 7.61 -16.45
C VAL A 189 -17.21 8.17 -15.04
N LEU A 190 -16.23 8.96 -14.61
CA LEU A 190 -16.32 9.73 -13.37
C LEU A 190 -17.44 10.77 -13.48
N ALA A 191 -18.32 10.84 -12.47
CA ALA A 191 -19.13 12.04 -12.23
C ALA A 191 -18.60 12.74 -10.97
N GLY A 192 -17.81 13.79 -11.15
CA GLY A 192 -17.16 14.53 -10.07
C GLY A 192 -17.58 15.99 -9.97
N LEU A 193 -18.06 16.57 -11.07
CA LEU A 193 -18.38 17.99 -11.13
C LEU A 193 -19.77 18.30 -10.54
N SER A 194 -20.01 19.58 -10.25
CA SER A 194 -21.32 20.02 -9.78
C SER A 194 -22.35 19.87 -10.89
N VAL A 195 -23.55 19.40 -10.55
CA VAL A 195 -24.70 19.46 -11.48
C VAL A 195 -25.12 20.89 -11.79
N ALA A 196 -24.73 21.87 -10.95
CA ALA A 196 -24.90 23.29 -11.25
C ALA A 196 -23.90 23.84 -12.31
N PHE A 197 -22.94 23.02 -12.77
CA PHE A 197 -22.05 23.34 -13.88
C PHE A 197 -22.39 22.48 -15.10
N ASP A 198 -22.37 23.10 -16.26
CA ASP A 198 -22.67 22.47 -17.56
C ASP A 198 -21.68 21.36 -17.93
N ALA A 199 -20.44 21.41 -17.46
CA ALA A 199 -19.46 20.32 -17.60
C ALA A 199 -19.92 18.99 -16.96
N SER A 200 -20.84 19.01 -15.98
CA SER A 200 -21.45 17.75 -15.49
C SER A 200 -22.33 17.07 -16.54
N CYS A 201 -22.85 17.82 -17.52
CA CYS A 201 -23.59 17.26 -18.65
C CYS A 201 -22.66 16.42 -19.54
N GLU A 202 -21.43 16.86 -19.75
CA GLU A 202 -20.39 16.07 -20.44
C GLU A 202 -20.15 14.75 -19.71
N GLU A 203 -19.96 14.76 -18.39
CA GLU A 203 -19.77 13.53 -17.59
C GLU A 203 -20.95 12.54 -17.74
N MET A 204 -22.20 13.03 -17.61
CA MET A 204 -23.40 12.21 -17.72
C MET A 204 -23.58 11.61 -19.11
N TRP A 205 -23.38 12.41 -20.16
CA TRP A 205 -23.67 11.98 -21.53
C TRP A 205 -22.50 11.27 -22.21
N LEU A 206 -21.26 11.45 -21.75
CA LEU A 206 -20.16 10.54 -22.08
C LEU A 206 -20.48 9.11 -21.63
N ALA A 207 -21.14 8.95 -20.47
CA ALA A 207 -21.60 7.64 -20.01
C ALA A 207 -22.81 7.15 -20.82
N TRP A 208 -23.94 7.84 -20.71
CA TRP A 208 -25.22 7.36 -21.22
C TRP A 208 -25.33 7.41 -22.73
N GLY A 209 -24.63 8.33 -23.41
CA GLY A 209 -24.57 8.36 -24.88
C GLY A 209 -23.87 7.14 -25.49
N HIS A 210 -22.99 6.48 -24.72
CA HIS A 210 -22.18 5.36 -25.20
C HIS A 210 -22.57 4.01 -24.59
N GLY A 211 -23.58 3.97 -23.73
CA GLY A 211 -23.96 2.77 -22.99
C GLY A 211 -22.98 2.40 -21.87
N ALA A 212 -22.08 3.32 -21.48
CA ALA A 212 -21.10 3.14 -20.42
C ALA A 212 -21.71 3.41 -19.03
N CYS A 213 -20.97 3.09 -17.97
CA CYS A 213 -21.43 3.28 -16.58
C CYS A 213 -21.02 4.66 -16.05
N LEU A 214 -21.98 5.44 -15.56
CA LEU A 214 -21.71 6.65 -14.78
C LEU A 214 -21.35 6.26 -13.34
N VAL A 215 -20.28 6.81 -12.78
CA VAL A 215 -19.80 6.49 -11.43
C VAL A 215 -19.66 7.77 -10.61
N PRO A 216 -20.68 8.12 -9.82
CA PRO A 216 -20.66 9.33 -9.01
C PRO A 216 -19.64 9.25 -7.86
N ALA A 217 -18.78 10.26 -7.77
CA ALA A 217 -17.86 10.41 -6.65
C ALA A 217 -18.53 11.18 -5.50
N PRO A 218 -18.35 10.77 -4.24
CA PRO A 218 -18.79 11.58 -3.10
C PRO A 218 -18.17 12.98 -3.14
N ARG A 219 -18.98 14.02 -2.92
CA ARG A 219 -18.49 15.42 -2.98
C ARG A 219 -17.32 15.72 -2.06
N SER A 220 -17.34 15.15 -0.86
CA SER A 220 -16.23 15.27 0.11
C SER A 220 -14.91 14.79 -0.50
N LEU A 221 -14.94 13.69 -1.24
CA LEU A 221 -13.78 13.12 -1.90
C LEU A 221 -13.29 13.98 -3.07
N VAL A 222 -14.19 14.48 -3.92
CA VAL A 222 -13.81 15.36 -5.04
C VAL A 222 -13.15 16.65 -4.53
N ARG A 223 -13.66 17.21 -3.42
CA ARG A 223 -13.13 18.43 -2.81
C ARG A 223 -11.74 18.26 -2.19
N THR A 224 -11.36 17.05 -1.77
CA THR A 224 -10.02 16.77 -1.20
C THR A 224 -8.90 16.72 -2.25
N GLY A 225 -9.23 16.48 -3.52
CA GLY A 225 -8.28 16.39 -4.63
C GLY A 225 -7.35 15.17 -4.59
N LEU A 226 -6.55 15.04 -3.52
CA LEU A 226 -5.53 14.00 -3.32
C LEU A 226 -6.13 12.60 -3.08
N ASP A 227 -7.22 12.51 -2.31
CA ASP A 227 -7.84 11.22 -1.97
C ASP A 227 -8.70 10.66 -3.13
N LEU A 228 -9.03 11.50 -4.12
CA LEU A 228 -9.76 11.07 -5.31
C LEU A 228 -8.92 10.13 -6.19
N GLY A 229 -7.59 10.30 -6.23
CA GLY A 229 -6.70 9.43 -7.01
C GLY A 229 -6.81 7.94 -6.66
N PRO A 230 -6.62 7.54 -5.38
CA PRO A 230 -6.90 6.19 -4.89
C PRO A 230 -8.31 5.68 -5.21
N TRP A 231 -9.31 6.55 -5.14
CA TRP A 231 -10.70 6.17 -5.42
C TRP A 231 -10.97 5.88 -6.89
N LEU A 232 -10.43 6.69 -7.82
CA LEU A 232 -10.51 6.46 -9.28
C LEU A 232 -10.02 5.04 -9.62
N ILE A 233 -8.95 4.61 -8.95
CA ILE A 233 -8.38 3.27 -9.10
C ILE A 233 -9.33 2.22 -8.51
N SER A 234 -9.84 2.43 -7.31
CA SER A 234 -10.72 1.46 -6.62
C SER A 234 -12.04 1.21 -7.36
N ARG A 235 -12.51 2.20 -8.12
CA ARG A 235 -13.74 2.17 -8.90
C ARG A 235 -13.52 1.86 -10.38
N ASP A 236 -12.30 1.48 -10.77
CA ASP A 236 -11.92 1.13 -12.16
C ASP A 236 -12.35 2.19 -13.19
N ILE A 237 -12.20 3.48 -12.87
CA ILE A 237 -12.57 4.59 -13.76
C ILE A 237 -11.69 4.58 -15.03
N SER A 238 -12.32 4.64 -16.21
CA SER A 238 -11.63 4.63 -17.51
C SER A 238 -11.71 5.95 -18.27
N ILE A 239 -12.68 6.82 -17.94
CA ILE A 239 -12.91 8.10 -18.60
C ILE A 239 -13.11 9.17 -17.53
N VAL A 240 -12.40 10.29 -17.70
CA VAL A 240 -12.48 11.43 -16.78
C VAL A 240 -12.61 12.72 -17.59
N SER A 241 -13.65 13.50 -17.33
CA SER A 241 -13.68 14.93 -17.64
C SER A 241 -13.49 15.74 -16.36
N THR A 242 -12.60 16.74 -16.39
CA THR A 242 -12.30 17.54 -15.20
C THR A 242 -11.61 18.86 -15.57
N VAL A 243 -11.37 19.71 -14.57
CA VAL A 243 -10.58 20.93 -14.72
C VAL A 243 -9.07 20.64 -14.59
N PRO A 244 -8.19 21.36 -15.32
CA PRO A 244 -6.74 21.24 -15.21
C PRO A 244 -6.21 21.27 -13.77
N THR A 245 -6.73 22.15 -12.91
CA THR A 245 -6.31 22.25 -11.51
C THR A 245 -6.49 20.93 -10.75
N LEU A 246 -7.61 20.24 -10.96
CA LEU A 246 -7.94 19.01 -10.25
C LEU A 246 -7.11 17.83 -10.77
N ALA A 247 -6.95 17.70 -12.08
CA ALA A 247 -6.00 16.75 -12.68
C ALA A 247 -4.54 17.06 -12.26
N GLY A 248 -4.26 18.34 -11.98
CA GLY A 248 -3.03 18.86 -11.43
C GLY A 248 -2.58 18.22 -10.13
N MET A 249 -3.54 17.88 -9.26
CA MET A 249 -3.28 17.37 -7.91
C MET A 249 -3.14 15.85 -7.84
N TRP A 250 -3.53 15.13 -8.89
CA TRP A 250 -3.49 13.67 -8.87
C TRP A 250 -2.09 13.13 -9.19
N PRO A 251 -1.63 12.09 -8.47
CA PRO A 251 -0.42 11.37 -8.86
C PRO A 251 -0.64 10.78 -10.26
N ALA A 252 0.38 10.82 -11.12
CA ALA A 252 0.27 10.39 -12.52
C ALA A 252 -0.25 8.95 -12.65
N GLU A 253 0.10 8.13 -11.67
CA GLU A 253 -0.36 6.76 -11.51
C GLU A 253 -1.89 6.74 -11.41
N ALA A 254 -2.58 7.59 -10.65
CA ALA A 254 -4.06 7.53 -10.49
C ALA A 254 -4.83 7.44 -11.83
N LEU A 255 -4.22 7.92 -12.91
CA LEU A 255 -4.80 7.96 -14.25
C LEU A 255 -4.43 6.76 -15.15
N ASP A 256 -3.68 5.72 -14.73
CA ASP A 256 -3.26 4.65 -15.68
C ASP A 256 -4.43 3.86 -16.29
N ASN A 257 -5.53 3.70 -15.54
CA ASN A 257 -6.74 3.06 -16.05
C ASN A 257 -7.56 4.02 -16.92
N VAL A 258 -7.29 5.33 -16.82
CA VAL A 258 -7.94 6.38 -17.59
C VAL A 258 -7.33 6.42 -18.99
N ARG A 259 -8.13 6.05 -19.98
CA ARG A 259 -7.75 6.04 -21.41
C ARG A 259 -8.17 7.31 -22.14
N LEU A 260 -9.12 8.05 -21.57
CA LEU A 260 -9.57 9.35 -22.06
C LEU A 260 -9.62 10.34 -20.90
N LEU A 261 -8.80 11.37 -20.97
CA LEU A 261 -8.78 12.49 -20.04
C LEU A 261 -9.15 13.77 -20.79
N ILE A 262 -10.28 14.36 -20.42
CA ILE A 262 -10.76 15.62 -20.97
C ILE A 262 -10.50 16.70 -19.93
N LEU A 263 -9.84 17.77 -20.38
CA LEU A 263 -9.49 18.94 -19.58
C LEU A 263 -10.24 20.14 -20.15
N GLY A 264 -11.05 20.80 -19.34
CA GLY A 264 -11.85 21.94 -19.78
C GLY A 264 -12.09 22.95 -18.67
N GLY A 265 -12.66 24.09 -19.02
CA GLY A 265 -13.06 25.12 -18.05
C GLY A 265 -11.93 26.04 -17.55
N GLU A 266 -10.66 25.66 -17.65
CA GLU A 266 -9.49 26.51 -17.31
C GLU A 266 -8.39 26.43 -18.38
N ALA A 267 -7.44 27.37 -18.33
CA ALA A 267 -6.24 27.26 -19.16
C ALA A 267 -5.37 26.08 -18.70
N CYS A 268 -5.05 25.16 -19.62
CA CYS A 268 -4.18 24.02 -19.34
C CYS A 268 -2.70 24.41 -19.47
N SER A 269 -1.84 23.94 -18.56
CA SER A 269 -0.39 24.15 -18.65
C SER A 269 0.30 23.05 -19.46
N ALA A 270 1.40 23.39 -20.14
CA ALA A 270 2.22 22.42 -20.87
C ALA A 270 2.83 21.37 -19.93
N GLU A 271 3.19 21.77 -18.71
CA GLU A 271 3.73 20.86 -17.69
C GLU A 271 2.73 19.77 -17.29
N LEU A 272 1.45 20.15 -17.11
CA LEU A 272 0.39 19.19 -16.82
C LEU A 272 0.27 18.17 -17.95
N VAL A 273 0.23 18.63 -19.21
CA VAL A 273 0.14 17.76 -20.39
C VAL A 273 1.32 16.81 -20.47
N ALA A 274 2.55 17.30 -20.29
CA ALA A 274 3.75 16.47 -20.32
C ALA A 274 3.69 15.35 -19.27
N ARG A 275 3.04 15.59 -18.13
CA ARG A 275 2.86 14.62 -17.06
C ARG A 275 1.73 13.63 -17.30
N VAL A 276 0.59 14.07 -17.83
CA VAL A 276 -0.63 13.24 -17.91
C VAL A 276 -0.86 12.61 -19.28
N ALA A 277 -0.20 13.08 -20.34
CA ALA A 277 -0.28 12.46 -21.65
C ALA A 277 0.56 11.19 -21.71
N SER A 278 0.05 10.15 -22.39
CA SER A 278 0.79 8.91 -22.61
C SER A 278 0.38 8.25 -23.93
N SER A 279 1.12 7.25 -24.39
CA SER A 279 0.77 6.48 -25.60
C SER A 279 -0.52 5.66 -25.49
N ARG A 280 -1.07 5.51 -24.27
CA ARG A 280 -2.30 4.75 -24.00
C ARG A 280 -3.49 5.62 -23.58
N ARG A 281 -3.27 6.93 -23.42
CA ARG A 281 -4.28 7.87 -22.95
C ARG A 281 -4.40 9.04 -23.91
N GLU A 282 -5.59 9.26 -24.43
CA GLU A 282 -5.88 10.51 -25.10
C GLU A 282 -6.13 11.60 -24.07
N VAL A 283 -5.46 12.74 -24.25
CA VAL A 283 -5.69 13.94 -23.46
C VAL A 283 -6.24 15.00 -24.39
N TRP A 284 -7.40 15.55 -24.05
CA TRP A 284 -8.09 16.55 -24.85
C TRP A 284 -8.27 17.83 -24.04
N ASN A 285 -8.08 18.97 -24.69
CA ASN A 285 -8.46 20.27 -24.17
C ASN A 285 -9.78 20.66 -24.83
N THR A 286 -10.82 20.90 -24.04
CA THR A 286 -12.14 21.33 -24.51
C THR A 286 -12.39 22.78 -24.09
N TYR A 287 -12.97 23.55 -25.01
CA TYR A 287 -13.35 24.94 -24.80
C TYR A 287 -14.80 25.13 -25.24
N GLY A 288 -15.60 25.77 -24.38
CA GLY A 288 -16.93 26.21 -24.74
C GLY A 288 -17.50 27.10 -23.62
N PRO A 289 -18.19 28.19 -23.97
CA PRO A 289 -19.05 28.88 -23.04
C PRO A 289 -20.38 28.13 -22.88
N THR A 290 -21.04 28.30 -21.72
CA THR A 290 -22.37 27.70 -21.46
C THR A 290 -23.39 28.11 -22.52
N GLU A 291 -23.27 29.33 -23.04
CA GLU A 291 -24.11 29.88 -24.12
C GLU A 291 -23.99 29.15 -25.47
N ALA A 292 -22.96 28.33 -25.65
CA ALA A 292 -22.74 27.52 -26.85
C ALA A 292 -22.81 26.01 -26.58
N THR A 293 -23.43 25.62 -25.45
CA THR A 293 -23.67 24.24 -25.01
C THR A 293 -22.39 23.45 -24.73
N VAL A 294 -21.83 23.65 -23.53
CA VAL A 294 -20.72 22.87 -22.91
C VAL A 294 -19.38 22.98 -23.65
N VAL A 295 -19.27 22.42 -24.87
CA VAL A 295 -18.04 22.40 -25.68
C VAL A 295 -18.32 22.92 -27.09
N THR A 296 -17.54 23.91 -27.51
CA THR A 296 -17.54 24.47 -28.86
C THR A 296 -16.36 23.97 -29.68
N CYS A 297 -15.16 23.94 -29.08
CA CYS A 297 -13.90 23.58 -29.72
C CYS A 297 -13.17 22.53 -28.90
N ALA A 298 -12.41 21.68 -29.59
CA ALA A 298 -11.55 20.71 -28.94
C ALA A 298 -10.21 20.53 -29.66
N ALA A 299 -9.15 20.33 -28.88
CA ALA A 299 -7.82 19.98 -29.36
C ALA A 299 -7.27 18.77 -28.60
N ARG A 300 -6.72 17.81 -29.34
CA ARG A 300 -5.93 16.74 -28.74
C ARG A 300 -4.57 17.30 -28.32
N LEU A 301 -4.23 17.12 -27.05
CA LEU A 301 -2.99 17.62 -26.47
C LEU A 301 -1.84 16.65 -26.68
N HIS A 302 -0.68 17.22 -27.00
CA HIS A 302 0.59 16.50 -27.12
C HIS A 302 1.67 17.24 -26.33
N PRO A 303 2.56 16.53 -25.59
CA PRO A 303 3.63 17.17 -24.80
C PRO A 303 4.52 18.13 -25.57
N ASP A 304 4.73 17.86 -26.87
CA ASP A 304 5.67 18.60 -27.72
C ASP A 304 5.00 19.73 -28.52
N ARG A 305 3.72 20.05 -28.24
CA ARG A 305 2.95 21.06 -28.98
C ARG A 305 2.40 22.15 -28.04
N PRO A 306 2.28 23.41 -28.52
CA PRO A 306 1.60 24.46 -27.76
C PRO A 306 0.14 24.08 -27.45
N ILE A 307 -0.38 24.61 -26.34
CA ILE A 307 -1.75 24.31 -25.88
C ILE A 307 -2.76 25.11 -26.73
N ALA A 308 -3.45 24.42 -27.63
CA ALA A 308 -4.56 24.97 -28.41
C ALA A 308 -5.90 24.70 -27.72
N ILE A 309 -6.91 25.52 -28.01
CA ILE A 309 -8.33 25.18 -27.77
C ILE A 309 -8.95 24.48 -28.99
N GLY A 310 -8.26 24.51 -30.13
CA GLY A 310 -8.50 23.59 -31.25
C GLY A 310 -9.50 24.06 -32.29
N LEU A 311 -10.15 23.09 -32.93
CA LEU A 311 -11.12 23.28 -34.01
C LEU A 311 -12.55 23.12 -33.46
N PRO A 312 -13.57 23.74 -34.10
CA PRO A 312 -14.95 23.59 -33.70
C PRO A 312 -15.43 22.14 -33.82
N LEU A 313 -16.41 21.76 -32.98
CA LEU A 313 -17.12 20.50 -33.07
C LEU A 313 -18.00 20.43 -34.35
N ALA A 314 -18.38 19.22 -34.76
CA ALA A 314 -19.29 19.03 -35.88
C ALA A 314 -20.66 19.68 -35.58
N GLY A 315 -21.07 20.64 -36.39
CA GLY A 315 -22.28 21.46 -36.17
C GLY A 315 -22.04 22.85 -35.58
N TRP A 316 -20.81 23.19 -35.17
CA TRP A 316 -20.43 24.52 -34.67
C TRP A 316 -19.62 25.28 -35.70
N ASP A 317 -19.88 26.58 -35.78
CA ASP A 317 -19.07 27.52 -36.54
C ASP A 317 -18.32 28.44 -35.59
N THR A 318 -17.11 28.84 -35.97
CA THR A 318 -16.29 29.80 -35.22
C THR A 318 -15.65 30.80 -36.15
N ALA A 319 -15.57 32.05 -35.72
CA ALA A 319 -14.88 33.11 -36.41
C ALA A 319 -14.13 33.99 -35.41
N VAL A 320 -13.01 34.56 -35.84
CA VAL A 320 -12.21 35.48 -35.03
C VAL A 320 -12.29 36.86 -35.69
N VAL A 321 -12.81 37.85 -34.97
CA VAL A 321 -13.09 39.19 -35.54
C VAL A 321 -12.29 40.29 -34.87
N ASP A 322 -11.97 41.33 -35.64
CA ASP A 322 -11.33 42.55 -35.14
C ASP A 322 -12.34 43.47 -34.42
N ALA A 323 -11.87 44.64 -33.97
CA ALA A 323 -12.69 45.65 -33.31
C ALA A 323 -13.81 46.23 -34.20
N ASN A 324 -13.75 46.03 -35.52
CA ASN A 324 -14.77 46.47 -36.48
C ASN A 324 -15.73 45.34 -36.86
N GLY A 325 -15.64 44.17 -36.22
CA GLY A 325 -16.46 42.98 -36.53
C GLY A 325 -16.06 42.29 -37.84
N GLN A 326 -14.85 42.53 -38.36
CA GLN A 326 -14.36 41.89 -39.59
C GLN A 326 -13.48 40.68 -39.25
N PRO A 327 -13.60 39.55 -39.98
CA PRO A 327 -12.72 38.39 -39.78
C PRO A 327 -11.23 38.73 -39.94
N VAL A 328 -10.42 38.33 -38.97
CA VAL A 328 -8.95 38.53 -38.96
C VAL A 328 -8.22 37.54 -39.86
N ALA A 329 -6.96 37.84 -40.23
CA ALA A 329 -6.11 36.92 -40.99
C ALA A 329 -5.48 35.82 -40.12
N LEU A 330 -4.94 34.77 -40.76
CA LEU A 330 -4.15 33.73 -40.07
C LEU A 330 -2.95 34.36 -39.35
N GLY A 331 -2.78 34.00 -38.08
CA GLY A 331 -1.75 34.51 -37.17
C GLY A 331 -2.20 35.71 -36.31
N GLU A 332 -3.31 36.37 -36.66
CA GLU A 332 -3.83 37.53 -35.95
C GLU A 332 -4.72 37.15 -34.76
N VAL A 333 -4.87 38.09 -33.84
CA VAL A 333 -5.66 37.94 -32.60
C VAL A 333 -6.91 38.80 -32.70
N GLY A 334 -8.04 38.25 -32.30
CA GLY A 334 -9.32 38.96 -32.24
C GLY A 334 -10.31 38.27 -31.31
N GLU A 335 -11.54 38.76 -31.28
CA GLU A 335 -12.63 38.21 -30.46
C GLU A 335 -13.25 36.97 -31.12
N LEU A 336 -13.47 35.92 -30.34
CA LEU A 336 -14.12 34.70 -30.80
C LEU A 336 -15.65 34.85 -30.85
N VAL A 337 -16.21 34.64 -32.03
CA VAL A 337 -17.64 34.59 -32.33
C VAL A 337 -18.03 33.17 -32.71
N ILE A 338 -19.15 32.68 -32.15
CA ILE A 338 -19.59 31.29 -32.26
C ILE A 338 -20.96 31.23 -32.93
N GLY A 339 -21.12 30.33 -33.89
CA GLY A 339 -22.35 30.03 -34.61
C GLY A 339 -22.70 28.53 -34.55
N GLY A 340 -23.84 28.16 -35.13
CA GLY A 340 -24.22 26.76 -35.34
C GLY A 340 -25.24 26.19 -34.34
N VAL A 341 -25.38 24.87 -34.34
CA VAL A 341 -26.49 24.15 -33.69
C VAL A 341 -26.47 24.20 -32.15
N GLY A 342 -25.31 24.48 -31.57
CA GLY A 342 -25.11 24.51 -30.12
C GLY A 342 -25.51 25.80 -29.41
N LEU A 343 -25.99 26.82 -30.12
CA LEU A 343 -26.33 28.10 -29.49
C LEU A 343 -27.56 27.97 -28.58
N ALA A 344 -27.38 28.41 -27.33
CA ALA A 344 -28.42 28.45 -26.32
C ALA A 344 -29.22 29.77 -26.37
N ARG A 345 -30.12 29.94 -25.40
CA ARG A 345 -30.83 31.20 -25.16
C ARG A 345 -30.75 31.60 -23.69
N TYR A 346 -30.70 32.90 -23.41
CA TYR A 346 -30.95 33.37 -22.05
C TYR A 346 -32.44 33.31 -21.72
N VAL A 347 -32.77 32.96 -20.48
CA VAL A 347 -34.16 33.00 -19.98
C VAL A 347 -34.71 34.44 -20.00
N ASP A 348 -33.84 35.42 -19.79
CA ASP A 348 -34.13 36.85 -19.94
C ASP A 348 -34.11 37.26 -21.42
N PRO A 349 -35.26 37.64 -22.03
CA PRO A 349 -35.35 37.98 -23.45
C PRO A 349 -34.64 39.29 -23.83
N VAL A 350 -34.40 40.20 -22.87
CA VAL A 350 -33.67 41.45 -23.14
C VAL A 350 -32.19 41.12 -23.30
N LYS A 351 -31.63 40.38 -22.35
CA LYS A 351 -30.24 39.92 -22.39
C LYS A 351 -29.97 38.96 -23.55
N ASP A 352 -30.93 38.11 -23.91
CA ASP A 352 -30.82 37.23 -25.08
C ASP A 352 -30.57 38.02 -26.36
N ARG A 353 -31.35 39.07 -26.62
CA ARG A 353 -31.19 39.94 -27.79
C ARG A 353 -29.93 40.80 -27.75
N GLU A 354 -29.43 41.13 -26.56
CA GLU A 354 -28.18 41.87 -26.40
C GLU A 354 -26.96 41.01 -26.76
N LYS A 355 -26.94 39.75 -26.32
CA LYS A 355 -25.76 38.87 -26.42
C LYS A 355 -25.76 37.96 -27.64
N PHE A 356 -26.91 37.69 -28.23
CA PHE A 356 -27.04 36.90 -29.44
C PHE A 356 -27.58 37.77 -30.58
N SER A 357 -26.78 37.93 -31.63
CA SER A 357 -27.07 38.78 -32.78
C SER A 357 -26.94 38.01 -34.09
N ALA A 358 -27.57 38.50 -35.16
CA ALA A 358 -27.27 38.03 -36.51
C ALA A 358 -26.00 38.74 -37.01
N GLU A 359 -24.95 37.97 -37.29
CA GLU A 359 -23.65 38.50 -37.73
C GLU A 359 -22.97 37.47 -38.66
N LEU A 360 -22.03 37.92 -39.50
CA LEU A 360 -21.21 37.05 -40.37
C LEU A 360 -22.02 36.16 -41.35
N GLY A 361 -23.27 36.50 -41.63
CA GLY A 361 -24.18 35.69 -42.46
C GLY A 361 -24.86 34.55 -41.72
N TRP A 362 -24.65 34.42 -40.40
CA TRP A 362 -25.37 33.48 -39.54
C TRP A 362 -26.66 34.12 -39.02
N GLU A 363 -27.72 33.31 -38.91
CA GLU A 363 -29.01 33.77 -38.36
C GLU A 363 -28.91 34.15 -36.87
N ARG A 364 -27.97 33.51 -36.16
CA ARG A 364 -27.67 33.77 -34.75
C ARG A 364 -26.21 33.45 -34.48
N ALA A 365 -25.54 34.34 -33.76
CA ALA A 365 -24.15 34.27 -33.37
C ALA A 365 -24.00 34.73 -31.91
N TYR A 366 -23.04 34.15 -31.20
CA TYR A 366 -22.68 34.54 -29.82
C TYR A 366 -21.24 35.07 -29.79
N ARG A 367 -21.06 36.30 -29.30
CA ARG A 367 -19.74 36.90 -29.08
C ARG A 367 -19.26 36.53 -27.67
N SER A 368 -18.17 35.78 -27.57
CA SER A 368 -17.72 35.17 -26.32
C SER A 368 -17.03 36.12 -25.33
N GLY A 369 -16.52 37.26 -25.83
CA GLY A 369 -15.60 38.14 -25.09
C GLY A 369 -14.18 37.57 -24.91
N ASP A 370 -13.90 36.37 -25.44
CA ASP A 370 -12.58 35.74 -25.39
C ASP A 370 -11.73 36.16 -26.59
N HIS A 371 -10.50 36.57 -26.34
CA HIS A 371 -9.50 36.81 -27.37
C HIS A 371 -8.74 35.52 -27.70
N VAL A 372 -8.70 35.19 -28.98
CA VAL A 372 -8.01 34.02 -29.50
C VAL A 372 -7.16 34.40 -30.70
N ARG A 373 -6.08 33.66 -30.90
CA ARG A 373 -5.27 33.73 -32.12
C ARG A 373 -5.77 32.70 -33.11
N LEU A 374 -6.03 33.14 -34.34
CA LEU A 374 -6.41 32.28 -35.46
C LEU A 374 -5.15 31.63 -36.05
N CYS A 375 -5.05 30.30 -36.07
CA CYS A 375 -3.93 29.58 -36.69
C CYS A 375 -4.43 28.46 -37.62
N GLU A 376 -3.57 27.98 -38.52
CA GLU A 376 -3.92 26.92 -39.49
C GLU A 376 -4.30 25.59 -38.80
N ASP A 377 -3.72 25.31 -37.65
CA ASP A 377 -3.91 24.09 -36.87
C ASP A 377 -5.00 24.19 -35.79
N GLY A 378 -5.59 25.38 -35.60
CA GLY A 378 -6.69 25.62 -34.67
C GLY A 378 -6.62 26.98 -33.98
N LEU A 379 -7.50 27.19 -33.01
CA LEU A 379 -7.54 28.40 -32.21
C LEU A 379 -6.65 28.27 -30.96
N TYR A 380 -5.96 29.35 -30.62
CA TYR A 380 -5.15 29.47 -29.40
C TYR A 380 -5.73 30.54 -28.48
N PHE A 381 -6.00 30.19 -27.23
CA PHE A 381 -6.52 31.14 -26.24
C PHE A 381 -5.46 32.17 -25.83
N VAL A 382 -5.79 33.46 -25.86
CA VAL A 382 -4.88 34.57 -25.52
C VAL A 382 -5.27 35.23 -24.20
N GLY A 383 -6.56 35.47 -23.97
CA GLY A 383 -7.07 36.14 -22.78
C GLY A 383 -8.51 36.62 -22.97
N ARG A 384 -9.00 37.47 -22.06
CA ARG A 384 -10.33 38.08 -22.14
C ARG A 384 -10.25 39.61 -22.27
N ILE A 385 -11.30 40.19 -22.84
CA ILE A 385 -11.48 41.65 -22.97
C ILE A 385 -11.92 42.29 -21.63
N ASP A 386 -12.58 41.52 -20.77
CA ASP A 386 -13.13 41.95 -19.47
C ASP A 386 -12.24 41.52 -18.27
N ASP A 387 -12.47 42.12 -17.09
CA ASP A 387 -11.77 41.83 -15.81
C ASP A 387 -12.19 40.48 -15.20
N GLN A 388 -12.56 39.50 -16.03
CA GLN A 388 -13.04 38.20 -15.61
C GLN A 388 -11.88 37.25 -15.26
N VAL A 389 -11.91 36.69 -14.05
CA VAL A 389 -10.86 35.79 -13.55
C VAL A 389 -11.41 34.40 -13.26
N LYS A 390 -10.54 33.38 -13.37
CA LYS A 390 -10.87 32.00 -12.99
C LYS A 390 -10.07 31.60 -11.76
N ILE A 391 -10.75 31.32 -10.65
CA ILE A 391 -10.15 30.87 -9.37
C ILE A 391 -10.79 29.54 -8.98
N GLY A 392 -9.98 28.48 -8.85
CA GLY A 392 -10.44 27.14 -8.46
C GLY A 392 -11.53 26.56 -9.35
N GLY A 393 -11.42 26.74 -10.68
CA GLY A 393 -12.39 26.27 -11.67
C GLY A 393 -13.62 27.17 -11.86
N ARG A 394 -13.76 28.24 -11.07
CA ARG A 394 -14.96 29.11 -11.09
C ARG A 394 -14.68 30.40 -11.83
N ARG A 395 -15.63 30.77 -12.69
CA ARG A 395 -15.64 32.02 -13.45
C ARG A 395 -16.16 33.16 -12.55
N ILE A 396 -15.28 34.07 -12.16
CA ILE A 396 -15.57 35.19 -11.26
C ILE A 396 -15.39 36.50 -12.02
N GLU A 397 -16.40 37.36 -11.97
CA GLU A 397 -16.32 38.71 -12.51
C GLU A 397 -15.78 39.62 -11.41
N LEU A 398 -14.57 40.20 -11.58
CA LEU A 398 -14.03 41.11 -10.57
C LEU A 398 -14.94 42.34 -10.37
N GLY A 399 -15.58 42.81 -11.44
CA GLY A 399 -16.54 43.91 -11.36
C GLY A 399 -17.79 43.62 -10.54
N GLU A 400 -18.24 42.35 -10.48
CA GLU A 400 -19.34 41.93 -9.60
C GLU A 400 -18.91 42.09 -8.15
N VAL A 401 -17.72 41.61 -7.81
CA VAL A 401 -17.17 41.73 -6.46
C VAL A 401 -16.85 43.18 -6.10
N GLU A 402 -16.31 43.97 -7.03
CA GLU A 402 -16.08 45.40 -6.85
C GLU A 402 -17.37 46.16 -6.54
N ALA A 403 -18.50 45.80 -7.18
CA ALA A 403 -19.79 46.42 -6.91
C ALA A 403 -20.30 46.13 -5.48
N TYR A 404 -20.13 44.90 -4.99
CA TYR A 404 -20.48 44.55 -3.61
C TYR A 404 -19.57 45.25 -2.60
N VAL A 405 -18.26 45.32 -2.87
CA VAL A 405 -17.28 46.04 -2.03
C VAL A 405 -17.56 47.56 -2.02
N ALA A 406 -17.93 48.13 -3.17
CA ALA A 406 -18.28 49.54 -3.29
C ALA A 406 -19.58 49.90 -2.56
N ALA A 407 -20.50 48.93 -2.40
CA ALA A 407 -21.75 49.10 -1.68
C ALA A 407 -21.60 49.02 -0.15
N LEU A 408 -20.42 48.66 0.36
CA LEU A 408 -20.17 48.59 1.80
C LEU A 408 -20.21 50.00 2.43
N PRO A 409 -20.79 50.15 3.63
CA PRO A 409 -20.77 51.41 4.37
C PRO A 409 -19.34 51.93 4.57
N ASN A 410 -19.15 53.24 4.42
CA ASN A 410 -17.89 53.96 4.65
C ASN A 410 -16.73 53.67 3.66
N VAL A 411 -16.97 53.10 2.48
CA VAL A 411 -15.93 52.92 1.43
C VAL A 411 -15.87 54.11 0.47
N ALA A 412 -14.72 54.79 0.36
CA ALA A 412 -14.50 55.92 -0.57
C ALA A 412 -13.79 55.54 -1.87
N GLN A 413 -12.74 54.70 -1.78
CA GLN A 413 -12.04 54.14 -2.93
C GLN A 413 -11.93 52.63 -2.76
N HIS A 414 -12.01 51.87 -3.85
CA HIS A 414 -11.91 50.42 -3.85
C HIS A 414 -11.15 49.90 -5.08
N ALA A 415 -10.50 48.76 -4.93
CA ALA A 415 -9.93 47.98 -6.03
C ALA A 415 -9.90 46.50 -5.67
N VAL A 416 -10.42 45.62 -6.54
CA VAL A 416 -10.33 44.17 -6.33
C VAL A 416 -9.31 43.59 -7.30
N VAL A 417 -8.38 42.80 -6.75
CA VAL A 417 -7.31 42.15 -7.51
C VAL A 417 -7.10 40.72 -7.05
N VAL A 418 -6.57 39.90 -7.95
CA VAL A 418 -6.09 38.56 -7.62
C VAL A 418 -4.63 38.65 -7.17
N ARG A 419 -4.29 37.97 -6.08
CA ARG A 419 -2.94 37.86 -5.51
C ARG A 419 -2.55 36.41 -5.26
N GLU A 420 -1.25 36.15 -5.14
CA GLU A 420 -0.70 34.81 -4.91
C GLU A 420 -0.06 34.71 -3.52
N THR A 421 -0.48 33.76 -2.69
CA THR A 421 0.06 33.57 -1.32
C THR A 421 1.48 33.00 -1.34
N ALA A 422 2.18 32.98 -0.20
CA ALA A 422 3.51 32.35 -0.08
C ALA A 422 3.52 30.83 -0.37
N ALA A 423 2.35 30.19 -0.32
CA ALA A 423 2.15 28.79 -0.71
C ALA A 423 1.80 28.60 -2.20
N GLY A 424 1.76 29.68 -2.99
CA GLY A 424 1.46 29.64 -4.43
C GLY A 424 -0.04 29.67 -4.78
N GLU A 425 -0.93 30.02 -3.84
CA GLU A 425 -2.38 29.99 -4.07
C GLU A 425 -2.93 31.35 -4.53
N LYS A 426 -3.80 31.36 -5.54
CA LYS A 426 -4.50 32.57 -6.00
C LYS A 426 -5.69 32.91 -5.09
N VAL A 427 -5.71 34.11 -4.52
CA VAL A 427 -6.77 34.63 -3.65
C VAL A 427 -7.30 35.98 -4.16
N LEU A 428 -8.57 36.28 -3.88
CA LEU A 428 -9.20 37.57 -4.18
C LEU A 428 -8.93 38.55 -3.03
N VAL A 429 -8.45 39.76 -3.35
CA VAL A 429 -8.13 40.81 -2.37
C VAL A 429 -8.80 42.12 -2.78
N ALA A 430 -9.63 42.68 -1.91
CA ALA A 430 -10.26 43.98 -2.05
C ALA A 430 -9.51 45.00 -1.22
N TYR A 431 -8.86 45.95 -1.87
CA TYR A 431 -8.24 47.09 -1.20
C TYR A 431 -9.28 48.20 -1.11
N VAL A 432 -9.49 48.74 0.09
CA VAL A 432 -10.49 49.77 0.36
C VAL A 432 -9.86 50.92 1.14
N SER A 433 -10.33 52.14 0.89
CA SER A 433 -9.96 53.33 1.69
C SER A 433 -11.24 53.92 2.28
N PRO A 434 -11.26 54.24 3.59
CA PRO A 434 -12.47 54.70 4.27
C PRO A 434 -12.82 56.14 3.89
N GLN A 435 -14.10 56.47 3.91
CA GLN A 435 -14.59 57.85 3.68
C GLN A 435 -14.41 58.72 4.93
N ASP A 436 -14.66 58.15 6.10
CA ASP A 436 -14.28 58.69 7.40
C ASP A 436 -13.24 57.77 8.06
N PRO A 437 -11.98 58.21 8.25
CA PRO A 437 -10.91 57.41 8.86
C PRO A 437 -11.20 56.96 10.31
N ASP A 438 -12.13 57.61 11.01
CA ASP A 438 -12.48 57.31 12.39
C ASP A 438 -13.63 56.28 12.52
N VAL A 439 -14.15 55.77 11.39
CA VAL A 439 -15.22 54.76 11.32
C VAL A 439 -14.71 53.51 10.60
N ASP A 440 -14.89 52.32 11.18
CA ASP A 440 -14.50 51.06 10.53
C ASP A 440 -15.41 50.71 9.34
N ILE A 441 -14.87 50.01 8.34
CA ILE A 441 -15.65 49.53 7.19
C ILE A 441 -16.39 48.25 7.60
N ASP A 442 -17.72 48.30 7.58
CA ASP A 442 -18.59 47.15 7.86
C ASP A 442 -18.62 46.19 6.67
N ALA A 443 -18.08 44.98 6.85
CA ALA A 443 -17.97 43.96 5.81
C ALA A 443 -19.19 43.03 5.70
N SER A 444 -20.20 43.17 6.57
CA SER A 444 -21.36 42.26 6.65
C SER A 444 -22.14 42.13 5.33
N GLY A 445 -22.13 43.17 4.48
CA GLY A 445 -22.73 43.13 3.14
C GLY A 445 -22.05 42.15 2.16
N LEU A 446 -20.88 41.62 2.49
CA LEU A 446 -20.21 40.57 1.69
C LEU A 446 -20.70 39.15 2.02
N ASP A 447 -21.49 38.96 3.08
CA ASP A 447 -22.06 37.64 3.42
C ASP A 447 -23.15 37.20 2.43
N GLU A 448 -23.71 38.14 1.65
CA GLU A 448 -24.76 37.90 0.65
C GLU A 448 -24.23 37.36 -0.69
N ILE A 449 -22.90 37.30 -0.89
CA ILE A 449 -22.29 36.79 -2.13
C ILE A 449 -21.71 35.38 -1.97
N PRO A 450 -21.58 34.59 -3.06
CA PRO A 450 -21.04 33.24 -2.97
C PRO A 450 -19.67 33.21 -2.28
N LYS A 451 -19.45 32.31 -1.33
CA LYS A 451 -18.22 32.25 -0.50
C LYS A 451 -16.90 32.30 -1.27
N ALA A 452 -16.85 31.82 -2.52
CA ALA A 452 -15.64 31.87 -3.33
C ALA A 452 -15.40 33.19 -4.08
N MET A 453 -16.37 34.10 -4.04
CA MET A 453 -16.29 35.47 -4.58
C MET A 453 -16.03 36.51 -3.48
N VAL A 454 -16.11 36.12 -2.20
CA VAL A 454 -15.82 37.01 -1.07
C VAL A 454 -14.34 37.41 -1.08
N PRO A 455 -14.01 38.71 -1.27
CA PRO A 455 -12.63 39.18 -1.25
C PRO A 455 -12.09 39.33 0.15
N ARG A 456 -10.76 39.23 0.29
CA ARG A 456 -10.06 39.67 1.51
C ARG A 456 -9.97 41.18 1.54
N LEU A 457 -10.62 41.83 2.51
CA LEU A 457 -10.56 43.28 2.67
C LEU A 457 -9.21 43.73 3.26
N VAL A 458 -8.58 44.71 2.62
CA VAL A 458 -7.35 45.36 3.09
C VAL A 458 -7.63 46.85 3.12
N VAL A 459 -7.65 47.42 4.33
CA VAL A 459 -7.85 48.87 4.50
C VAL A 459 -6.53 49.58 4.30
N LEU A 460 -6.50 50.52 3.36
CA LEU A 460 -5.37 51.42 3.12
C LEU A 460 -5.80 52.87 3.41
N PRO A 461 -4.88 53.72 3.92
CA PRO A 461 -5.17 55.15 4.07
C PRO A 461 -5.59 55.79 2.73
N GLU A 462 -4.94 55.40 1.64
CA GLU A 462 -5.23 55.86 0.28
C GLU A 462 -4.89 54.74 -0.73
N ILE A 463 -5.70 54.58 -1.78
CA ILE A 463 -5.41 53.61 -2.84
C ILE A 463 -4.47 54.26 -3.87
N PRO A 464 -3.30 53.66 -4.19
CA PRO A 464 -2.40 54.19 -5.20
C PRO A 464 -3.11 54.33 -6.55
N THR A 465 -3.02 55.48 -7.20
CA THR A 465 -3.64 55.72 -8.53
C THR A 465 -2.61 56.00 -9.61
N THR A 466 -2.88 55.56 -10.83
CA THR A 466 -2.12 55.92 -12.03
C THR A 466 -2.32 57.41 -12.39
N THR A 467 -1.50 57.96 -13.29
CA THR A 467 -1.64 59.33 -13.82
C THR A 467 -2.99 59.60 -14.51
N SER A 468 -3.78 58.56 -14.78
CA SER A 468 -5.14 58.64 -15.34
C SER A 468 -6.27 58.70 -14.29
N GLY A 469 -5.95 58.66 -13.00
CA GLY A 469 -6.95 58.67 -11.90
C GLY A 469 -7.58 57.31 -11.60
N LYS A 470 -7.16 56.22 -12.27
CA LYS A 470 -7.57 54.84 -11.96
C LYS A 470 -6.63 54.20 -10.95
N ALA A 471 -7.14 53.30 -10.10
CA ALA A 471 -6.35 52.53 -9.14
C ALA A 471 -5.20 51.77 -9.84
N ASP A 472 -3.98 51.98 -9.37
CA ASP A 472 -2.77 51.29 -9.84
C ASP A 472 -2.67 49.92 -9.19
N LYS A 473 -3.31 48.94 -9.82
CA LYS A 473 -3.36 47.54 -9.38
C LYS A 473 -1.96 46.91 -9.19
N LYS A 474 -0.88 47.47 -9.78
CA LYS A 474 0.50 46.98 -9.63
C LYS A 474 1.21 47.54 -8.40
N ALA A 475 0.81 48.71 -7.92
CA ALA A 475 1.41 49.38 -6.76
C ALA A 475 0.76 48.95 -5.42
N LEU A 476 -0.32 48.17 -5.46
CA LEU A 476 -1.02 47.68 -4.27
C LEU A 476 -0.16 46.68 -3.47
N PRO A 477 0.00 46.87 -2.15
CA PRO A 477 0.96 46.14 -1.32
C PRO A 477 0.60 44.66 -1.18
N TRP A 478 1.59 43.79 -1.35
CA TRP A 478 1.49 42.33 -1.16
C TRP A 478 2.90 41.70 -1.07
N PRO A 479 3.20 40.81 -0.11
CA PRO A 479 2.37 40.35 1.02
C PRO A 479 2.23 41.43 2.11
N LEU A 480 1.25 41.30 3.00
CA LEU A 480 1.02 42.27 4.08
C LEU A 480 2.01 42.02 5.24
N GLU A 481 2.61 43.09 5.77
CA GLU A 481 3.65 43.01 6.83
C GLU A 481 3.09 42.65 8.24
N SER A 482 1.77 42.49 8.40
CA SER A 482 1.07 42.46 9.70
C SER A 482 0.32 41.16 10.07
N ALA A 483 0.69 39.99 9.54
CA ALA A 483 0.08 38.73 9.97
C ALA A 483 0.78 38.15 11.22
N GLN A 484 0.48 38.68 12.42
CA GLN A 484 0.90 38.11 13.71
C GLN A 484 -0.27 37.43 14.43
N VAL A 485 0.03 36.42 15.27
CA VAL A 485 -0.95 35.86 16.22
C VAL A 485 -1.14 36.87 17.35
N THR A 486 -2.35 37.41 17.51
CA THR A 486 -2.64 38.52 18.44
C THR A 486 -3.44 38.12 19.69
N GLY A 487 -3.82 36.84 19.82
CA GLY A 487 -4.57 36.33 20.98
C GLY A 487 -3.71 36.23 22.25
N ALA A 488 -4.05 36.99 23.30
CA ALA A 488 -3.31 37.03 24.56
C ALA A 488 -3.52 35.80 25.47
N ASP A 489 -4.63 35.07 25.30
CA ASP A 489 -5.10 33.98 26.18
C ASP A 489 -5.31 32.61 25.47
N PHE A 490 -4.61 32.35 24.36
CA PHE A 490 -4.73 31.05 23.66
C PHE A 490 -4.10 29.90 24.43
N THR A 491 -4.75 28.73 24.37
CA THR A 491 -4.12 27.46 24.76
C THR A 491 -2.97 27.12 23.80
N PRO A 492 -2.01 26.25 24.18
CA PRO A 492 -0.89 25.87 23.32
C PRO A 492 -1.32 25.25 21.97
N THR A 493 -2.41 24.47 21.97
CA THR A 493 -2.97 23.88 20.75
C THR A 493 -3.57 24.96 19.85
N GLN A 494 -4.38 25.87 20.43
CA GLN A 494 -4.96 27.00 19.71
C GLN A 494 -3.87 27.92 19.15
N GLN A 495 -2.82 28.22 19.90
CA GLN A 495 -1.74 29.07 19.43
C GLN A 495 -0.92 28.43 18.30
N TRP A 496 -0.66 27.12 18.37
CA TRP A 496 -0.01 26.38 17.30
C TRP A 496 -0.87 26.29 16.04
N LEU A 497 -2.17 25.99 16.18
CA LEU A 497 -3.11 25.97 15.07
C LEU A 497 -3.28 27.36 14.45
N ALA A 498 -3.37 28.41 15.27
CA ALA A 498 -3.42 29.80 14.85
C ALA A 498 -2.18 30.17 14.04
N GLN A 499 -0.99 29.76 14.47
CA GLN A 499 0.24 29.98 13.70
C GLN A 499 0.24 29.21 12.36
N LEU A 500 -0.22 27.95 12.35
CA LEU A 500 -0.37 27.20 11.10
C LEU A 500 -1.37 27.86 10.14
N TRP A 501 -2.45 28.42 10.67
CA TRP A 501 -3.41 29.18 9.89
C TRP A 501 -2.82 30.49 9.39
N VAL A 502 -2.04 31.23 10.19
CA VAL A 502 -1.28 32.40 9.74
C VAL A 502 -0.33 32.01 8.59
N ASP A 503 0.40 30.91 8.73
CA ASP A 503 1.39 30.48 7.73
C ASP A 503 0.76 30.03 6.41
N VAL A 504 -0.47 29.51 6.44
CA VAL A 504 -1.18 29.02 5.25
C VAL A 504 -2.14 30.06 4.68
N LEU A 505 -2.85 30.80 5.53
CA LEU A 505 -3.85 31.79 5.15
C LEU A 505 -3.27 33.20 5.02
N GLY A 506 -2.18 33.54 5.72
CA GLY A 506 -1.57 34.88 5.69
C GLY A 506 -2.40 35.97 6.38
N VAL A 507 -3.32 35.59 7.27
CA VAL A 507 -4.18 36.50 8.05
C VAL A 507 -3.91 36.36 9.54
N PRO A 508 -3.99 37.45 10.33
CA PRO A 508 -3.86 37.37 11.79
C PRO A 508 -5.02 36.55 12.37
N VAL A 509 -4.70 35.67 13.32
CA VAL A 509 -5.68 34.85 14.05
C VAL A 509 -5.61 35.24 15.52
N GLY A 510 -6.65 35.94 16.00
CA GLY A 510 -6.68 36.56 17.33
C GLY A 510 -7.75 36.03 18.29
N ASP A 511 -8.73 35.26 17.81
CA ASP A 511 -9.84 34.72 18.60
C ASP A 511 -9.95 33.19 18.48
N VAL A 512 -10.43 32.51 19.52
CA VAL A 512 -10.72 31.07 19.54
C VAL A 512 -11.98 30.74 18.73
N ASP A 513 -12.90 31.68 18.57
CA ASP A 513 -14.07 31.53 17.68
C ASP A 513 -13.74 31.83 16.21
N ALA A 514 -12.48 32.17 15.91
CA ALA A 514 -12.05 32.40 14.53
C ALA A 514 -12.26 31.15 13.68
N ASP A 515 -13.06 31.28 12.62
CA ASP A 515 -13.43 30.20 11.72
C ASP A 515 -12.46 30.14 10.52
N PHE A 516 -11.89 28.96 10.26
CA PHE A 516 -10.88 28.72 9.23
C PHE A 516 -11.35 29.17 7.84
N PHE A 517 -12.62 28.91 7.52
CA PHE A 517 -13.20 29.23 6.22
C PHE A 517 -13.68 30.68 6.17
N ALA A 518 -14.15 31.25 7.28
CA ALA A 518 -14.45 32.69 7.38
C ALA A 518 -13.18 33.55 7.22
N LEU A 519 -12.04 33.05 7.69
CA LEU A 519 -10.72 33.65 7.48
C LEU A 519 -10.14 33.44 6.05
N GLY A 520 -10.92 32.86 5.14
CA GLY A 520 -10.56 32.69 3.74
C GLY A 520 -9.75 31.42 3.44
N GLY A 521 -9.89 30.38 4.27
CA GLY A 521 -9.38 29.03 4.00
C GLY A 521 -10.12 28.34 2.85
N THR A 522 -9.36 27.76 1.92
CA THR A 522 -9.87 26.94 0.80
C THR A 522 -9.69 25.45 1.10
N SER A 523 -10.24 24.55 0.27
CA SER A 523 -9.96 23.10 0.39
C SER A 523 -8.48 22.74 0.28
N LEU A 524 -7.71 23.53 -0.48
CA LEU A 524 -6.27 23.34 -0.65
C LEU A 524 -5.50 23.84 0.57
N ALA A 525 -5.85 25.02 1.09
CA ALA A 525 -5.34 25.53 2.36
C ALA A 525 -5.67 24.58 3.53
N ALA A 526 -6.88 24.01 3.54
CA ALA A 526 -7.31 22.99 4.50
C ALA A 526 -6.43 21.73 4.42
N ALA A 527 -6.14 21.23 3.22
CA ALA A 527 -5.25 20.09 3.02
C ALA A 527 -3.79 20.40 3.44
N GLY A 528 -3.30 21.60 3.15
CA GLY A 528 -1.98 22.08 3.59
C GLY A 528 -1.87 22.18 5.11
N VAL A 529 -2.87 22.76 5.77
CA VAL A 529 -2.99 22.82 7.22
C VAL A 529 -3.09 21.42 7.81
N VAL A 530 -3.97 20.55 7.29
CA VAL A 530 -4.16 19.19 7.80
C VAL A 530 -2.91 18.32 7.60
N SER A 531 -2.18 18.46 6.50
CA SER A 531 -0.90 17.76 6.29
C SER A 531 0.13 18.12 7.37
N ARG A 532 0.17 19.40 7.76
CA ARG A 532 1.01 19.86 8.89
C ARG A 532 0.44 19.44 10.24
N ILE A 533 -0.89 19.43 10.40
CA ILE A 533 -1.54 18.95 11.62
C ILE A 533 -1.31 17.45 11.82
N ARG A 534 -1.27 16.65 10.74
CA ARG A 534 -0.99 15.21 10.76
C ARG A 534 0.36 14.84 11.36
N GLN A 535 1.27 15.81 11.53
CA GLN A 535 2.50 15.62 12.30
C GLN A 535 2.22 15.43 13.81
N LYS A 536 1.17 16.07 14.35
CA LYS A 536 0.71 15.92 15.74
C LYS A 536 -0.57 15.09 15.88
N ALA A 537 -1.41 15.03 14.86
CA ALA A 537 -2.63 14.22 14.80
C ALA A 537 -2.74 13.45 13.46
N PRO A 538 -2.01 12.35 13.24
CA PRO A 538 -1.95 11.55 12.02
C PRO A 538 -3.28 10.99 11.54
N THR A 539 -4.22 10.77 12.47
CA THR A 539 -5.58 10.34 12.15
C THR A 539 -6.46 11.49 11.70
N MET A 540 -6.00 12.74 11.89
CA MET A 540 -6.71 13.93 11.44
C MET A 540 -6.85 13.89 9.94
N SER A 541 -8.10 13.85 9.53
CA SER A 541 -8.53 13.95 8.17
C SER A 541 -8.83 15.41 7.85
N VAL A 542 -8.87 15.73 6.55
CA VAL A 542 -9.33 17.06 6.13
C VAL A 542 -10.80 17.25 6.52
N ARG A 543 -11.56 16.15 6.63
CA ARG A 543 -12.94 16.15 7.11
C ARG A 543 -13.05 16.71 8.53
N ASP A 544 -12.13 16.40 9.43
CA ASP A 544 -12.19 16.88 10.82
C ASP A 544 -12.09 18.42 10.91
N LEU A 545 -11.32 19.04 10.01
CA LEU A 545 -11.24 20.51 9.87
C LEU A 545 -12.53 21.12 9.30
N TYR A 546 -13.24 20.39 8.43
CA TYR A 546 -14.53 20.83 7.89
C TYR A 546 -15.67 20.70 8.90
N ASP A 547 -15.68 19.61 9.67
CA ASP A 547 -16.70 19.34 10.68
C ASP A 547 -16.53 20.29 11.89
N HIS A 548 -15.32 20.80 12.12
CA HIS A 548 -14.99 21.69 13.24
C HIS A 548 -14.11 22.88 12.81
N PRO A 549 -14.67 23.85 12.06
CA PRO A 549 -13.90 24.90 11.39
C PRO A 549 -13.41 26.02 12.29
N ARG A 550 -13.94 26.18 13.52
CA ARG A 550 -13.49 27.19 14.47
C ARG A 550 -12.21 26.78 15.17
N LEU A 551 -11.29 27.72 15.42
CA LEU A 551 -9.98 27.45 16.01
C LEU A 551 -10.09 26.69 17.34
N GLY A 552 -11.02 27.09 18.20
CA GLY A 552 -11.30 26.44 19.48
C GLY A 552 -11.87 25.03 19.31
N ALA A 553 -12.86 24.85 18.44
CA ALA A 553 -13.48 23.55 18.18
C ALA A 553 -12.50 22.58 17.47
N LEU A 554 -11.69 23.08 16.54
CA LEU A 554 -10.63 22.32 15.90
C LEU A 554 -9.55 21.93 16.91
N ALA A 555 -9.18 22.84 17.81
CA ALA A 555 -8.25 22.54 18.88
C ALA A 555 -8.80 21.42 19.76
N GLU A 556 -10.08 21.46 20.13
CA GLU A 556 -10.74 20.37 20.88
C GLU A 556 -10.71 19.04 20.10
N VAL A 557 -10.94 19.05 18.79
CA VAL A 557 -10.90 17.83 17.95
C VAL A 557 -9.50 17.31 17.78
N VAL A 558 -8.51 18.17 17.57
CA VAL A 558 -7.09 17.81 17.57
C VAL A 558 -6.67 17.22 18.92
N GLU A 559 -7.25 17.73 20.01
CA GLU A 559 -7.03 17.22 21.37
C GLU A 559 -7.78 15.91 21.65
N GLN A 560 -8.90 15.66 20.98
CA GLN A 560 -9.72 14.44 21.10
C GLN A 560 -9.29 13.32 20.15
N LEU A 561 -8.83 13.66 18.95
CA LEU A 561 -8.25 12.71 18.00
C LEU A 561 -7.05 12.06 18.68
N PRO A 562 -6.88 10.73 18.55
CA PRO A 562 -5.63 10.13 18.96
C PRO A 562 -4.57 10.83 18.12
N GLY A 563 -3.76 11.65 18.80
CA GLY A 563 -2.62 12.28 18.18
C GLY A 563 -1.77 11.22 17.49
N ALA A 564 -0.65 11.64 16.91
CA ALA A 564 0.48 10.74 16.96
C ALA A 564 0.55 10.57 18.46
N GLN A 565 0.38 9.37 18.99
CA GLN A 565 0.80 9.19 20.36
C GLN A 565 2.29 9.45 20.26
N VAL A 566 2.66 10.74 20.37
CA VAL A 566 3.97 11.26 20.58
C VAL A 566 4.22 10.69 21.94
N SER A 567 4.67 9.44 21.94
CA SER A 567 5.17 8.81 23.13
C SER A 567 6.10 9.84 23.71
N LYS A 568 5.94 10.14 25.01
CA LYS A 568 6.86 11.00 25.74
C LYS A 568 8.27 10.67 25.26
N PRO A 569 9.11 11.68 24.92
CA PRO A 569 10.46 11.45 24.46
C PRO A 569 11.09 10.38 25.34
N ARG A 570 11.25 9.19 24.76
CA ARG A 570 11.60 8.02 25.54
C ARG A 570 13.05 8.22 25.91
N GLU A 571 13.35 8.39 27.20
CA GLU A 571 14.73 8.44 27.64
C GLU A 571 15.38 7.10 27.32
N LEU A 572 16.15 7.07 26.23
CA LEU A 572 16.73 5.84 25.72
C LEU A 572 17.82 5.35 26.69
N ARG A 573 17.43 4.43 27.58
CA ARG A 573 18.39 3.70 28.41
C ARG A 573 19.22 2.81 27.52
N GLN A 574 20.51 3.14 27.42
CA GLN A 574 21.46 2.31 26.71
C GLN A 574 21.66 1.01 27.47
N VAL A 575 21.79 -0.10 26.73
CA VAL A 575 22.20 -1.37 27.32
C VAL A 575 23.56 -1.18 27.99
N PRO A 576 23.68 -1.39 29.32
CA PRO A 576 24.93 -1.21 30.04
C PRO A 576 26.07 -2.05 29.45
N TRP A 577 27.30 -1.55 29.52
CA TRP A 577 28.47 -2.31 29.08
C TRP A 577 28.62 -3.62 29.86
N ALA A 578 28.29 -3.61 31.16
CA ALA A 578 28.28 -4.79 32.02
C ALA A 578 27.34 -5.89 31.48
N THR A 579 26.16 -5.51 30.98
CA THR A 579 25.24 -6.45 30.34
C THR A 579 25.88 -7.11 29.12
N ARG A 580 26.66 -6.39 28.32
CA ARG A 580 27.36 -6.96 27.14
C ARG A 580 28.42 -7.99 27.54
N VAL A 581 29.13 -7.73 28.65
CA VAL A 581 30.11 -8.68 29.20
C VAL A 581 29.40 -9.94 29.69
N VAL A 582 28.30 -9.80 30.42
CA VAL A 582 27.47 -10.93 30.85
C VAL A 582 26.95 -11.73 29.66
N GLN A 583 26.48 -11.07 28.60
CA GLN A 583 26.07 -11.73 27.36
C GLN A 583 27.21 -12.53 26.71
N ALA A 584 28.43 -11.96 26.64
CA ALA A 584 29.58 -12.66 26.09
C ALA A 584 29.95 -13.91 26.91
N ILE A 585 29.88 -13.84 28.23
CA ILE A 585 30.11 -14.98 29.13
C ILE A 585 29.03 -16.06 28.91
N ILE A 586 27.76 -15.67 28.78
CA ILE A 586 26.66 -16.61 28.52
C ILE A 586 26.82 -17.26 27.14
N ILE A 587 27.22 -16.52 26.11
CA ILE A 587 27.51 -17.07 24.78
C ILE A 587 28.64 -18.10 24.84
N TRP A 588 29.71 -17.81 25.58
CA TRP A 588 30.78 -18.78 25.80
C TRP A 588 30.27 -20.03 26.53
N LEU A 589 29.46 -19.89 27.58
CA LEU A 589 28.85 -21.03 28.28
C LEU A 589 27.97 -21.86 27.33
N CYS A 590 27.17 -21.21 26.48
CA CYS A 590 26.36 -21.87 25.46
C CYS A 590 27.24 -22.62 24.45
N ALA A 591 28.37 -22.03 24.03
CA ALA A 591 29.34 -22.70 23.18
C ALA A 591 29.97 -23.92 23.87
N THR A 592 30.28 -23.85 25.16
CA THR A 592 30.78 -24.98 25.95
C THR A 592 29.76 -26.10 26.09
N ILE A 593 28.47 -25.79 26.25
CA ILE A 593 27.39 -26.79 26.28
C ILE A 593 27.29 -27.52 24.93
N ARG A 594 27.36 -26.78 23.81
CA ARG A 594 27.38 -27.37 22.47
C ARG A 594 28.63 -28.22 22.25
N ALA A 595 29.79 -27.72 22.70
CA ALA A 595 31.05 -28.45 22.66
C ALA A 595 30.97 -29.80 23.40
N ALA A 596 30.24 -29.87 24.52
CA ALA A 596 30.02 -31.14 25.22
C ALA A 596 29.39 -32.21 24.31
N SER A 597 28.39 -31.84 23.51
CA SER A 597 27.80 -32.75 22.52
C SER A 597 28.79 -33.18 21.44
N TRP A 598 29.67 -32.28 20.98
CA TRP A 598 30.65 -32.60 19.95
C TRP A 598 31.76 -33.52 20.49
N VAL A 599 32.25 -33.23 21.70
CA VAL A 599 33.23 -34.06 22.40
C VAL A 599 32.64 -35.44 22.70
N ALA A 600 31.36 -35.55 23.05
CA ALA A 600 30.71 -36.84 23.25
C ALA A 600 30.75 -37.71 21.98
N TRP A 601 30.36 -37.15 20.83
CA TRP A 601 30.47 -37.86 19.55
C TRP A 601 31.93 -38.20 19.20
N LEU A 602 32.87 -37.30 19.48
CA LEU A 602 34.29 -37.55 19.29
C LEU A 602 34.81 -38.69 20.18
N LEU A 603 34.35 -38.80 21.43
CA LEU A 603 34.68 -39.91 22.32
C LEU A 603 34.16 -41.25 21.81
N VAL A 604 32.94 -41.27 21.23
CA VAL A 604 32.42 -42.46 20.53
C VAL A 604 33.34 -42.84 19.39
N ILE A 605 33.75 -41.88 18.56
CA ILE A 605 34.69 -42.10 17.45
C ILE A 605 36.02 -42.64 17.97
N ASN A 606 36.58 -42.08 19.05
CA ASN A 606 37.83 -42.55 19.66
C ASN A 606 37.73 -44.00 20.14
N ASN A 607 36.63 -44.38 20.81
CA ASN A 607 36.43 -45.75 21.27
C ASN A 607 36.32 -46.74 20.12
N VAL A 608 35.60 -46.39 19.04
CA VAL A 608 35.50 -47.23 17.84
C VAL A 608 36.86 -47.32 17.14
N ALA A 609 37.55 -46.19 16.95
CA ALA A 609 38.85 -46.14 16.28
C ALA A 609 39.92 -46.94 17.04
N ALA A 610 39.93 -46.87 18.37
CA ALA A 610 40.81 -47.70 19.21
C ALA A 610 40.52 -49.20 19.04
N GLY A 611 39.23 -49.59 18.97
CA GLY A 611 38.82 -50.96 18.67
C GLY A 611 39.24 -51.46 17.29
N LEU A 612 39.48 -50.53 16.35
CA LEU A 612 39.99 -50.80 15.00
C LEU A 612 41.53 -50.66 14.89
N GLY A 613 42.24 -50.44 16.00
CA GLY A 613 43.70 -50.36 16.05
C GLY A 613 44.32 -49.00 15.75
N ALA A 614 43.55 -47.91 15.78
CA ALA A 614 44.07 -46.57 15.52
C ALA A 614 44.93 -46.03 16.69
N SER A 615 46.21 -45.73 16.43
CA SER A 615 47.17 -45.29 17.46
C SER A 615 46.96 -43.88 18.02
N TRP A 616 46.24 -43.02 17.29
CA TRP A 616 45.92 -41.66 17.73
C TRP A 616 44.70 -41.60 18.65
N ALA A 617 43.93 -42.70 18.76
CA ALA A 617 42.70 -42.75 19.53
C ALA A 617 42.97 -42.73 21.03
N ARG A 618 42.11 -42.03 21.78
CA ARG A 618 42.15 -41.90 23.23
C ARG A 618 40.87 -42.52 23.83
N PRO A 619 40.81 -43.86 23.98
CA PRO A 619 39.59 -44.52 24.41
C PRO A 619 39.34 -44.30 25.91
N LEU A 620 38.06 -44.32 26.28
CA LEU A 620 37.56 -44.33 27.65
C LEU A 620 36.65 -45.55 27.87
N PRO A 621 36.39 -45.95 29.13
CA PRO A 621 35.44 -47.03 29.40
C PRO A 621 34.11 -46.80 28.68
N TRP A 622 33.63 -47.80 27.92
CA TRP A 622 32.42 -47.69 27.10
C TRP A 622 31.21 -47.20 27.91
N LEU A 623 31.06 -47.66 29.15
CA LEU A 623 30.00 -47.20 30.04
C LEU A 623 30.04 -45.68 30.26
N ALA A 624 31.23 -45.10 30.48
CA ALA A 624 31.38 -43.66 30.67
C ALA A 624 31.07 -42.88 29.38
N VAL A 625 31.51 -43.38 28.22
CA VAL A 625 31.22 -42.76 26.92
C VAL A 625 29.74 -42.82 26.58
N VAL A 626 29.08 -43.96 26.82
CA VAL A 626 27.65 -44.14 26.59
C VAL A 626 26.84 -43.23 27.52
N LEU A 627 27.15 -43.20 28.83
CA LEU A 627 26.46 -42.34 29.78
C LEU A 627 26.64 -40.86 29.45
N PHE A 628 27.87 -40.43 29.13
CA PHE A 628 28.13 -39.05 28.74
C PHE A 628 27.37 -38.67 27.48
N THR A 629 27.44 -39.50 26.42
CA THR A 629 26.73 -39.28 25.16
C THR A 629 25.22 -39.24 25.35
N LEU A 630 24.66 -40.16 26.15
CA LEU A 630 23.23 -40.18 26.48
C LEU A 630 22.79 -38.85 27.09
N VAL A 631 23.58 -38.29 28.02
CA VAL A 631 23.25 -37.06 28.73
C VAL A 631 23.43 -35.81 27.85
N VAL A 632 24.55 -35.67 27.13
CA VAL A 632 24.90 -34.39 26.46
C VAL A 632 24.69 -34.36 24.96
N ALA A 633 24.52 -35.51 24.29
CA ALA A 633 24.39 -35.58 22.83
C ALA A 633 23.00 -36.04 22.37
N THR A 634 22.29 -36.86 23.17
CA THR A 634 20.97 -37.37 22.78
C THR A 634 19.82 -36.48 23.26
N PRO A 635 18.65 -36.52 22.58
CA PRO A 635 17.44 -35.81 23.00
C PRO A 635 16.95 -36.16 24.41
N VAL A 636 17.19 -37.40 24.85
CA VAL A 636 16.76 -37.90 26.16
C VAL A 636 17.43 -37.11 27.29
N GLY A 637 18.69 -36.74 27.12
CA GLY A 637 19.40 -35.89 28.08
C GLY A 637 19.24 -34.39 27.78
N ARG A 638 19.43 -33.99 26.52
CA ARG A 638 19.49 -32.57 26.13
C ARG A 638 18.15 -31.83 26.32
N LEU A 639 17.01 -32.44 25.93
CA LEU A 639 15.71 -31.76 26.02
C LEU A 639 15.31 -31.47 27.48
N PRO A 640 15.37 -32.43 28.43
CA PRO A 640 15.13 -32.12 29.83
C PRO A 640 16.13 -31.11 30.38
N LEU A 641 17.44 -31.26 30.12
CA LEU A 641 18.43 -30.32 30.64
C LEU A 641 18.20 -28.89 30.12
N GLY A 642 17.86 -28.74 28.85
CA GLY A 642 17.49 -27.44 28.27
C GLY A 642 16.24 -26.87 28.92
N ALA A 643 15.17 -27.66 29.03
CA ALA A 643 13.92 -27.19 29.60
C ALA A 643 14.04 -26.86 31.10
N TRP A 644 14.77 -27.65 31.88
CA TRP A 644 15.02 -27.41 33.29
C TRP A 644 15.92 -26.18 33.51
N SER A 645 16.99 -26.04 32.73
CA SER A 645 17.86 -24.86 32.83
C SER A 645 17.10 -23.59 32.48
N ALA A 646 16.32 -23.60 31.39
CA ALA A 646 15.44 -22.49 31.03
C ALA A 646 14.48 -22.16 32.18
N ARG A 647 13.77 -23.16 32.72
CA ARG A 647 12.81 -22.99 33.83
C ARG A 647 13.47 -22.42 35.10
N ILE A 648 14.66 -22.88 35.46
CA ILE A 648 15.40 -22.37 36.62
C ILE A 648 15.77 -20.90 36.39
N ILE A 649 16.23 -20.56 35.19
CA ILE A 649 16.62 -19.19 34.86
C ILE A 649 15.41 -18.27 34.79
N THR A 650 14.26 -18.74 34.31
CA THR A 650 13.01 -17.97 34.23
C THR A 650 12.14 -18.07 35.48
N ALA A 651 12.60 -18.75 36.54
CA ALA A 651 11.85 -18.90 37.78
C ALA A 651 11.48 -17.54 38.40
N GLY A 652 10.18 -17.32 38.67
CA GLY A 652 9.68 -16.07 39.25
C GLY A 652 9.51 -14.92 38.25
N VAL A 653 9.73 -15.15 36.94
CA VAL A 653 9.29 -14.21 35.91
C VAL A 653 7.76 -14.25 35.84
N SER A 654 7.12 -13.09 35.89
CA SER A 654 5.67 -12.92 35.82
C SER A 654 5.30 -12.05 34.60
N PRO A 655 4.04 -12.09 34.13
CA PRO A 655 3.57 -11.12 33.14
C PRO A 655 3.79 -9.68 33.62
N GLY A 656 4.31 -8.83 32.73
CA GLY A 656 4.60 -7.43 33.03
C GLY A 656 5.67 -6.83 32.13
N ASP A 657 5.96 -5.55 32.37
CA ASP A 657 6.92 -4.76 31.61
C ASP A 657 8.26 -4.69 32.34
N TYR A 658 9.34 -5.02 31.64
CA TYR A 658 10.69 -5.04 32.20
C TYR A 658 11.65 -4.15 31.39
N PRO A 659 12.68 -3.56 32.01
CA PRO A 659 13.65 -2.75 31.28
C PRO A 659 14.51 -3.60 30.35
N ARG A 660 14.67 -3.16 29.10
CA ARG A 660 15.54 -3.76 28.09
C ARG A 660 16.99 -3.76 28.56
N GLY A 661 17.56 -4.96 28.65
CA GLY A 661 18.94 -5.19 29.07
C GLY A 661 19.11 -5.19 30.59
N GLY A 662 18.00 -5.07 31.35
CA GLY A 662 17.95 -5.35 32.78
C GLY A 662 17.98 -6.84 33.08
N VAL A 663 18.00 -7.18 34.38
CA VAL A 663 18.18 -8.57 34.86
C VAL A 663 17.12 -9.52 34.29
N THR A 664 15.83 -9.14 34.29
CA THR A 664 14.77 -10.01 33.75
C THR A 664 14.93 -10.24 32.25
N HIS A 665 15.22 -9.20 31.47
CA HIS A 665 15.44 -9.35 30.02
C HIS A 665 16.63 -10.27 29.73
N VAL A 666 17.75 -10.06 30.43
CA VAL A 666 18.95 -10.89 30.25
C VAL A 666 18.70 -12.33 30.67
N ARG A 667 17.91 -12.57 31.72
CA ARG A 667 17.49 -13.94 32.13
C ARG A 667 16.66 -14.62 31.04
N LEU A 668 15.67 -13.92 30.47
CA LEU A 668 14.85 -14.45 29.37
C LEU A 668 15.70 -14.76 28.14
N TRP A 669 16.54 -13.82 27.73
CA TRP A 669 17.49 -13.99 26.64
C TRP A 669 18.46 -15.16 26.90
N ALA A 670 19.01 -15.28 28.11
CA ALA A 670 19.91 -16.36 28.50
C ALA A 670 19.22 -17.72 28.49
N ALA A 671 17.99 -17.80 29.01
CA ALA A 671 17.18 -19.00 28.99
C ALA A 671 16.94 -19.48 27.56
N GLN A 672 16.59 -18.57 26.64
CA GLN A 672 16.43 -18.90 25.22
C GLN A 672 17.75 -19.39 24.60
N ARG A 673 18.86 -18.66 24.78
CA ARG A 673 20.17 -19.05 24.23
C ARG A 673 20.67 -20.40 24.77
N LEU A 674 20.46 -20.68 26.04
CA LEU A 674 20.80 -21.97 26.64
C LEU A 674 19.91 -23.09 26.12
N PHE A 675 18.61 -22.85 26.02
CA PHE A 675 17.67 -23.81 25.46
C PHE A 675 18.01 -24.17 24.00
N ASP A 676 18.38 -23.17 23.19
CA ASP A 676 18.89 -23.34 21.82
C ASP A 676 20.23 -24.11 21.81
N ALA A 677 21.15 -23.82 22.75
CA ALA A 677 22.45 -24.51 22.86
C ALA A 677 22.31 -26.00 23.20
N PHE A 678 21.30 -26.37 23.98
CA PHE A 678 20.91 -27.76 24.19
C PHE A 678 20.25 -28.38 22.94
N GLY A 679 20.10 -27.67 21.82
CA GLY A 679 19.66 -28.23 20.54
C GLY A 679 18.17 -28.56 20.51
N ALA A 680 17.37 -27.89 21.36
CA ALA A 680 15.94 -28.19 21.47
C ALA A 680 15.20 -27.98 20.14
N GLY A 681 15.54 -26.92 19.39
CA GLY A 681 14.94 -26.64 18.07
C GLY A 681 15.28 -27.67 16.99
N ASP A 682 16.47 -28.27 17.03
CA ASP A 682 16.89 -29.30 16.05
C ASP A 682 16.18 -30.64 16.28
N ILE A 683 15.83 -30.90 17.54
CA ILE A 683 15.51 -32.23 18.06
C ILE A 683 14.00 -32.41 18.33
N ALA A 684 13.27 -31.31 18.52
CA ALA A 684 11.87 -31.34 18.92
C ALA A 684 10.96 -31.86 17.79
N GLY A 685 10.72 -33.16 17.79
CA GLY A 685 9.61 -33.76 17.05
C GLY A 685 8.25 -33.33 17.59
N ALA A 686 7.22 -33.37 16.73
CA ALA A 686 5.82 -33.02 17.08
C ALA A 686 5.30 -33.66 18.39
N THR A 687 5.85 -34.80 18.80
CA THR A 687 5.44 -35.51 20.02
C THR A 687 6.24 -35.15 21.26
N TRP A 688 7.51 -34.75 21.13
CA TRP A 688 8.34 -34.33 22.27
C TRP A 688 8.07 -32.88 22.68
N VAL A 689 7.56 -32.07 21.75
CA VAL A 689 7.24 -30.66 22.00
C VAL A 689 6.24 -30.50 23.15
N ASN A 690 5.19 -31.33 23.17
CA ASN A 690 4.19 -31.36 24.24
C ASN A 690 4.77 -31.76 25.61
N TYR A 691 5.79 -32.64 25.62
CA TYR A 691 6.49 -32.98 26.86
C TYR A 691 7.38 -31.83 27.31
N CYS A 692 8.15 -31.25 26.39
CA CYS A 692 9.01 -30.11 26.63
C CYS A 692 8.23 -28.90 27.17
N ALA A 693 7.06 -28.60 26.60
CA ALA A 693 6.17 -27.54 27.05
C ALA A 693 5.77 -27.71 28.54
N ARG A 694 5.40 -28.93 28.95
CA ARG A 694 5.07 -29.24 30.35
C ARG A 694 6.26 -29.05 31.29
N VAL A 695 7.45 -29.49 30.87
CA VAL A 695 8.68 -29.33 31.65
C VAL A 695 9.04 -27.85 31.80
N LEU A 696 8.88 -27.03 30.76
CA LEU A 696 9.06 -25.58 30.79
C LEU A 696 8.06 -24.85 31.68
N GLY A 697 6.94 -25.50 32.04
CA GLY A 697 5.92 -24.96 32.94
C GLY A 697 4.59 -24.61 32.29
N ALA A 698 4.44 -24.86 30.98
CA ALA A 698 3.18 -24.66 30.28
C ALA A 698 2.11 -25.65 30.77
N GLN A 699 0.86 -25.18 30.80
CA GLN A 699 -0.31 -26.01 31.06
C GLN A 699 -0.81 -26.58 29.72
N VAL A 700 -0.68 -27.90 29.52
CA VAL A 700 -1.02 -28.55 28.24
C VAL A 700 -2.13 -29.56 28.45
N GLY A 701 -3.30 -29.28 27.85
CA GLY A 701 -4.49 -30.12 27.83
C GLY A 701 -4.33 -31.46 27.13
N ARG A 702 -5.46 -32.14 26.95
CA ARG A 702 -5.56 -33.47 26.35
C ARG A 702 -5.54 -33.38 24.82
N ALA A 703 -4.80 -34.28 24.19
CA ALA A 703 -4.77 -34.45 22.74
C ALA A 703 -4.45 -33.17 21.93
N VAL A 704 -3.60 -32.30 22.47
CA VAL A 704 -3.08 -31.10 21.79
C VAL A 704 -2.11 -31.46 20.66
N ASP A 705 -2.31 -30.84 19.50
CA ASP A 705 -1.39 -30.90 18.36
C ASP A 705 -0.56 -29.61 18.32
N LEU A 706 0.68 -29.68 18.84
CA LEU A 706 1.60 -28.55 18.93
C LEU A 706 2.80 -28.80 17.99
N HIS A 707 2.82 -28.11 16.86
CA HIS A 707 3.86 -28.23 15.83
C HIS A 707 4.85 -27.05 15.81
N THR A 708 4.85 -26.21 16.84
CA THR A 708 5.83 -25.13 17.08
C THR A 708 6.43 -25.25 18.47
N MET A 709 7.61 -24.65 18.70
CA MET A 709 8.27 -24.71 20.02
C MET A 709 7.53 -23.87 21.06
N PRO A 710 7.39 -24.36 22.31
CA PRO A 710 6.81 -23.59 23.40
C PRO A 710 7.77 -22.49 23.87
N PRO A 711 7.26 -21.43 24.53
CA PRO A 711 8.09 -20.38 25.08
C PRO A 711 8.89 -20.85 26.30
N VAL A 712 10.11 -20.31 26.46
CA VAL A 712 10.97 -20.58 27.63
C VAL A 712 10.46 -19.95 28.94
N THR A 713 9.48 -19.06 28.85
CA THR A 713 8.84 -18.40 30.00
C THR A 713 7.96 -19.36 30.81
N GLY A 714 7.46 -20.44 30.19
CA GLY A 714 6.43 -21.30 30.77
C GLY A 714 5.04 -20.67 30.85
N LEU A 715 4.87 -19.42 30.39
CA LEU A 715 3.61 -18.68 30.42
C LEU A 715 2.71 -19.04 29.22
N LEU A 716 2.40 -20.33 29.06
CA LEU A 716 1.58 -20.85 27.99
C LEU A 716 0.50 -21.78 28.55
N ARG A 717 -0.75 -21.58 28.15
CA ARG A 717 -1.88 -22.48 28.44
C ARG A 717 -2.51 -22.96 27.14
N LEU A 718 -2.64 -24.28 27.00
CA LEU A 718 -3.24 -24.94 25.84
C LEU A 718 -4.41 -25.80 26.33
N GLY A 719 -5.61 -25.51 25.84
CA GLY A 719 -6.84 -26.24 26.11
C GLY A 719 -6.88 -27.61 25.44
N ASP A 720 -7.92 -28.39 25.72
CA ASP A 720 -8.08 -29.72 25.14
C ASP A 720 -8.28 -29.61 23.60
N HIS A 721 -7.71 -30.55 22.84
CA HIS A 721 -7.89 -30.68 21.39
C HIS A 721 -7.48 -29.47 20.52
N CYS A 722 -6.84 -28.45 21.08
CA CYS A 722 -6.36 -27.30 20.31
C CYS A 722 -5.23 -27.69 19.36
N ALA A 723 -5.09 -26.93 18.27
CA ALA A 723 -4.07 -27.16 17.25
C ALA A 723 -3.28 -25.88 16.95
N VAL A 724 -1.96 -25.99 16.96
CA VAL A 724 -1.03 -24.92 16.62
C VAL A 724 -0.11 -25.42 15.51
N GLU A 725 -0.21 -24.78 14.35
CA GLU A 725 0.58 -25.09 13.16
C GLU A 725 2.05 -24.62 13.28
N PRO A 726 2.94 -25.03 12.36
CA PRO A 726 4.35 -24.66 12.38
C PRO A 726 4.60 -23.15 12.27
N GLU A 727 5.77 -22.72 12.73
CA GLU A 727 6.25 -21.32 12.66
C GLU A 727 5.32 -20.29 13.32
N VAL A 728 4.43 -20.72 14.21
CA VAL A 728 3.66 -19.81 15.07
C VAL A 728 4.56 -19.30 16.19
N ASP A 729 4.63 -17.97 16.36
CA ASP A 729 5.34 -17.33 17.47
C ASP A 729 4.46 -17.38 18.74
N LEU A 730 4.89 -18.22 19.68
CA LEU A 730 4.30 -18.40 21.01
C LEU A 730 5.16 -17.77 22.12
N SER A 731 6.17 -16.97 21.78
CA SER A 731 7.14 -16.44 22.73
C SER A 731 6.48 -15.72 23.91
N GLY A 732 5.39 -14.99 23.65
CA GLY A 732 4.73 -14.15 24.64
C GLY A 732 5.65 -13.04 25.15
N VAL A 733 6.69 -12.70 24.37
CA VAL A 733 7.69 -11.68 24.71
C VAL A 733 8.01 -10.86 23.46
N TRP A 734 8.01 -9.54 23.58
CA TRP A 734 8.58 -8.67 22.56
C TRP A 734 9.22 -7.43 23.17
N VAL A 735 10.13 -6.81 22.43
CA VAL A 735 10.88 -5.64 22.87
C VAL A 735 10.36 -4.42 22.11
N ASP A 736 9.85 -3.45 22.86
CA ASP A 736 9.49 -2.14 22.35
C ASP A 736 10.38 -1.08 23.01
N GLY A 737 11.23 -0.42 22.22
CA GLY A 737 12.14 0.63 22.65
C GLY A 737 13.07 0.12 23.75
N ASP A 738 12.91 0.61 24.97
CA ASP A 738 13.63 0.18 26.16
C ASP A 738 12.81 -0.68 27.15
N VAL A 739 11.65 -1.19 26.72
CA VAL A 739 10.76 -2.06 27.51
C VAL A 739 10.63 -3.41 26.82
N VAL A 740 10.56 -4.44 27.64
CA VAL A 740 10.35 -5.84 27.26
C VAL A 740 9.01 -6.23 27.85
N HIS A 741 8.04 -6.44 26.98
CA HIS A 741 6.70 -6.87 27.36
C HIS A 741 6.70 -8.39 27.49
N VAL A 742 6.28 -8.89 28.64
CA VAL A 742 6.17 -10.33 28.92
C VAL A 742 4.73 -10.64 29.29
N GLY A 743 4.14 -11.66 28.69
CA GLY A 743 2.75 -12.01 28.96
C GLY A 743 2.44 -13.48 28.70
N ALA A 744 1.34 -13.93 29.28
CA ALA A 744 0.86 -15.28 29.04
C ALA A 744 0.12 -15.37 27.70
N VAL A 745 0.21 -16.53 27.06
CA VAL A 745 -0.58 -16.88 25.88
C VAL A 745 -1.52 -18.02 26.27
N GLU A 746 -2.82 -17.83 26.06
CA GLU A 746 -3.85 -18.84 26.34
C GLU A 746 -4.55 -19.24 25.04
N ILE A 747 -4.60 -20.55 24.77
CA ILE A 747 -5.29 -21.12 23.61
C ILE A 747 -6.39 -22.05 24.11
N GLY A 748 -7.64 -21.70 23.85
CA GLY A 748 -8.82 -22.43 24.32
C GLY A 748 -9.01 -23.80 23.66
N GLU A 749 -9.97 -24.56 24.20
CA GLU A 749 -10.37 -25.88 23.68
C GLU A 749 -10.79 -25.82 22.21
N ASP A 750 -10.40 -26.80 21.40
CA ASP A 750 -10.68 -26.89 19.95
C ASP A 750 -10.24 -25.68 19.10
N ALA A 751 -9.49 -24.73 19.68
CA ALA A 751 -9.01 -23.57 18.95
C ALA A 751 -7.89 -23.96 17.97
N ARG A 752 -7.79 -23.21 16.88
CA ARG A 752 -6.83 -23.44 15.80
C ARG A 752 -6.03 -22.18 15.52
N VAL A 753 -4.71 -22.31 15.48
CA VAL A 753 -3.79 -21.22 15.10
C VAL A 753 -3.00 -21.64 13.86
N GLY A 754 -3.24 -20.92 12.76
CA GLY A 754 -2.60 -21.19 11.47
C GLY A 754 -1.12 -20.81 11.44
N ALA A 755 -0.37 -21.43 10.52
CA ALA A 755 1.08 -21.27 10.40
C ALA A 755 1.52 -19.80 10.28
N ARG A 756 2.75 -19.49 10.72
CA ARG A 756 3.34 -18.13 10.65
C ARG A 756 2.50 -17.01 11.31
N SER A 757 1.67 -17.37 12.28
CA SER A 757 0.92 -16.38 13.07
C SER A 757 1.72 -15.93 14.28
N THR A 758 1.52 -14.70 14.71
CA THR A 758 2.21 -14.10 15.87
C THR A 758 1.20 -13.82 16.98
N LEU A 759 1.42 -14.39 18.17
CA LEU A 759 0.56 -14.15 19.34
C LEU A 759 1.29 -13.24 20.34
N LEU A 760 0.81 -12.01 20.50
CA LEU A 760 1.43 -11.05 21.42
C LEU A 760 1.22 -11.43 22.89
N PRO A 761 2.04 -10.87 23.82
CA PRO A 761 1.83 -10.99 25.26
C PRO A 761 0.37 -10.73 25.67
N GLY A 762 -0.21 -11.60 26.49
CA GLY A 762 -1.58 -11.44 27.01
C GLY A 762 -2.68 -11.97 26.08
N THR A 763 -2.34 -12.58 24.95
CA THR A 763 -3.33 -13.13 24.00
C THR A 763 -4.14 -14.26 24.62
N VAL A 764 -5.48 -14.17 24.50
CA VAL A 764 -6.43 -15.23 24.92
C VAL A 764 -7.28 -15.64 23.72
N ILE A 765 -7.08 -16.87 23.23
CA ILE A 765 -7.85 -17.44 22.14
C ILE A 765 -9.04 -18.23 22.69
N GLY A 766 -10.27 -17.78 22.45
CA GLY A 766 -11.47 -18.48 22.92
C GLY A 766 -11.68 -19.86 22.30
N ALA A 767 -12.47 -20.70 22.97
CA ALA A 767 -12.75 -22.06 22.53
C ALA A 767 -13.35 -22.11 21.10
N GLY A 768 -12.90 -23.06 20.29
CA GLY A 768 -13.32 -23.26 18.90
C GLY A 768 -12.97 -22.11 17.94
N ALA A 769 -12.20 -21.11 18.38
CA ALA A 769 -11.78 -20.01 17.51
C ALA A 769 -10.74 -20.47 16.48
N HIS A 770 -10.65 -19.74 15.37
CA HIS A 770 -9.71 -20.03 14.29
C HIS A 770 -8.97 -18.76 13.86
N ILE A 771 -7.66 -18.73 14.10
CA ILE A 771 -6.74 -17.72 13.59
C ILE A 771 -6.18 -18.22 12.25
N GLU A 772 -6.45 -17.50 11.16
CA GLU A 772 -5.90 -17.87 9.84
C GLU A 772 -4.38 -17.65 9.80
N ALA A 773 -3.66 -18.43 8.99
CA ALA A 773 -2.20 -18.35 8.87
C ALA A 773 -1.72 -16.94 8.48
N GLY A 774 -0.59 -16.52 9.04
CA GLY A 774 -0.02 -15.19 8.80
C GLY A 774 -0.75 -14.06 9.52
N SER A 775 -1.42 -14.33 10.63
CA SER A 775 -2.15 -13.30 11.39
C SER A 775 -1.40 -12.88 12.65
N THR A 776 -1.56 -11.62 13.06
CA THR A 776 -0.92 -11.06 14.27
C THR A 776 -1.99 -10.71 15.30
N VAL A 777 -2.07 -11.45 16.40
CA VAL A 777 -3.08 -11.22 17.45
C VAL A 777 -2.53 -10.30 18.53
N THR A 778 -3.11 -9.11 18.65
CA THR A 778 -2.67 -8.04 19.55
C THR A 778 -3.55 -7.95 20.79
N GLY A 779 -3.12 -8.49 21.94
CA GLY A 779 -3.72 -8.25 23.26
C GLY A 779 -5.22 -8.54 23.45
N ALA A 780 -5.88 -9.09 22.43
CA ALA A 780 -7.34 -9.22 22.38
C ALA A 780 -7.80 -10.60 22.86
N VAL A 781 -8.90 -10.60 23.61
CA VAL A 781 -9.68 -11.82 23.84
C VAL A 781 -10.40 -12.18 22.53
N VAL A 782 -9.86 -13.16 21.82
CA VAL A 782 -10.47 -13.67 20.59
C VAL A 782 -11.76 -14.39 20.98
N LYS A 783 -12.89 -13.88 20.48
CA LYS A 783 -14.22 -14.42 20.81
C LYS A 783 -14.30 -15.93 20.49
N PRO A 784 -14.87 -16.76 21.40
CA PRO A 784 -15.10 -18.19 21.12
C PRO A 784 -15.88 -18.40 19.83
N GLY A 785 -15.55 -19.45 19.08
CA GLY A 785 -16.22 -19.78 17.82
C GLY A 785 -16.15 -18.69 16.75
N ALA A 786 -15.15 -17.80 16.80
CA ALA A 786 -14.91 -16.77 15.80
C ALA A 786 -13.68 -17.08 14.94
N ARG A 787 -13.71 -16.61 13.69
CA ARG A 787 -12.60 -16.68 12.74
C ARG A 787 -11.96 -15.31 12.59
N TRP A 788 -10.66 -15.26 12.83
CA TRP A 788 -9.86 -14.04 12.81
C TRP A 788 -8.74 -14.14 11.77
N SER A 789 -8.45 -13.02 11.13
CA SER A 789 -7.36 -12.88 10.16
C SER A 789 -6.99 -11.41 10.07
N GLY A 790 -5.72 -11.08 9.82
CA GLY A 790 -5.27 -9.69 9.90
C GLY A 790 -3.88 -9.58 10.52
N SER A 791 -3.19 -8.50 10.20
CA SER A 791 -2.17 -7.92 11.07
C SER A 791 -2.49 -6.42 11.20
N PRO A 792 -3.03 -5.95 12.34
CA PRO A 792 -3.56 -6.74 13.46
C PRO A 792 -4.73 -7.65 13.07
N ALA A 793 -4.90 -8.77 13.77
CA ALA A 793 -5.95 -9.74 13.51
C ALA A 793 -7.32 -9.16 13.86
N ALA A 794 -8.26 -9.21 12.91
CA ALA A 794 -9.64 -8.79 13.11
C ALA A 794 -10.61 -9.95 12.88
N LYS A 795 -11.82 -9.85 13.44
CA LYS A 795 -12.87 -10.85 13.24
C LYS A 795 -13.41 -10.80 11.80
N VAL A 796 -13.23 -11.87 11.04
CA VAL A 796 -13.68 -11.99 9.64
C VAL A 796 -14.98 -12.81 9.51
N GLY A 797 -15.38 -13.54 10.57
CA GLY A 797 -16.66 -14.25 10.59
C GLY A 797 -16.67 -15.46 11.50
N ARG A 798 -17.45 -16.49 11.15
CA ARG A 798 -17.45 -17.78 11.85
C ARG A 798 -16.40 -18.74 11.24
N PRO A 799 -15.79 -19.63 12.04
CA PRO A 799 -14.96 -20.72 11.56
C PRO A 799 -15.75 -21.58 10.59
N LYS A 800 -15.17 -21.90 9.43
CA LYS A 800 -15.77 -22.89 8.54
C LYS A 800 -15.46 -24.26 9.11
N HIS A 801 -16.50 -25.06 9.33
CA HIS A 801 -16.32 -26.46 9.66
C HIS A 801 -15.78 -27.20 8.44
N ARG A 802 -14.61 -27.81 8.59
CA ARG A 802 -13.81 -28.43 7.51
C ARG A 802 -13.23 -29.77 7.91
N PHE A 803 -13.38 -30.14 9.18
CA PHE A 803 -12.89 -31.37 9.75
C PHE A 803 -14.10 -32.22 10.16
N PRO A 804 -13.95 -33.55 10.33
CA PRO A 804 -15.00 -34.37 10.92
C PRO A 804 -15.40 -33.89 12.32
N ASP A 805 -16.66 -34.10 12.70
CA ASP A 805 -17.19 -33.76 14.05
C ASP A 805 -16.57 -34.64 15.15
N GLU A 806 -16.21 -35.88 14.81
CA GLU A 806 -15.58 -36.81 15.74
C GLU A 806 -14.07 -36.64 15.80
N TYR A 807 -13.51 -36.74 17.00
CA TYR A 807 -12.05 -36.81 17.16
C TYR A 807 -11.51 -38.13 16.60
N PRO A 808 -10.33 -38.11 15.96
CA PRO A 808 -9.71 -39.35 15.51
C PRO A 808 -9.29 -40.20 16.72
N PRO A 809 -9.29 -41.53 16.59
CA PRO A 809 -8.82 -42.39 17.66
C PRO A 809 -7.39 -42.03 18.06
N ARG A 810 -7.11 -41.93 19.37
CA ARG A 810 -5.86 -41.38 19.92
C ARG A 810 -4.57 -42.04 19.41
N ARG A 811 -4.67 -43.28 18.90
CA ARG A 811 -3.62 -44.11 18.28
C ARG A 811 -2.22 -43.81 18.86
N SER A 812 -2.08 -43.99 20.18
CA SER A 812 -0.87 -43.62 20.95
C SER A 812 0.41 -44.28 20.42
N ARG A 813 0.32 -45.42 19.74
CA ARG A 813 1.44 -46.08 19.05
C ARG A 813 2.21 -45.19 18.06
N TRP A 814 1.59 -44.14 17.51
CA TRP A 814 2.29 -43.20 16.63
C TRP A 814 3.18 -42.21 17.39
N VAL A 815 2.93 -41.97 18.69
CA VAL A 815 3.73 -41.04 19.50
C VAL A 815 5.23 -41.41 19.50
N PRO A 816 5.61 -42.66 19.83
CA PRO A 816 7.01 -43.06 19.75
C PRO A 816 7.53 -43.09 18.31
N MET A 817 6.69 -43.39 17.30
CA MET A 817 7.10 -43.39 15.89
C MET A 817 7.58 -42.01 15.44
N TYR A 818 6.84 -40.95 15.76
CA TYR A 818 7.27 -39.57 15.48
C TYR A 818 8.55 -39.22 16.23
N GLY A 819 8.66 -39.63 17.51
CA GLY A 819 9.85 -39.38 18.31
C GLY A 819 11.11 -40.05 17.76
N VAL A 820 11.02 -41.32 17.37
CA VAL A 820 12.11 -42.06 16.71
C VAL A 820 12.42 -41.45 15.35
N SER A 821 11.41 -41.01 14.61
CA SER A 821 11.63 -40.36 13.31
C SER A 821 12.41 -39.07 13.44
N SER A 822 12.11 -38.21 14.43
CA SER A 822 12.91 -37.01 14.71
C SER A 822 14.38 -37.32 15.00
N LEU A 823 14.65 -38.38 15.77
CA LEU A 823 16.00 -38.86 16.03
C LEU A 823 16.70 -39.27 14.73
N VAL A 824 16.03 -40.08 13.90
CA VAL A 824 16.56 -40.54 12.62
C VAL A 824 16.85 -39.37 11.69
N LEU A 825 15.94 -38.41 11.58
CA LEU A 825 16.10 -37.22 10.75
C LEU A 825 17.30 -36.37 11.20
N ALA A 826 17.44 -36.14 12.51
CA ALA A 826 18.56 -35.39 13.08
C ALA A 826 19.93 -36.09 12.88
N LEU A 827 19.95 -37.41 12.67
CA LEU A 827 21.17 -38.17 12.36
C LEU A 827 21.60 -38.06 10.89
N LEU A 828 20.71 -37.69 9.96
CA LEU A 828 21.04 -37.68 8.53
C LEU A 828 22.20 -36.74 8.17
N PRO A 829 22.27 -35.48 8.66
CA PRO A 829 23.41 -34.61 8.40
C PRO A 829 24.71 -35.18 9.00
N LEU A 830 24.62 -35.81 10.18
CA LEU A 830 25.79 -36.42 10.84
C LEU A 830 26.33 -37.62 10.05
N LEU A 831 25.45 -38.46 9.50
CA LEU A 831 25.83 -39.56 8.61
C LEU A 831 26.51 -39.05 7.33
N ALA A 832 25.99 -37.97 6.76
CA ALA A 832 26.58 -37.32 5.60
C ALA A 832 27.99 -36.78 5.91
N ILE A 833 28.15 -36.07 7.02
CA ILE A 833 29.45 -35.57 7.50
C ILE A 833 30.42 -36.74 7.74
N ALA A 834 29.98 -37.81 8.40
CA ALA A 834 30.81 -38.98 8.66
C ALA A 834 31.29 -39.64 7.35
N ALA A 835 30.43 -39.76 6.34
CA ALA A 835 30.83 -40.25 5.02
C ALA A 835 31.87 -39.33 4.36
N GLY A 836 31.69 -38.01 4.46
CA GLY A 836 32.69 -37.03 4.01
C GLY A 836 34.03 -37.17 4.72
N MET A 837 34.03 -37.39 6.04
CA MET A 837 35.24 -37.66 6.83
C MET A 837 35.94 -38.95 6.40
N VAL A 838 35.18 -40.01 6.08
CA VAL A 838 35.76 -41.25 5.53
C VAL A 838 36.43 -40.98 4.19
N VAL A 839 35.84 -40.16 3.32
CA VAL A 839 36.48 -39.77 2.04
C VAL A 839 37.80 -39.04 2.30
N VAL A 840 37.81 -38.06 3.20
CA VAL A 840 39.04 -37.33 3.60
C VAL A 840 40.11 -38.29 4.11
N TRP A 841 39.74 -39.17 5.04
CA TRP A 841 40.65 -40.15 5.63
C TRP A 841 41.22 -41.10 4.58
N ARG A 842 40.39 -41.67 3.71
CA ARG A 842 40.83 -42.60 2.64
C ARG A 842 41.75 -41.93 1.63
N MET A 843 41.51 -40.67 1.28
CA MET A 843 42.40 -39.94 0.37
C MET A 843 43.72 -39.63 1.05
N GLN A 844 43.68 -39.16 2.30
CA GLN A 844 44.88 -38.91 3.10
C GLN A 844 45.74 -40.17 3.28
N GLU A 845 45.11 -41.32 3.53
CA GLU A 845 45.79 -42.62 3.65
C GLU A 845 46.44 -43.04 2.32
N ARG A 846 45.78 -42.83 1.18
CA ARG A 846 46.30 -43.19 -0.14
C ARG A 846 47.40 -42.29 -0.66
N THR A 847 47.33 -40.98 -0.37
CA THR A 847 48.27 -40.00 -0.94
C THR A 847 49.34 -39.54 0.04
N HIS A 848 49.21 -39.88 1.33
CA HIS A 848 50.09 -39.45 2.42
C HIS A 848 50.26 -37.91 2.54
N THR A 849 49.31 -37.14 2.00
CA THR A 849 49.30 -35.67 2.08
C THR A 849 48.57 -35.19 3.35
N ALA A 850 48.68 -33.90 3.70
CA ALA A 850 47.93 -33.35 4.83
C ALA A 850 46.41 -33.44 4.62
N LEU A 851 45.64 -33.72 5.70
CA LEU A 851 44.19 -33.91 5.63
C LEU A 851 43.44 -32.71 5.02
N TRP A 852 43.95 -31.50 5.26
CA TRP A 852 43.36 -30.24 4.85
C TRP A 852 43.16 -30.13 3.34
N TRP A 853 44.02 -30.77 2.53
CA TRP A 853 43.88 -30.80 1.08
C TRP A 853 42.63 -31.53 0.59
N TRP A 854 42.12 -32.46 1.39
CA TRP A 854 40.98 -33.31 1.02
C TRP A 854 39.65 -32.86 1.63
N VAL A 855 39.67 -31.88 2.56
CA VAL A 855 38.44 -31.32 3.17
C VAL A 855 37.43 -30.86 2.11
N PRO A 856 37.81 -30.14 1.03
CA PRO A 856 36.86 -29.75 -0.01
C PRO A 856 36.11 -30.94 -0.63
N LEU A 857 36.83 -32.01 -0.95
CA LEU A 857 36.25 -33.22 -1.52
C LEU A 857 35.31 -33.92 -0.52
N GLY A 858 35.71 -33.97 0.76
CA GLY A 858 34.87 -34.52 1.83
C GLY A 858 33.56 -33.76 2.01
N VAL A 859 33.60 -32.42 1.97
CA VAL A 859 32.40 -31.57 2.07
C VAL A 859 31.45 -31.81 0.90
N VAL A 860 31.98 -31.83 -0.33
CA VAL A 860 31.17 -32.09 -1.53
C VAL A 860 30.54 -33.49 -1.47
N ALA A 861 31.29 -34.50 -1.03
CA ALA A 861 30.77 -35.84 -0.83
C ALA A 861 29.67 -35.90 0.24
N ALA A 862 29.86 -35.21 1.38
CA ALA A 862 28.86 -35.10 2.43
C ALA A 862 27.58 -34.42 1.94
N MET A 863 27.69 -33.25 1.30
CA MET A 863 26.53 -32.55 0.73
C MET A 863 25.79 -33.40 -0.30
N GLY A 864 26.53 -34.07 -1.20
CA GLY A 864 25.96 -34.95 -2.21
C GLY A 864 25.20 -36.13 -1.60
N LEU A 865 25.75 -36.76 -0.57
CA LEU A 865 25.07 -37.83 0.16
C LEU A 865 23.83 -37.31 0.89
N TYR A 866 23.93 -36.16 1.57
CA TYR A 866 22.78 -35.58 2.26
C TYR A 866 21.65 -35.24 1.28
N ALA A 867 21.96 -34.61 0.15
CA ALA A 867 20.99 -34.34 -0.92
C ALA A 867 20.36 -35.64 -1.45
N LEU A 868 21.14 -36.70 -1.66
CA LEU A 868 20.62 -37.99 -2.08
C LEU A 868 19.67 -38.60 -1.04
N LEU A 869 20.03 -38.55 0.25
CA LEU A 869 19.19 -39.06 1.34
C LEU A 869 17.86 -38.31 1.42
N VAL A 870 17.89 -36.97 1.38
CA VAL A 870 16.68 -36.14 1.34
C VAL A 870 15.82 -36.49 0.13
N LEU A 871 16.43 -36.60 -1.06
CA LEU A 871 15.73 -36.95 -2.29
C LEU A 871 14.99 -38.30 -2.18
N LEU A 872 15.70 -39.34 -1.74
CA LEU A 872 15.16 -40.69 -1.61
C LEU A 872 14.03 -40.74 -0.57
N LEU A 873 14.25 -40.13 0.60
CA LEU A 873 13.26 -40.11 1.67
C LEU A 873 12.02 -39.31 1.29
N VAL A 874 12.16 -38.11 0.73
CA VAL A 874 11.00 -37.31 0.29
C VAL A 874 10.22 -38.02 -0.81
N ARG A 875 10.88 -38.69 -1.76
CA ARG A 875 10.20 -39.50 -2.79
C ARG A 875 9.46 -40.69 -2.21
N LEU A 876 10.09 -41.43 -1.30
CA LEU A 876 9.49 -42.57 -0.62
C LEU A 876 8.26 -42.12 0.22
N LEU A 877 8.43 -41.08 1.02
CA LEU A 877 7.38 -40.51 1.86
C LEU A 877 6.29 -39.82 1.04
N GLY A 878 6.57 -39.34 -0.17
CA GLY A 878 5.59 -38.72 -1.08
C GLY A 878 4.82 -39.73 -1.95
N TRP A 879 5.23 -41.00 -1.99
CA TRP A 879 4.67 -41.99 -2.92
C TRP A 879 3.17 -42.27 -2.70
N ARG A 880 2.33 -41.97 -3.70
CA ARG A 880 0.85 -42.07 -3.61
C ARG A 880 0.23 -41.19 -2.51
N LEU A 881 0.86 -40.08 -2.14
CA LEU A 881 0.24 -39.07 -1.29
C LEU A 881 -0.87 -38.35 -2.08
N ALA A 882 -2.05 -38.20 -1.48
CA ALA A 882 -3.22 -37.61 -2.12
C ALA A 882 -3.85 -36.52 -1.24
N PRO A 883 -4.50 -35.50 -1.84
CA PRO A 883 -5.29 -34.51 -1.11
C PRO A 883 -6.41 -35.15 -0.30
N GLY A 884 -6.79 -34.52 0.82
CA GLY A 884 -7.86 -35.01 1.69
C GLY A 884 -7.60 -34.72 3.16
N ILE A 885 -8.49 -35.21 4.01
CA ILE A 885 -8.37 -35.11 5.47
C ILE A 885 -7.85 -36.45 5.99
N THR A 886 -6.88 -36.41 6.89
CA THR A 886 -6.29 -37.58 7.55
C THR A 886 -6.05 -37.28 9.02
N ALA A 887 -6.05 -38.28 9.90
CA ALA A 887 -5.66 -38.05 11.29
C ALA A 887 -4.18 -37.65 11.34
N VAL A 888 -3.81 -36.71 12.23
CA VAL A 888 -2.41 -36.33 12.48
C VAL A 888 -1.61 -37.58 12.83
N ARG A 889 -2.08 -38.36 13.80
CA ARG A 889 -1.48 -39.63 14.23
C ARG A 889 -1.84 -40.80 13.31
N SER A 890 -1.33 -40.75 12.09
CA SER A 890 -1.50 -41.77 11.07
C SER A 890 -0.28 -41.88 10.17
N ALA A 891 -0.20 -42.95 9.37
CA ALA A 891 0.87 -43.11 8.39
C ALA A 891 0.94 -41.94 7.39
N ARG A 892 -0.22 -41.41 6.97
CA ARG A 892 -0.27 -40.27 6.05
C ARG A 892 0.17 -38.96 6.72
N GLY A 893 -0.33 -38.68 7.93
CA GLY A 893 0.08 -37.50 8.70
C GLY A 893 1.57 -37.52 9.05
N TRP A 894 2.10 -38.68 9.43
CA TRP A 894 3.51 -38.88 9.72
C TRP A 894 4.40 -38.59 8.52
N ARG A 895 4.01 -39.09 7.34
CA ARG A 895 4.76 -38.87 6.09
C ARG A 895 4.83 -37.39 5.72
N VAL A 896 3.73 -36.64 5.85
CA VAL A 896 3.71 -35.20 5.54
C VAL A 896 4.59 -34.43 6.50
N TRP A 897 4.46 -34.69 7.80
CA TRP A 897 5.29 -34.06 8.82
C TRP A 897 6.80 -34.34 8.57
N CYS A 898 7.17 -35.58 8.23
CA CYS A 898 8.56 -35.91 7.89
C CYS A 898 9.05 -35.18 6.64
N ILE A 899 8.22 -35.05 5.59
CA ILE A 899 8.59 -34.34 4.36
C ILE A 899 8.87 -32.86 4.66
N GLU A 900 7.97 -32.21 5.40
CA GLU A 900 8.11 -30.79 5.72
C GLU A 900 9.36 -30.53 6.56
N ARG A 901 9.62 -31.38 7.57
CA ARG A 901 10.84 -31.29 8.39
C ARG A 901 12.11 -31.52 7.57
N LEU A 902 12.13 -32.54 6.71
CA LEU A 902 13.27 -32.82 5.82
C LEU A 902 13.58 -31.64 4.89
N LEU A 903 12.54 -30.98 4.36
CA LEU A 903 12.72 -29.87 3.43
C LEU A 903 13.12 -28.57 4.12
N ASP A 904 12.61 -28.35 5.34
CA ASP A 904 13.06 -27.25 6.19
C ASP A 904 14.55 -27.40 6.57
N ASP A 905 14.97 -28.59 7.00
CA ASP A 905 16.39 -28.88 7.26
C ASP A 905 17.25 -28.78 5.96
N ALA A 906 16.72 -29.26 4.83
CA ALA A 906 17.41 -29.17 3.54
C ALA A 906 17.60 -27.74 3.08
N ARG A 907 16.64 -26.84 3.32
CA ARG A 907 16.77 -25.40 3.02
C ARG A 907 17.99 -24.79 3.71
N THR A 908 18.29 -25.23 4.93
CA THR A 908 19.45 -24.77 5.71
C THR A 908 20.75 -25.44 5.25
N TYR A 909 20.82 -26.78 5.26
CA TYR A 909 22.09 -27.50 5.00
C TYR A 909 22.48 -27.57 3.52
N LEU A 910 21.51 -27.46 2.61
CA LEU A 910 21.72 -27.45 1.17
C LEU A 910 21.45 -26.07 0.58
N PHE A 911 21.61 -25.00 1.35
CA PHE A 911 21.41 -23.63 0.90
C PHE A 911 22.07 -23.31 -0.47
N PRO A 912 23.29 -23.79 -0.80
CA PRO A 912 23.87 -23.57 -2.14
C PRO A 912 23.09 -24.20 -3.31
N LEU A 913 22.23 -25.20 -3.05
CA LEU A 913 21.28 -25.73 -4.04
C LEU A 913 20.03 -24.86 -4.16
N TYR A 914 19.67 -24.13 -3.11
CA TYR A 914 18.62 -23.10 -3.12
C TYR A 914 19.16 -21.80 -3.72
N ALA A 915 18.26 -20.92 -4.17
CA ALA A 915 18.62 -19.67 -4.85
C ALA A 915 19.59 -19.86 -6.04
N SER A 916 19.52 -21.00 -6.74
CA SER A 916 20.43 -21.37 -7.84
C SER A 916 19.67 -21.76 -9.10
N LEU A 917 20.37 -21.87 -10.23
CA LEU A 917 19.79 -22.42 -11.47
C LEU A 917 19.33 -23.89 -11.32
N VAL A 918 19.82 -24.59 -10.29
CA VAL A 918 19.51 -26.00 -10.01
C VAL A 918 18.26 -26.15 -9.14
N THR A 919 17.83 -25.14 -8.39
CA THR A 919 16.68 -25.22 -7.46
C THR A 919 15.39 -25.74 -8.13
N PRO A 920 14.99 -25.28 -9.33
CA PRO A 920 13.81 -25.82 -10.02
C PRO A 920 13.96 -27.31 -10.41
N TRP A 921 15.18 -27.77 -10.69
CA TRP A 921 15.47 -29.18 -10.97
C TRP A 921 15.44 -30.02 -9.71
N TRP A 922 15.96 -29.49 -8.60
CA TRP A 922 15.89 -30.10 -7.27
C TRP A 922 14.44 -30.37 -6.85
N PHE A 923 13.54 -29.39 -6.96
CA PHE A 923 12.11 -29.61 -6.65
C PHE A 923 11.41 -30.59 -7.61
N ARG A 924 11.77 -30.60 -8.90
CA ARG A 924 11.31 -31.65 -9.84
C ARG A 924 11.79 -33.03 -9.41
N ALA A 925 13.06 -33.13 -9.01
CA ALA A 925 13.65 -34.36 -8.51
C ALA A 925 12.95 -34.81 -7.22
N LEU A 926 12.50 -33.91 -6.35
CA LEU A 926 11.72 -34.24 -5.14
C LEU A 926 10.26 -34.64 -5.42
N GLY A 927 9.72 -34.35 -6.60
CA GLY A 927 8.39 -34.77 -7.03
C GLY A 927 7.37 -33.66 -7.28
N ALA A 928 7.79 -32.39 -7.22
CA ALA A 928 6.96 -31.25 -7.61
C ALA A 928 6.82 -31.13 -9.13
N LYS A 929 5.68 -30.61 -9.59
CA LYS A 929 5.48 -30.26 -11.00
C LYS A 929 5.98 -28.84 -11.23
N VAL A 930 7.18 -28.68 -11.76
CA VAL A 930 7.77 -27.36 -12.06
C VAL A 930 7.88 -27.15 -13.56
N GLY A 931 7.35 -26.02 -14.04
CA GLY A 931 7.33 -25.62 -15.45
C GLY A 931 8.68 -25.09 -15.97
N LYS A 932 8.67 -24.59 -17.21
CA LYS A 932 9.86 -24.03 -17.87
C LYS A 932 10.19 -22.63 -17.38
N ASP A 933 11.49 -22.30 -17.29
CA ASP A 933 12.01 -20.98 -16.89
C ASP A 933 11.46 -20.46 -15.55
N VAL A 934 11.10 -21.37 -14.65
CA VAL A 934 10.70 -21.08 -13.27
C VAL A 934 11.94 -20.75 -12.46
N GLU A 935 11.82 -19.75 -11.60
CA GLU A 935 12.86 -19.37 -10.64
C GLU A 935 12.30 -19.55 -9.22
N ILE A 936 13.07 -20.20 -8.36
CA ILE A 936 12.72 -20.48 -6.97
C ILE A 936 13.95 -20.12 -6.15
N SER A 937 13.79 -19.19 -5.20
CA SER A 937 14.85 -18.86 -4.27
C SER A 937 14.88 -19.88 -3.12
N THR A 938 14.21 -19.59 -2.00
CA THR A 938 14.02 -20.52 -0.89
C THR A 938 12.54 -20.78 -0.67
N ALA A 939 12.14 -22.05 -0.66
CA ALA A 939 10.74 -22.44 -0.53
C ALA A 939 10.61 -23.74 0.27
N VAL A 940 9.54 -23.84 1.07
CA VAL A 940 9.12 -25.08 1.72
C VAL A 940 7.75 -25.48 1.17
N MET A 941 7.61 -26.75 0.78
CA MET A 941 6.39 -27.27 0.14
C MET A 941 6.27 -28.77 0.29
N VAL A 942 5.06 -29.33 0.20
CA VAL A 942 4.86 -30.78 0.00
C VAL A 942 4.98 -31.10 -1.51
N PRO A 943 6.12 -31.62 -2.02
CA PRO A 943 6.41 -31.57 -3.46
C PRO A 943 5.36 -32.31 -4.31
N SER A 944 4.95 -33.50 -3.88
CA SER A 944 3.93 -34.31 -4.58
C SER A 944 2.55 -33.65 -4.74
N LEU A 945 2.27 -32.58 -3.98
CA LEU A 945 1.01 -31.84 -4.01
C LEU A 945 1.15 -30.41 -4.57
N SER A 946 2.34 -30.01 -5.03
CA SER A 946 2.63 -28.65 -5.49
C SER A 946 2.91 -28.60 -6.99
N GLU A 947 2.29 -27.64 -7.66
CA GLU A 947 2.47 -27.33 -9.09
C GLU A 947 2.87 -25.87 -9.27
N ILE A 948 4.03 -25.64 -9.87
CA ILE A 948 4.57 -24.30 -10.17
C ILE A 948 4.69 -24.20 -11.70
N ARG A 949 3.87 -23.35 -12.31
CA ARG A 949 3.78 -23.28 -13.78
C ARG A 949 4.85 -22.37 -14.39
N ASP A 950 4.97 -22.44 -15.72
CA ASP A 950 6.00 -21.76 -16.51
C ASP A 950 6.22 -20.29 -16.12
N ARG A 951 7.50 -19.90 -16.00
CA ARG A 951 7.97 -18.53 -15.73
C ARG A 951 7.50 -17.93 -14.40
N ALA A 952 6.98 -18.74 -13.47
CA ALA A 952 6.70 -18.27 -12.13
C ALA A 952 8.00 -17.93 -11.37
N PHE A 953 7.90 -17.03 -10.41
CA PHE A 953 8.98 -16.65 -9.51
C PHE A 953 8.52 -16.81 -8.06
N LEU A 954 9.27 -17.59 -7.28
CA LEU A 954 9.10 -17.73 -5.85
C LEU A 954 10.31 -17.10 -5.15
N ALA A 955 10.07 -16.06 -4.37
CA ALA A 955 11.11 -15.33 -3.66
C ALA A 955 11.54 -16.06 -2.38
N ASP A 956 12.23 -15.36 -1.48
CA ASP A 956 12.80 -15.97 -0.28
C ASP A 956 11.75 -16.38 0.75
N ASP A 957 12.03 -17.47 1.46
CA ASP A 957 11.24 -17.98 2.57
C ASP A 957 9.75 -18.19 2.20
N THR A 958 9.45 -18.65 0.99
CA THR A 958 8.05 -18.86 0.56
C THR A 958 7.48 -20.19 1.07
N LEU A 959 6.26 -20.16 1.60
CA LEU A 959 5.53 -21.36 2.05
C LEU A 959 4.49 -21.76 1.00
N ILE A 960 4.75 -22.84 0.26
CA ILE A 960 3.92 -23.27 -0.89
C ILE A 960 3.31 -24.63 -0.63
N GLY A 961 2.09 -24.65 -0.09
CA GLY A 961 1.40 -25.89 0.23
C GLY A 961 2.02 -26.59 1.43
N GLY A 962 1.36 -26.41 2.59
CA GLY A 962 1.59 -27.16 3.83
C GLY A 962 0.34 -27.97 4.19
N TYR A 963 -0.04 -27.96 5.47
CA TYR A 963 -1.24 -28.62 5.97
C TYR A 963 -2.04 -27.73 6.93
N GLU A 964 -3.36 -27.92 6.97
CA GLU A 964 -4.24 -27.33 8.01
C GLU A 964 -4.37 -28.32 9.17
N LEU A 965 -4.29 -27.86 10.43
CA LEU A 965 -4.60 -28.69 11.60
C LEU A 965 -5.96 -28.35 12.22
N GLY A 966 -6.60 -29.34 12.85
CA GLY A 966 -7.80 -29.12 13.67
C GLY A 966 -8.35 -30.39 14.31
N GLY A 967 -8.52 -30.39 15.63
CA GLY A 967 -9.17 -31.48 16.37
C GLY A 967 -8.55 -32.86 16.14
N GLY A 968 -7.21 -32.97 16.07
CA GLY A 968 -6.53 -34.23 15.75
C GLY A 968 -6.46 -34.58 14.26
N TRP A 969 -7.10 -33.80 13.40
CA TRP A 969 -7.11 -33.98 11.94
C TRP A 969 -6.13 -33.04 11.23
N MET A 970 -5.66 -33.49 10.09
CA MET A 970 -4.75 -32.79 9.18
C MET A 970 -5.37 -32.76 7.79
N ARG A 971 -5.45 -31.58 7.18
CA ARG A 971 -5.99 -31.38 5.84
C ARG A 971 -4.87 -31.07 4.84
N LEU A 972 -4.86 -31.83 3.75
CA LEU A 972 -3.93 -31.69 2.63
C LEU A 972 -4.69 -31.22 1.38
N GLY A 973 -4.05 -30.38 0.57
CA GLY A 973 -4.63 -29.83 -0.65
C GLY A 973 -3.58 -29.63 -1.73
N ARG A 974 -3.99 -29.66 -3.00
CA ARG A 974 -3.10 -29.30 -4.11
C ARG A 974 -2.94 -27.79 -4.18
N THR A 975 -1.69 -27.32 -4.24
CA THR A 975 -1.38 -25.90 -4.38
C THR A 975 -0.82 -25.63 -5.77
N ILE A 976 -1.36 -24.61 -6.44
CA ILE A 976 -0.98 -24.27 -7.83
C ILE A 976 -0.53 -22.81 -7.90
N ILE A 977 0.68 -22.59 -8.39
CA ILE A 977 1.21 -21.28 -8.74
C ILE A 977 1.10 -21.08 -10.25
N GLY A 978 0.47 -19.97 -10.65
CA GLY A 978 0.11 -19.66 -12.03
C GLY A 978 1.30 -19.45 -12.96
N LYS A 979 1.04 -19.37 -14.27
CA LYS A 979 2.09 -19.00 -15.24
C LYS A 979 2.47 -17.53 -15.05
N ARG A 980 3.76 -17.19 -15.09
CA ARG A 980 4.26 -15.80 -14.92
C ARG A 980 3.73 -15.12 -13.65
N SER A 981 3.46 -15.88 -12.60
CA SER A 981 3.04 -15.33 -11.31
C SER A 981 4.23 -15.16 -10.37
N PHE A 982 4.11 -14.21 -9.45
CA PHE A 982 5.16 -13.86 -8.49
C PHE A 982 4.64 -14.08 -7.06
N VAL A 983 5.43 -14.71 -6.20
CA VAL A 983 5.20 -14.78 -4.76
C VAL A 983 6.40 -14.13 -4.07
N GLY A 984 6.16 -13.00 -3.41
CA GLY A 984 7.19 -12.21 -2.73
C GLY A 984 7.73 -12.86 -1.46
N ASN A 985 8.73 -12.22 -0.86
CA ASN A 985 9.44 -12.71 0.33
C ASN A 985 8.48 -13.03 1.47
N SER A 986 8.66 -14.19 2.11
CA SER A 986 7.77 -14.71 3.15
C SER A 986 6.30 -14.86 2.74
N GLY A 987 6.00 -14.82 1.43
CA GLY A 987 4.67 -15.00 0.88
C GLY A 987 4.17 -16.44 0.99
N MET A 988 2.86 -16.60 1.17
CA MET A 988 2.24 -17.89 1.48
C MET A 988 1.16 -18.30 0.48
N ALA A 989 1.29 -19.51 -0.06
CA ALA A 989 0.26 -20.19 -0.83
C ALA A 989 -0.21 -21.45 -0.08
N LEU A 990 -1.21 -21.28 0.78
CA LEU A 990 -1.71 -22.40 1.61
C LEU A 990 -2.27 -23.58 0.80
N GLN A 991 -2.45 -24.71 1.47
CA GLN A 991 -3.05 -25.94 0.94
C GLN A 991 -4.38 -25.68 0.21
N GLY A 992 -4.48 -26.20 -1.02
CA GLY A 992 -5.70 -26.06 -1.82
C GLY A 992 -5.88 -24.69 -2.48
N ARG A 993 -4.89 -23.78 -2.38
CA ARG A 993 -4.92 -22.46 -3.04
C ARG A 993 -4.38 -22.53 -4.46
N LYS A 994 -4.92 -21.66 -5.32
CA LYS A 994 -4.47 -21.48 -6.69
C LYS A 994 -4.24 -20.00 -6.96
N LEU A 995 -2.98 -19.64 -7.20
CA LEU A 995 -2.63 -18.33 -7.75
C LEU A 995 -2.84 -18.38 -9.27
N ALA A 996 -3.58 -17.42 -9.82
CA ALA A 996 -3.86 -17.37 -11.25
C ALA A 996 -2.63 -16.91 -12.05
N LYS A 997 -2.71 -17.01 -13.39
CA LYS A 997 -1.63 -16.55 -14.27
C LYS A 997 -1.43 -15.04 -14.17
N ASN A 998 -0.21 -14.55 -14.42
CA ASN A 998 0.16 -13.13 -14.37
C ASN A 998 -0.23 -12.43 -13.05
N SER A 999 -0.25 -13.16 -11.94
CA SER A 999 -0.70 -12.64 -10.65
C SER A 999 0.48 -12.46 -9.69
N LEU A 1000 0.44 -11.46 -8.83
CA LEU A 1000 1.48 -11.19 -7.85
C LEU A 1000 0.93 -11.32 -6.43
N VAL A 1001 1.70 -11.90 -5.52
CA VAL A 1001 1.50 -11.81 -4.08
C VAL A 1001 2.70 -11.09 -3.50
N ALA A 1002 2.46 -10.02 -2.77
CA ALA A 1002 3.48 -9.18 -2.18
C ALA A 1002 4.20 -9.88 -1.01
N VAL A 1003 5.17 -9.18 -0.45
CA VAL A 1003 5.94 -9.62 0.72
C VAL A 1003 5.02 -9.81 1.93
N LEU A 1004 5.30 -10.80 2.79
CA LEU A 1004 4.53 -11.09 4.00
C LEU A 1004 3.01 -11.29 3.74
N SER A 1005 2.62 -11.72 2.55
CA SER A 1005 1.21 -11.74 2.11
C SER A 1005 0.69 -13.14 1.76
N GLN A 1006 -0.63 -13.33 1.82
CA GLN A 1006 -1.27 -14.61 1.55
C GLN A 1006 -1.91 -14.68 0.15
N VAL A 1007 -1.95 -15.86 -0.50
CA VAL A 1007 -2.76 -16.07 -1.70
C VAL A 1007 -4.27 -16.12 -1.36
N PRO A 1008 -5.14 -15.34 -2.03
CA PRO A 1008 -6.59 -15.37 -1.80
C PRO A 1008 -7.23 -16.70 -2.24
N LYS A 1009 -8.48 -16.95 -1.82
CA LYS A 1009 -9.19 -18.20 -2.17
C LYS A 1009 -9.47 -18.29 -3.67
N LYS A 1010 -9.75 -17.15 -4.29
CA LYS A 1010 -10.03 -17.01 -5.72
C LYS A 1010 -9.19 -15.86 -6.27
N ALA A 1011 -8.02 -16.17 -6.83
CA ALA A 1011 -7.24 -15.20 -7.60
C ALA A 1011 -7.74 -15.15 -9.06
N ARG A 1012 -7.95 -13.95 -9.60
CA ARG A 1012 -8.23 -13.75 -11.04
C ARG A 1012 -6.91 -13.59 -11.80
N SER A 1013 -6.88 -13.94 -13.09
CA SER A 1013 -5.70 -13.70 -13.91
C SER A 1013 -5.33 -12.22 -13.92
N GLY A 1014 -4.05 -11.87 -13.76
CA GLY A 1014 -3.61 -10.47 -13.75
C GLY A 1014 -3.81 -9.72 -12.42
N SER A 1015 -4.19 -10.41 -11.33
CA SER A 1015 -4.46 -9.77 -10.05
C SER A 1015 -3.23 -9.75 -9.14
N ASN A 1016 -2.99 -8.63 -8.46
CA ASN A 1016 -1.94 -8.52 -7.46
C ASN A 1016 -2.57 -8.46 -6.06
N TRP A 1017 -1.88 -8.98 -5.06
CA TRP A 1017 -2.40 -9.13 -3.71
C TRP A 1017 -1.34 -8.78 -2.68
N TRP A 1018 -1.75 -8.16 -1.58
CA TRP A 1018 -0.92 -7.90 -0.40
C TRP A 1018 -1.69 -8.14 0.90
N GLY A 1019 -0.98 -8.19 2.02
CA GLY A 1019 -1.56 -8.35 3.34
C GLY A 1019 -2.06 -9.77 3.65
N SER A 1020 -2.51 -9.91 4.88
CA SER A 1020 -3.22 -11.06 5.42
C SER A 1020 -4.28 -10.50 6.38
N PRO A 1021 -5.58 -10.45 6.02
CA PRO A 1021 -6.19 -11.08 4.84
C PRO A 1021 -5.73 -10.43 3.53
N PRO A 1022 -5.74 -11.19 2.43
CA PRO A 1022 -5.24 -10.69 1.15
C PRO A 1022 -6.19 -9.68 0.52
N GLU A 1023 -5.66 -8.49 0.27
CA GLU A 1023 -6.32 -7.37 -0.41
C GLU A 1023 -5.71 -7.15 -1.80
N ARG A 1024 -6.47 -6.57 -2.72
CA ARG A 1024 -6.04 -6.42 -4.12
C ARG A 1024 -5.13 -5.20 -4.27
N MET A 1025 -3.93 -5.43 -4.80
CA MET A 1025 -2.95 -4.39 -5.12
C MET A 1025 -3.04 -3.99 -6.59
N ARG A 1026 -2.69 -2.73 -6.87
CA ARG A 1026 -2.52 -2.21 -8.23
C ARG A 1026 -1.32 -2.85 -8.93
N ARG A 1027 -1.35 -2.92 -10.26
CA ARG A 1027 -0.16 -3.28 -11.05
C ARG A 1027 0.66 -2.03 -11.35
N VAL A 1028 1.80 -1.89 -10.67
CA VAL A 1028 2.84 -0.94 -11.08
C VAL A 1028 3.68 -1.65 -12.14
N ALA A 1029 3.39 -1.41 -13.42
CA ALA A 1029 4.30 -1.81 -14.50
C ALA A 1029 5.36 -0.72 -14.62
N VAL A 1030 6.58 -0.99 -14.15
CA VAL A 1030 7.70 -0.09 -14.41
C VAL A 1030 8.07 -0.25 -15.87
N THR A 1031 7.71 0.72 -16.69
CA THR A 1031 8.15 0.81 -18.09
C THR A 1031 9.63 1.20 -18.09
N SER A 1032 10.53 0.25 -17.85
CA SER A 1032 11.96 0.51 -18.00
C SER A 1032 12.30 0.55 -19.49
N CYS A 1033 12.42 1.75 -20.06
CA CYS A 1033 12.82 2.01 -21.45
C CYS A 1033 14.28 1.60 -21.81
N ALA A 1034 14.91 0.67 -21.08
CA ALA A 1034 16.32 0.34 -21.30
C ALA A 1034 16.76 -1.10 -20.93
N ALA A 1035 15.86 -2.07 -20.76
CA ALA A 1035 16.24 -3.47 -20.45
C ALA A 1035 15.89 -4.43 -21.59
N ASP A 1036 16.48 -4.20 -22.75
CA ASP A 1036 16.37 -5.07 -23.91
C ASP A 1036 17.01 -6.45 -23.67
N THR A 1037 16.29 -7.50 -24.08
CA THR A 1037 16.66 -8.94 -24.27
C THR A 1037 17.30 -9.76 -23.13
N SER A 1038 18.16 -9.20 -22.27
CA SER A 1038 18.99 -9.97 -21.32
C SER A 1038 18.22 -10.63 -20.16
N THR A 1039 17.13 -10.03 -19.70
CA THR A 1039 16.46 -10.41 -18.44
C THR A 1039 15.54 -11.62 -18.60
N PHE A 1040 14.88 -11.74 -19.75
CA PHE A 1040 13.96 -12.84 -20.04
C PHE A 1040 14.60 -13.94 -20.91
N HIS A 1041 15.63 -13.60 -21.68
CA HIS A 1041 16.33 -14.50 -22.60
C HIS A 1041 17.85 -14.35 -22.51
N PRO A 1042 18.47 -14.78 -21.39
CA PRO A 1042 19.92 -14.74 -21.24
C PRO A 1042 20.63 -15.61 -22.28
N THR A 1043 21.70 -15.09 -22.88
CA THR A 1043 22.54 -15.84 -23.83
C THR A 1043 23.20 -17.04 -23.17
N VAL A 1044 23.58 -18.05 -23.96
CA VAL A 1044 24.28 -19.24 -23.45
C VAL A 1044 25.57 -18.87 -22.72
N GLY A 1045 26.31 -17.87 -23.20
CA GLY A 1045 27.50 -17.35 -22.52
C GLY A 1045 27.21 -16.78 -21.12
N LYS A 1046 26.14 -16.00 -20.95
CA LYS A 1046 25.72 -15.50 -19.62
C LYS A 1046 25.29 -16.64 -18.69
N LYS A 1047 24.63 -17.69 -19.23
CA LYS A 1047 24.33 -18.92 -18.47
C LYS A 1047 25.58 -19.62 -17.97
N PHE A 1048 26.61 -19.73 -18.81
CA PHE A 1048 27.88 -20.32 -18.40
C PHE A 1048 28.59 -19.48 -17.32
N LEU A 1049 28.65 -18.15 -17.49
CA LEU A 1049 29.27 -17.26 -16.50
C LEU A 1049 28.53 -17.29 -15.15
N ARG A 1050 27.20 -17.25 -15.16
CA ARG A 1050 26.40 -17.41 -13.92
C ARG A 1050 26.69 -18.77 -13.27
N ALA A 1051 26.70 -19.86 -14.05
CA ALA A 1051 27.02 -21.19 -13.53
C ALA A 1051 28.43 -21.25 -12.91
N ALA A 1052 29.41 -20.56 -13.50
CA ALA A 1052 30.76 -20.47 -12.93
C ALA A 1052 30.76 -19.77 -11.55
N VAL A 1053 30.01 -18.67 -11.40
CA VAL A 1053 29.84 -18.01 -10.08
C VAL A 1053 29.06 -18.89 -9.10
N GLU A 1054 28.03 -19.61 -9.57
CA GLU A 1054 27.29 -20.56 -8.73
C GLU A 1054 28.18 -21.70 -8.23
N ILE A 1055 29.14 -22.19 -9.02
CA ILE A 1055 30.13 -23.17 -8.55
C ILE A 1055 30.98 -22.59 -7.42
N LEU A 1056 31.35 -21.30 -7.48
CA LEU A 1056 32.08 -20.64 -6.40
C LEU A 1056 31.30 -20.61 -5.09
N ARG A 1057 29.96 -20.75 -5.08
CA ARG A 1057 29.18 -20.86 -3.84
C ARG A 1057 29.54 -22.09 -3.01
N LEU A 1058 30.08 -23.14 -3.62
CA LEU A 1058 30.59 -24.30 -2.89
C LEU A 1058 31.77 -23.94 -1.98
N THR A 1059 32.45 -22.82 -2.21
CA THR A 1059 33.52 -22.36 -1.31
C THR A 1059 32.99 -22.04 0.09
N ALA A 1060 31.74 -21.59 0.25
CA ALA A 1060 31.13 -21.32 1.55
C ALA A 1060 30.97 -22.57 2.43
N PRO A 1061 30.29 -23.67 2.00
CA PRO A 1061 30.26 -24.90 2.79
C PRO A 1061 31.64 -25.53 2.95
N ILE A 1062 32.56 -25.35 1.99
CA ILE A 1062 33.96 -25.78 2.14
C ILE A 1062 34.65 -25.02 3.28
N THR A 1063 34.47 -23.70 3.38
CA THR A 1063 34.94 -22.89 4.51
C THR A 1063 34.36 -23.39 5.83
N SER A 1064 33.06 -23.66 5.90
CA SER A 1064 32.45 -24.29 7.07
C SER A 1064 33.03 -25.67 7.40
N GLY A 1065 33.38 -26.46 6.38
CA GLY A 1065 34.09 -27.72 6.54
C GLY A 1065 35.50 -27.56 7.10
N PHE A 1066 36.23 -26.53 6.69
CA PHE A 1066 37.54 -26.19 7.27
C PHE A 1066 37.40 -25.78 8.74
N LEU A 1067 36.42 -24.95 9.08
CA LEU A 1067 36.14 -24.56 10.46
C LEU A 1067 35.78 -25.79 11.32
N LEU A 1068 34.92 -26.67 10.81
CA LEU A 1068 34.57 -27.93 11.47
C LEU A 1068 35.79 -28.81 11.71
N ALA A 1069 36.62 -29.03 10.68
CA ALA A 1069 37.84 -29.81 10.82
C ALA A 1069 38.80 -29.18 11.84
N ALA A 1070 38.93 -27.85 11.88
CA ALA A 1070 39.79 -27.15 12.84
C ALA A 1070 39.31 -27.38 14.27
N VAL A 1071 38.03 -27.18 14.53
CA VAL A 1071 37.45 -27.38 15.87
C VAL A 1071 37.57 -28.84 16.30
N LEU A 1072 37.32 -29.81 15.41
CA LEU A 1072 37.42 -31.23 15.75
C LEU A 1072 38.86 -31.67 16.01
N VAL A 1073 39.84 -31.18 15.24
CA VAL A 1073 41.26 -31.45 15.48
C VAL A 1073 41.71 -30.83 16.81
N SER A 1074 41.28 -29.59 17.10
CA SER A 1074 41.54 -28.96 18.40
C SER A 1074 40.90 -29.74 19.56
N ALA A 1075 39.66 -30.19 19.41
CA ALA A 1075 38.98 -31.02 20.40
C ALA A 1075 39.72 -32.34 20.63
N GLN A 1076 40.16 -33.01 19.57
CA GLN A 1076 40.95 -34.24 19.65
C GLN A 1076 42.28 -34.03 20.35
N TRP A 1077 42.96 -32.92 20.08
CA TRP A 1077 44.20 -32.57 20.77
C TRP A 1077 43.96 -32.29 22.27
N LEU A 1078 42.90 -31.55 22.60
CA LEU A 1078 42.55 -31.22 23.97
C LEU A 1078 42.13 -32.44 24.81
N LEU A 1079 41.61 -33.50 24.19
CA LEU A 1079 41.29 -34.76 24.86
C LEU A 1079 42.52 -35.39 25.53
N ALA A 1080 43.74 -35.11 25.05
CA ALA A 1080 44.97 -35.57 25.70
C ALA A 1080 45.14 -35.00 27.13
N PHE A 1081 44.46 -33.89 27.45
CA PHE A 1081 44.50 -33.22 28.74
C PHE A 1081 43.22 -33.46 29.58
N GLY A 1082 42.37 -34.40 29.16
CA GLY A 1082 41.15 -34.80 29.86
C GLY A 1082 39.85 -34.28 29.24
N VAL A 1083 38.74 -34.93 29.56
CA VAL A 1083 37.41 -34.65 28.98
C VAL A 1083 36.92 -33.25 29.33
N VAL A 1084 37.09 -32.79 30.57
CA VAL A 1084 36.65 -31.45 31.00
C VAL A 1084 37.42 -30.37 30.23
N THR A 1085 38.74 -30.51 30.13
CA THR A 1085 39.61 -29.62 29.35
C THR A 1085 39.20 -29.61 27.88
N ALA A 1086 38.88 -30.76 27.32
CA ALA A 1086 38.38 -30.87 25.95
C ALA A 1086 37.05 -30.14 25.76
N VAL A 1087 36.09 -30.29 26.67
CA VAL A 1087 34.79 -29.60 26.57
C VAL A 1087 34.95 -28.09 26.67
N VAL A 1088 35.66 -27.60 27.69
CA VAL A 1088 35.85 -26.15 27.90
C VAL A 1088 36.69 -25.53 26.78
N GLY A 1089 37.81 -26.15 26.42
CA GLY A 1089 38.69 -25.67 25.35
C GLY A 1089 38.05 -25.74 23.96
N THR A 1090 37.22 -26.76 23.69
CA THR A 1090 36.43 -26.82 22.45
C THR A 1090 35.36 -25.72 22.42
N GLY A 1091 34.78 -25.36 23.57
CA GLY A 1091 33.89 -24.19 23.67
C GLY A 1091 34.60 -22.88 23.27
N ILE A 1092 35.86 -22.70 23.69
CA ILE A 1092 36.70 -21.56 23.27
C ILE A 1092 37.00 -21.64 21.77
N ALA A 1093 37.34 -22.83 21.25
CA ALA A 1093 37.60 -23.04 19.83
C ALA A 1093 36.37 -22.74 18.97
N LEU A 1094 35.15 -23.07 19.43
CA LEU A 1094 33.90 -22.73 18.75
C LEU A 1094 33.68 -21.21 18.69
N CYS A 1095 33.92 -20.48 19.79
CA CYS A 1095 33.85 -19.02 19.77
C CYS A 1095 34.87 -18.42 18.80
N ALA A 1096 36.11 -18.92 18.79
CA ALA A 1096 37.16 -18.49 17.86
C ALA A 1096 36.79 -18.78 16.40
N ALA A 1097 36.22 -19.96 16.12
CA ALA A 1097 35.72 -20.33 14.79
C ALA A 1097 34.58 -19.41 14.35
N GLY A 1098 33.67 -19.02 15.25
CA GLY A 1098 32.62 -18.04 14.97
C GLY A 1098 33.17 -16.67 14.60
N VAL A 1099 34.16 -16.16 15.33
CA VAL A 1099 34.84 -14.89 15.00
C VAL A 1099 35.55 -14.98 13.64
N LEU A 1100 36.24 -16.09 13.38
CA LEU A 1100 36.89 -16.31 12.09
C LEU A 1100 35.86 -16.38 10.95
N ALA A 1101 34.72 -17.04 11.17
CA ALA A 1101 33.64 -17.16 10.20
C ALA A 1101 33.09 -15.79 9.75
N ILE A 1102 32.82 -14.88 10.70
CA ILE A 1102 32.32 -13.53 10.36
C ILE A 1102 33.40 -12.67 9.68
N VAL A 1103 34.67 -12.80 10.08
CA VAL A 1103 35.79 -12.10 9.43
C VAL A 1103 35.99 -12.58 7.99
N LEU A 1104 35.96 -13.89 7.75
CA LEU A 1104 36.06 -14.46 6.41
C LEU A 1104 34.87 -14.05 5.54
N THR A 1105 33.65 -14.07 6.10
CA THR A 1105 32.44 -13.62 5.40
C THR A 1105 32.54 -12.15 5.00
N ALA A 1106 33.02 -11.29 5.91
CA ALA A 1106 33.26 -9.88 5.60
C ALA A 1106 34.35 -9.71 4.54
N ALA A 1107 35.45 -10.47 4.60
CA ALA A 1107 36.49 -10.43 3.57
C ALA A 1107 35.92 -10.78 2.19
N VAL A 1108 35.09 -11.83 2.09
CA VAL A 1108 34.40 -12.19 0.84
C VAL A 1108 33.50 -11.06 0.36
N LYS A 1109 32.68 -10.46 1.24
CA LYS A 1109 31.83 -9.32 0.91
C LYS A 1109 32.63 -8.16 0.32
N TRP A 1110 33.72 -7.75 0.98
CA TRP A 1110 34.53 -6.62 0.57
C TRP A 1110 35.36 -6.89 -0.70
N CYS A 1111 35.80 -8.13 -0.92
CA CYS A 1111 36.54 -8.52 -2.13
C CYS A 1111 35.64 -8.73 -3.36
N THR A 1112 34.38 -9.12 -3.17
CA THR A 1112 33.47 -9.44 -4.28
C THR A 1112 32.58 -8.27 -4.64
N VAL A 1113 31.73 -7.82 -3.71
CA VAL A 1113 30.71 -6.78 -3.96
C VAL A 1113 31.21 -5.38 -3.60
N GLY A 1114 32.05 -5.26 -2.58
CA GLY A 1114 32.55 -3.96 -2.12
C GLY A 1114 31.49 -3.17 -1.33
N ARG A 1115 31.28 -1.90 -1.66
CA ARG A 1115 30.20 -1.07 -1.07
C ARG A 1115 28.94 -1.19 -1.93
N HIS A 1116 27.83 -1.59 -1.33
CA HIS A 1116 26.53 -1.55 -1.99
C HIS A 1116 26.13 -0.09 -2.28
N ARG A 1117 25.48 0.13 -3.44
CA ARG A 1117 24.97 1.44 -3.88
C ARG A 1117 23.53 1.29 -4.37
N PRO A 1118 22.66 2.30 -4.15
CA PRO A 1118 21.32 2.29 -4.74
C PRO A 1118 21.37 2.21 -6.26
N GLY A 1119 20.39 1.54 -6.86
CA GLY A 1119 20.35 1.35 -8.32
C GLY A 1119 19.47 0.19 -8.77
N ASN A 1120 19.30 0.07 -10.10
CA ASN A 1120 18.55 -1.02 -10.72
C ASN A 1120 19.51 -1.99 -11.41
N HIS A 1121 19.46 -3.27 -11.02
CA HIS A 1121 20.33 -4.31 -11.52
C HIS A 1121 19.49 -5.43 -12.15
N PRO A 1122 19.70 -5.76 -13.44
CA PRO A 1122 19.08 -6.93 -14.04
C PRO A 1122 19.50 -8.21 -13.30
N LEU A 1123 18.60 -9.19 -13.19
CA LEU A 1123 18.89 -10.48 -12.55
C LEU A 1123 20.12 -11.19 -13.16
N TRP A 1124 20.35 -11.00 -14.46
CA TRP A 1124 21.50 -11.57 -15.19
C TRP A 1124 22.66 -10.59 -15.25
N SER A 1125 23.11 -10.10 -14.09
CA SER A 1125 24.24 -9.18 -13.94
C SER A 1125 25.28 -9.69 -12.94
N TRP A 1126 26.53 -9.24 -13.11
CA TRP A 1126 27.65 -9.64 -12.24
C TRP A 1126 27.42 -9.24 -10.78
N PHE A 1127 26.81 -8.07 -10.56
CA PHE A 1127 26.45 -7.60 -9.23
C PHE A 1127 25.54 -8.61 -8.51
N VAL A 1128 24.43 -9.01 -9.12
CA VAL A 1128 23.48 -9.97 -8.52
C VAL A 1128 24.17 -11.31 -8.23
N TRP A 1129 24.97 -11.84 -9.16
CA TRP A 1129 25.62 -13.14 -8.96
C TRP A 1129 26.65 -13.14 -7.83
N LEU A 1130 27.43 -12.05 -7.71
CA LEU A 1130 28.37 -11.87 -6.62
C LEU A 1130 27.69 -11.58 -5.28
N ASN A 1131 26.56 -10.85 -5.30
CA ASN A 1131 25.74 -10.61 -4.11
C ASN A 1131 25.20 -11.95 -3.58
N GLU A 1132 24.61 -12.77 -4.44
CA GLU A 1132 24.12 -14.10 -4.06
C GLU A 1132 25.26 -15.03 -3.56
N LEU A 1133 26.49 -14.88 -4.07
CA LEU A 1133 27.68 -15.57 -3.53
C LEU A 1133 28.01 -15.09 -2.11
N GLN A 1134 28.02 -13.78 -1.88
CA GLN A 1134 28.21 -13.21 -0.55
C GLN A 1134 27.10 -13.62 0.42
N ASP A 1135 25.85 -13.66 -0.02
CA ASP A 1135 24.71 -14.10 0.80
C ASP A 1135 24.85 -15.57 1.18
N THR A 1136 25.40 -16.41 0.29
CA THR A 1136 25.74 -17.79 0.62
C THR A 1136 26.76 -17.87 1.76
N PHE A 1137 27.77 -16.98 1.80
CA PHE A 1137 28.70 -16.94 2.94
C PHE A 1137 28.00 -16.46 4.22
N VAL A 1138 27.07 -15.51 4.14
CA VAL A 1138 26.27 -15.11 5.29
C VAL A 1138 25.47 -16.30 5.81
N GLU A 1139 24.74 -17.03 4.97
CA GLU A 1139 23.84 -18.10 5.38
C GLU A 1139 24.54 -19.42 5.75
N VAL A 1140 25.67 -19.75 5.11
CA VAL A 1140 26.36 -21.04 5.30
C VAL A 1140 27.56 -20.93 6.24
N VAL A 1141 28.13 -19.74 6.42
CA VAL A 1141 29.33 -19.50 7.24
C VAL A 1141 29.01 -18.58 8.42
N ALA A 1142 28.62 -17.33 8.21
CA ALA A 1142 28.41 -16.41 9.34
C ALA A 1142 27.20 -16.78 10.21
N ALA A 1143 26.08 -17.20 9.62
CA ALA A 1143 24.85 -17.51 10.34
C ALA A 1143 25.00 -18.68 11.32
N PRO A 1144 25.41 -19.89 10.90
CA PRO A 1144 25.50 -21.06 11.78
C PRO A 1144 26.71 -21.05 12.72
N TRP A 1145 27.75 -20.26 12.44
CA TRP A 1145 28.94 -20.19 13.30
C TRP A 1145 28.96 -18.96 14.22
N PHE A 1146 28.27 -17.88 13.87
CA PHE A 1146 28.31 -16.61 14.60
C PHE A 1146 26.92 -16.03 14.89
N PHE A 1147 26.13 -15.64 13.88
CA PHE A 1147 24.92 -14.83 14.10
C PHE A 1147 23.84 -15.54 14.92
N GLN A 1148 23.54 -16.81 14.64
CA GLN A 1148 22.53 -17.57 15.39
C GLN A 1148 22.87 -17.67 16.89
N HIS A 1149 24.16 -17.62 17.25
CA HIS A 1149 24.61 -17.69 18.65
C HIS A 1149 24.72 -16.34 19.32
N CYS A 1150 24.99 -15.29 18.53
CA CYS A 1150 25.14 -13.92 19.01
C CYS A 1150 23.82 -13.12 18.97
N THR A 1151 22.70 -13.73 18.57
CA THR A 1151 21.39 -13.07 18.44
C THR A 1151 20.99 -12.33 19.71
N GLY A 1152 20.64 -11.03 19.60
CA GLY A 1152 20.28 -10.18 20.74
C GLY A 1152 21.47 -9.72 21.60
N SER A 1153 22.70 -9.77 21.09
CA SER A 1153 23.90 -9.37 21.84
C SER A 1153 24.70 -8.27 21.16
N GLY A 1154 25.60 -7.63 21.92
CA GLY A 1154 26.55 -6.67 21.35
C GLY A 1154 27.49 -7.25 20.28
N LEU A 1155 27.71 -8.57 20.28
CA LEU A 1155 28.55 -9.24 19.28
C LEU A 1155 27.87 -9.31 17.90
N MET A 1156 26.54 -9.49 17.87
CA MET A 1156 25.74 -9.41 16.63
C MET A 1156 25.95 -8.05 15.97
N ASN A 1157 25.81 -6.97 16.74
CA ASN A 1157 25.99 -5.61 16.24
C ASN A 1157 27.41 -5.40 15.68
N ALA A 1158 28.44 -5.97 16.32
CA ALA A 1158 29.81 -5.88 15.83
C ALA A 1158 29.99 -6.63 14.50
N GLY A 1159 29.41 -7.84 14.36
CA GLY A 1159 29.43 -8.61 13.12
C GLY A 1159 28.73 -7.90 11.97
N LEU A 1160 27.54 -7.34 12.20
CA LEU A 1160 26.78 -6.58 11.19
C LEU A 1160 27.51 -5.30 10.75
N ARG A 1161 28.18 -4.58 11.68
CA ARG A 1161 29.04 -3.44 11.33
C ARG A 1161 30.21 -3.84 10.44
N LEU A 1162 30.82 -5.01 10.71
CA LEU A 1162 31.93 -5.52 9.89
C LEU A 1162 31.49 -5.80 8.44
N LEU A 1163 30.23 -6.19 8.24
CA LEU A 1163 29.64 -6.37 6.92
C LEU A 1163 29.25 -5.05 6.24
N GLY A 1164 29.10 -3.94 6.97
CA GLY A 1164 28.81 -2.61 6.42
C GLY A 1164 27.57 -1.89 6.97
N VAL A 1165 26.79 -2.53 7.84
CA VAL A 1165 25.58 -1.91 8.42
C VAL A 1165 25.97 -0.77 9.36
N HIS A 1166 25.33 0.39 9.21
CA HIS A 1166 25.52 1.51 10.13
C HIS A 1166 24.66 1.28 11.38
N ILE A 1167 25.29 0.93 12.51
CA ILE A 1167 24.58 0.63 13.76
C ILE A 1167 25.03 1.57 14.88
N GLY A 1168 24.12 2.38 15.40
CA GLY A 1168 24.34 3.26 16.53
C GLY A 1168 24.65 2.52 17.85
N PRO A 1169 25.22 3.21 18.85
CA PRO A 1169 25.50 2.60 20.15
C PRO A 1169 24.20 2.20 20.87
N GLY A 1170 24.23 1.09 21.61
CA GLY A 1170 23.10 0.65 22.43
C GLY A 1170 21.90 0.06 21.69
N ALA A 1171 21.97 -0.09 20.36
CA ALA A 1171 20.96 -0.79 19.58
C ALA A 1171 20.84 -2.27 20.01
N TRP A 1172 19.64 -2.82 19.99
CA TRP A 1172 19.36 -4.23 20.28
C TRP A 1172 18.82 -4.92 19.03
N ILE A 1173 19.62 -5.82 18.46
CA ILE A 1173 19.32 -6.45 17.17
C ILE A 1173 19.23 -7.97 17.37
N GLU A 1174 18.08 -8.53 17.00
CA GLU A 1174 17.78 -9.96 17.09
C GLU A 1174 17.53 -10.61 15.72
N SER A 1175 17.71 -9.86 14.63
CA SER A 1175 17.73 -10.39 13.27
C SER A 1175 19.04 -10.06 12.58
N TYR A 1176 19.61 -11.01 11.84
CA TYR A 1176 20.77 -10.77 10.98
C TYR A 1176 20.38 -10.49 9.53
N TRP A 1177 19.08 -10.49 9.20
CA TRP A 1177 18.58 -10.25 7.85
C TRP A 1177 18.61 -8.77 7.47
N PHE A 1178 19.83 -8.31 7.17
CA PHE A 1178 20.17 -7.03 6.57
C PHE A 1178 20.81 -7.28 5.20
N PRO A 1179 20.00 -7.45 4.14
CA PRO A 1179 20.50 -7.50 2.78
C PRO A 1179 21.21 -6.18 2.43
N GLU A 1180 22.13 -6.24 1.46
CA GLU A 1180 22.95 -5.12 0.98
C GLU A 1180 23.35 -4.13 2.10
N THR A 1181 24.09 -4.67 3.04
CA THR A 1181 24.41 -4.13 4.37
C THR A 1181 24.71 -2.63 4.43
N ASP A 1182 25.43 -2.06 3.45
CA ASP A 1182 25.82 -0.64 3.43
C ASP A 1182 24.63 0.32 3.25
N LEU A 1183 23.50 -0.17 2.75
CA LEU A 1183 22.28 0.62 2.53
C LEU A 1183 21.41 0.72 3.80
N CYS A 1184 21.71 -0.08 4.81
CA CYS A 1184 20.97 -0.15 6.07
C CYS A 1184 21.55 0.78 7.14
N HIS A 1185 20.69 1.59 7.75
CA HIS A 1185 21.03 2.45 8.88
C HIS A 1185 20.13 2.19 10.08
N VAL A 1186 20.73 1.89 11.24
CA VAL A 1186 20.07 1.64 12.51
C VAL A 1186 20.57 2.65 13.55
N GLY A 1187 19.69 3.50 14.04
CA GLY A 1187 20.01 4.57 14.97
C GLY A 1187 20.47 4.11 16.36
N LYS A 1188 20.95 5.06 17.16
CA LYS A 1188 21.34 4.83 18.56
C LYS A 1188 20.16 4.28 19.37
N GLY A 1189 20.37 3.21 20.12
CA GLY A 1189 19.34 2.65 21.00
C GLY A 1189 18.13 2.01 20.31
N ALA A 1190 18.12 1.90 18.98
CA ALA A 1190 17.04 1.29 18.22
C ALA A 1190 16.95 -0.23 18.45
N THR A 1191 15.76 -0.79 18.22
CA THR A 1191 15.47 -2.21 18.42
C THR A 1191 15.00 -2.83 17.10
N VAL A 1192 15.59 -3.97 16.72
CA VAL A 1192 15.15 -4.80 15.59
C VAL A 1192 14.87 -6.19 16.13
N GLY A 1193 13.61 -6.61 16.12
CA GLY A 1193 13.15 -7.87 16.69
C GLY A 1193 13.59 -9.11 15.90
N PRO A 1194 13.44 -10.31 16.47
CA PRO A 1194 13.64 -11.58 15.75
C PRO A 1194 12.66 -11.75 14.59
N GLY A 1195 13.11 -12.48 13.55
CA GLY A 1195 12.30 -12.80 12.37
C GLY A 1195 11.99 -11.61 11.46
N THR A 1196 12.63 -10.46 11.70
CA THR A 1196 12.41 -9.21 10.96
C THR A 1196 13.37 -9.11 9.78
N VAL A 1197 12.88 -8.66 8.62
CA VAL A 1197 13.69 -8.46 7.40
C VAL A 1197 13.81 -6.97 7.10
N VAL A 1198 15.04 -6.44 7.07
CA VAL A 1198 15.33 -5.05 6.71
C VAL A 1198 15.69 -4.99 5.22
N GLN A 1199 14.69 -5.16 4.36
CA GLN A 1199 14.88 -5.43 2.94
C GLN A 1199 15.21 -4.17 2.13
N THR A 1200 16.41 -4.15 1.55
CA THR A 1200 16.98 -3.04 0.74
C THR A 1200 16.69 -3.14 -0.74
N HIS A 1201 16.14 -4.26 -1.21
CA HIS A 1201 15.82 -4.45 -2.62
C HIS A 1201 14.40 -4.97 -2.88
N LEU A 1202 13.86 -4.70 -4.07
CA LEU A 1202 12.63 -5.33 -4.56
C LEU A 1202 12.82 -5.83 -5.99
N PHE A 1203 12.30 -7.03 -6.27
CA PHE A 1203 12.25 -7.57 -7.62
C PHE A 1203 10.98 -7.12 -8.34
N HIS A 1204 11.14 -6.33 -9.40
CA HIS A 1204 10.06 -5.98 -10.33
C HIS A 1204 10.44 -6.47 -11.72
N ASP A 1205 9.63 -7.35 -12.31
CA ASP A 1205 9.89 -7.93 -13.64
C ASP A 1205 11.33 -8.47 -13.83
N ARG A 1206 11.87 -9.12 -12.78
CA ARG A 1206 13.24 -9.69 -12.73
C ARG A 1206 14.36 -8.64 -12.83
N VAL A 1207 14.08 -7.41 -12.41
CA VAL A 1207 15.07 -6.37 -12.11
C VAL A 1207 15.08 -6.13 -10.61
N MET A 1208 16.26 -6.20 -10.00
CA MET A 1208 16.50 -5.91 -8.60
C MET A 1208 16.67 -4.39 -8.45
N SER A 1209 15.75 -3.72 -7.75
CA SER A 1209 15.81 -2.28 -7.46
C SER A 1209 16.25 -2.09 -6.02
N LEU A 1210 17.40 -1.46 -5.78
CA LEU A 1210 18.00 -1.24 -4.47
C LEU A 1210 17.88 0.21 -4.01
N ASP A 1211 17.60 0.40 -2.73
CA ASP A 1211 17.54 1.73 -2.11
C ASP A 1211 17.86 1.67 -0.60
N HIS A 1212 18.06 2.83 0.02
CA HIS A 1212 18.36 2.97 1.43
C HIS A 1212 17.17 2.63 2.33
N VAL A 1213 17.48 2.14 3.53
CA VAL A 1213 16.51 1.84 4.58
C VAL A 1213 17.02 2.43 5.90
N ARG A 1214 16.21 3.25 6.59
CA ARG A 1214 16.64 4.00 7.77
C ARG A 1214 15.74 3.78 8.97
N ILE A 1215 16.29 3.23 10.05
CA ILE A 1215 15.65 3.12 11.36
C ILE A 1215 16.24 4.20 12.27
N GLY A 1216 15.38 5.12 12.77
CA GLY A 1216 15.76 6.26 13.60
C GLY A 1216 16.33 5.87 14.97
N ALA A 1217 16.87 6.85 15.70
CA ALA A 1217 17.39 6.61 17.05
C ALA A 1217 16.24 6.21 17.98
N GLY A 1218 16.41 5.12 18.74
CA GLY A 1218 15.41 4.64 19.69
C GLY A 1218 14.15 4.01 19.09
N ALA A 1219 14.06 3.92 17.77
CA ALA A 1219 12.92 3.31 17.10
C ALA A 1219 12.89 1.79 17.28
N THR A 1220 11.69 1.22 17.22
CA THR A 1220 11.42 -0.22 17.24
C THR A 1220 10.91 -0.66 15.88
N LEU A 1221 11.58 -1.66 15.30
CA LEU A 1221 11.01 -2.52 14.26
C LEU A 1221 10.79 -3.90 14.88
N ALA A 1222 9.56 -4.18 15.30
CA ALA A 1222 9.24 -5.35 16.12
C ALA A 1222 9.28 -6.68 15.36
N THR A 1223 9.02 -7.77 16.07
CA THR A 1223 9.16 -9.16 15.59
C THR A 1223 8.35 -9.43 14.32
N HIS A 1224 8.89 -10.29 13.46
CA HIS A 1224 8.21 -10.75 12.25
C HIS A 1224 7.74 -9.62 11.32
N SER A 1225 8.44 -8.49 11.33
CA SER A 1225 8.12 -7.33 10.47
C SER A 1225 9.02 -7.29 9.25
N VAL A 1226 8.56 -6.67 8.17
CA VAL A 1226 9.37 -6.46 6.96
C VAL A 1226 9.38 -4.99 6.58
N MET A 1227 10.57 -4.46 6.34
CA MET A 1227 10.79 -3.09 5.90
C MET A 1227 11.26 -3.10 4.45
N LEU A 1228 10.57 -2.39 3.55
CA LEU A 1228 10.90 -2.33 2.13
C LEU A 1228 11.85 -1.16 1.78
N PRO A 1229 12.45 -1.13 0.57
CA PRO A 1229 13.43 -0.11 0.18
C PRO A 1229 12.86 1.31 0.21
N ALA A 1230 13.73 2.31 0.32
CA ALA A 1230 13.38 3.73 0.33
C ALA A 1230 12.47 4.15 1.50
N SER A 1231 12.36 3.33 2.54
CA SER A 1231 11.54 3.62 3.71
C SER A 1231 12.36 4.13 4.91
N ARG A 1232 11.69 4.87 5.79
CA ARG A 1232 12.27 5.49 6.98
C ARG A 1232 11.35 5.34 8.18
N ILE A 1233 11.94 5.04 9.33
CA ILE A 1233 11.30 5.12 10.65
C ILE A 1233 11.91 6.28 11.43
N GLY A 1234 11.07 7.19 11.92
CA GLY A 1234 11.45 8.34 12.74
C GLY A 1234 12.05 7.93 14.09
N GLU A 1235 12.56 8.91 14.84
CA GLU A 1235 13.19 8.66 16.14
C GLU A 1235 12.18 8.26 17.21
N ALA A 1236 12.51 7.31 18.08
CA ALA A 1236 11.66 6.79 19.15
C ALA A 1236 10.25 6.38 18.70
N THR A 1237 10.14 5.94 17.45
CA THR A 1237 8.90 5.44 16.84
C THR A 1237 8.82 3.92 16.97
N THR A 1238 7.63 3.41 17.27
CA THR A 1238 7.38 1.98 17.39
C THR A 1238 6.58 1.47 16.20
N VAL A 1239 7.14 0.53 15.45
CA VAL A 1239 6.42 -0.32 14.50
C VAL A 1239 6.21 -1.69 15.13
N GLY A 1240 4.97 -2.02 15.46
CA GLY A 1240 4.56 -3.22 16.20
C GLY A 1240 4.73 -4.53 15.41
N PRO A 1241 4.60 -5.70 16.06
CA PRO A 1241 4.90 -6.99 15.45
C PRO A 1241 4.06 -7.30 14.21
N GLY A 1242 4.61 -8.11 13.31
CA GLY A 1242 3.93 -8.60 12.11
C GLY A 1242 3.60 -7.50 11.10
N SER A 1243 4.40 -6.44 11.04
CA SER A 1243 4.11 -5.26 10.24
C SER A 1243 4.86 -5.23 8.91
N LEU A 1244 4.27 -4.62 7.89
CA LEU A 1244 4.90 -4.37 6.59
C LEU A 1244 4.99 -2.86 6.34
N ILE A 1245 6.22 -2.34 6.29
CA ILE A 1245 6.52 -0.96 5.90
C ILE A 1245 6.72 -0.94 4.39
N MET A 1246 5.95 -0.13 3.69
CA MET A 1246 5.93 -0.07 2.24
C MET A 1246 7.10 0.72 1.68
N ARG A 1247 7.36 0.55 0.38
CA ARG A 1247 8.40 1.28 -0.32
C ARG A 1247 8.07 2.78 -0.30
N GLY A 1248 8.99 3.60 0.18
CA GLY A 1248 8.82 5.07 0.23
C GLY A 1248 8.14 5.61 1.48
N ASP A 1249 7.70 4.76 2.42
CA ASP A 1249 7.07 5.21 3.66
C ASP A 1249 8.06 6.01 4.53
N ASP A 1250 7.62 7.17 5.03
CA ASP A 1250 8.34 7.95 6.06
C ASP A 1250 7.48 8.01 7.33
N VAL A 1251 7.80 7.14 8.29
CA VAL A 1251 7.04 6.99 9.54
C VAL A 1251 7.49 8.09 10.53
N PRO A 1252 6.60 8.98 11.00
CA PRO A 1252 6.97 10.12 11.84
C PRO A 1252 7.68 9.72 13.14
N ALA A 1253 8.51 10.61 13.68
CA ALA A 1253 9.14 10.42 14.99
C ALA A 1253 8.11 10.31 16.13
N HIS A 1254 8.49 9.63 17.20
CA HIS A 1254 7.76 9.45 18.44
C HIS A 1254 6.39 8.79 18.31
N SER A 1255 6.10 8.09 17.21
CA SER A 1255 4.75 7.58 16.93
C SER A 1255 4.63 6.07 17.06
N HIS A 1256 3.40 5.54 17.14
CA HIS A 1256 3.11 4.11 17.22
C HIS A 1256 2.31 3.64 15.99
N TRP A 1257 2.83 2.62 15.31
CA TRP A 1257 2.29 2.06 14.06
C TRP A 1257 2.23 0.55 14.13
N GLN A 1258 1.26 -0.05 13.45
CA GLN A 1258 1.16 -1.49 13.30
C GLN A 1258 0.36 -1.85 12.05
N GLY A 1259 0.74 -2.95 11.40
CA GLY A 1259 -0.10 -3.63 10.43
C GLY A 1259 0.61 -4.04 9.14
N ASN A 1260 -0.07 -4.79 8.30
CA ASN A 1260 0.45 -5.28 7.02
C ASN A 1260 -0.51 -4.90 5.87
N PRO A 1261 -0.39 -3.68 5.30
CA PRO A 1261 0.63 -2.64 5.55
C PRO A 1261 0.41 -1.83 6.86
N ILE A 1262 1.44 -1.09 7.30
CA ILE A 1262 1.38 -0.31 8.54
C ILE A 1262 0.31 0.79 8.51
N ALA A 1263 -0.40 0.94 9.62
CA ALA A 1263 -1.30 2.05 9.92
C ALA A 1263 -1.05 2.55 11.35
N THR A 1264 -1.60 3.71 11.72
CA THR A 1264 -1.52 4.21 13.09
C THR A 1264 -2.23 3.24 14.04
N ALA A 1265 -1.53 2.81 15.10
CA ALA A 1265 -2.08 1.82 16.02
C ALA A 1265 -3.09 2.48 16.97
N THR A 1266 -4.37 2.09 16.91
CA THR A 1266 -5.29 2.23 18.05
C THR A 1266 -4.90 1.17 19.09
N ILE A 1267 -4.29 1.60 20.20
CA ILE A 1267 -3.94 0.73 21.33
C ILE A 1267 -5.20 0.23 22.03
#